data_AF-A0A7X9SKZ1-F1
#
_entry.id   AF-A0A7X9SKZ1-F1
#
_cell.length_a   1.000
_cell.length_b   1.000
_cell.length_c   1.000
_cell.angle_alpha   90.00
_cell.angle_beta   90.00
_cell.angle_gamma   90.00
#
_symmetry.space_group_name_H-M   'P 1'
#
loop_
_entity.id
_entity.type
_entity.pdbx_description
1 polymer ?
#
loop_
_entity_poly.entity_id
_entity_poly.type
_entity_poly.pdbx_seq_one_letter_code
_entity_poly.pdbx_strand_id
1 'polypeptide(L)'
;MKSIKLKKIIAVAVAASMIPVMLQSGVNAEWKQSTNNGSWSYVDDSGLATNWKLIDGKWYNFDESGVMKTGWINDNGIWYFANASGEMQTGWVNDKGIWYFTDTSGAMQTGWINDRGTWYFTDTTGAMKTGWVNDKETWYFTDASGAMQTGVIEVDGKVYSLASSGAMQTGKVIIDNKEYNFSNSGEAVGEIPQAVKAFDNKGVGVTKQADKPTTTETLPSSTASKNSSSHSSSSGNSGSNSGNSGSNPGNSNQEQDKWKLVWSDEFNGTSLDPNKWSYQYGNGDEYGAVDWGNNEKEYYTDQNTKVEDGDLVIEARKEDNPDQFGGKKYSSARIRTLGKFSKTYGKIEAAITMPKGQGLWPAFWMLPDDDNIYGKWASGGEIDIMEAKGGHPNNVWGTIHFGKEWPNNTSSGGHYTFPEGKDISGQHIYSVEWEPGEIRWYVDGELYYTANNWFSQGNDQPAPYAYPAPFDRNFHIILNMAVGGAYDGNVEPDDSFKSADMKVDYVRVYDLNGQYPVHANPATYEGPLVGARTPLANGSYILDPSFKSIKATDTDNLSFDNWNFLTASGGQATFTNDNGLDIDIKKGGTVNYGVQLVDHVPLRLNKKYTLKFKAKADKNASVQAQFGGGADRGYTKYSDAFKVDLTTEEKEYEYSFVMKDTPNVHGRLEFNLGLTDDVNINLNDVEVTESDADVEDNASTAKEPLDNGNHIYNGDFNLGDNGMGFWDFKGEGATIKSDKDKKEADITLPAAGDKNSVILSQSGTNLLQSDVYKLTFKASASKDRPMDVRFASKDGQTTYAQNTFNLTTEDSEYDYEFTMQKGTTDVNSITQFLMGNADGDVYIHDIQLIRTTNNNVNYDGVDLYPIKNGDFSLGYNYWQTMDNQGTPASKADFSITDDANKAAAIDVKALGDSNWNVMLYSNDMKLSKGVSYTLEFDAWADQARDIVAKIEENANYTSYTSKTLSLKPDKQHVILNFTMPKDDTAQLKFCMGNTSSPALGKVYIDNVSLRVKNAPVKMPATLVLDTTDNKIGNDINIAYAGGDSGWKDSIKEITVEDKNVDPTLYKVSDGQITLDKSLFTKQGDYNIIVKSDGFDDADVKQSMIDTSVNNNLISNGDFSSEFENWTHFATTPAAATFSITDDADKTAAIDVQSTGEADWNVMLFSDNIKLAKDTNYVLEFDAWADEDRDILAEIQQNADPYTTYASEAVALDGNKKHVTLKFTMKNDDKPQVKFCCGKTNNPKATKIYIDNVSLKVDQNK
;
A
#
# COMPACT_ATOMS: atom_id res chain seq x y z
N MET A 1 43.81 62.73 40.33
CA MET A 1 44.06 64.20 40.21
C MET A 1 43.99 64.59 38.73
N LYS A 2 43.91 65.88 38.38
CA LYS A 2 43.84 66.34 36.97
C LYS A 2 45.18 66.19 36.22
N SER A 3 45.10 66.36 34.89
CA SER A 3 46.15 66.75 33.92
C SER A 3 46.87 65.62 33.14
N ILE A 4 47.37 65.83 31.90
CA ILE A 4 46.83 66.51 30.68
C ILE A 4 47.81 66.29 29.50
N LYS A 5 47.29 66.12 28.27
CA LYS A 5 47.97 66.27 26.94
C LYS A 5 49.16 65.37 26.53
N LEU A 6 48.83 64.42 25.62
CA LEU A 6 49.12 64.49 24.16
C LEU A 6 50.57 64.45 23.63
N LYS A 7 50.90 63.40 22.84
CA LYS A 7 51.40 63.48 21.44
C LYS A 7 51.29 62.13 20.70
N LYS A 8 51.29 62.16 19.36
CA LYS A 8 51.12 61.00 18.43
C LYS A 8 52.49 60.45 17.98
N ILE A 9 52.56 59.18 17.53
CA ILE A 9 53.15 58.76 16.23
C ILE A 9 52.96 57.24 15.91
N ILE A 10 52.50 56.95 14.68
CA ILE A 10 52.73 55.79 13.77
C ILE A 10 52.44 54.32 14.21
N ALA A 11 51.36 53.78 13.61
CA ALA A 11 51.19 52.51 12.84
C ALA A 11 51.17 51.06 13.44
N VAL A 12 50.11 50.34 13.02
CA VAL A 12 49.96 48.90 12.69
C VAL A 12 49.94 47.83 13.83
N ALA A 13 48.71 47.40 14.15
CA ALA A 13 48.17 46.01 14.24
C ALA A 13 48.87 44.92 15.12
N VAL A 14 48.21 43.90 15.71
CA VAL A 14 46.82 43.37 15.70
C VAL A 14 46.47 42.89 17.13
N ALA A 15 45.22 43.04 17.62
CA ALA A 15 44.52 42.07 18.51
C ALA A 15 43.13 42.58 18.95
N ALA A 16 42.23 41.65 19.29
CA ALA A 16 40.82 41.89 19.62
C ALA A 16 40.56 42.45 21.03
N SER A 17 39.45 43.20 21.20
CA SER A 17 38.34 42.82 22.11
C SER A 17 37.14 43.80 22.06
N MET A 18 36.00 43.33 22.59
CA MET A 18 34.65 43.90 22.58
C MET A 18 34.47 45.39 22.94
N ILE A 19 33.40 46.00 22.40
CA ILE A 19 32.73 47.21 22.93
C ILE A 19 31.20 46.94 22.95
N PRO A 20 30.46 47.27 24.02
CA PRO A 20 29.02 47.01 24.11
C PRO A 20 28.16 48.04 23.36
N VAL A 21 26.97 47.61 22.93
CA VAL A 21 25.96 48.45 22.26
C VAL A 21 25.18 49.29 23.28
N MET A 22 24.78 50.51 22.89
CA MET A 22 23.92 51.37 23.71
C MET A 22 22.45 50.94 23.62
N LEU A 23 21.76 50.95 24.76
CA LEU A 23 20.30 50.80 24.83
C LEU A 23 19.60 51.95 24.09
N GLN A 24 18.69 51.59 23.20
CA GLN A 24 17.71 52.48 22.60
C GLN A 24 16.34 52.10 23.17
N SER A 25 15.57 53.08 23.66
CA SER A 25 14.28 52.84 24.31
C SER A 25 13.18 52.66 23.26
N GLY A 26 12.68 51.43 23.10
CA GLY A 26 11.45 51.14 22.37
C GLY A 26 10.21 51.66 23.10
N VAL A 27 9.07 51.72 22.40
CA VAL A 27 7.79 52.14 22.97
C VAL A 27 6.99 50.89 23.32
N ASN A 28 7.01 50.49 24.60
CA ASN A 28 6.15 49.41 25.08
C ASN A 28 4.70 49.68 24.65
N ALA A 29 4.08 48.72 23.97
CA ALA A 29 2.72 48.88 23.48
C ALA A 29 1.73 49.02 24.65
N GLU A 30 0.79 49.97 24.54
CA GLU A 30 -0.10 50.33 25.64
C GLU A 30 -1.48 50.84 25.16
N TRP A 31 -2.52 50.33 25.82
CA TRP A 31 -3.90 50.84 25.74
C TRP A 31 -4.05 52.13 26.55
N LYS A 32 -4.74 53.13 25.99
CA LYS A 32 -4.94 54.45 26.60
C LYS A 32 -6.42 54.81 26.61
N GLN A 33 -6.93 55.20 27.78
CA GLN A 33 -8.27 55.75 27.91
C GLN A 33 -8.21 57.29 27.99
N SER A 34 -9.04 57.96 27.19
CA SER A 34 -9.20 59.41 27.23
C SER A 34 -9.98 59.83 28.48
N THR A 35 -9.37 60.69 29.31
CA THR A 35 -9.97 61.25 30.52
C THR A 35 -11.17 62.17 30.26
N ASN A 36 -11.39 62.59 29.01
CA ASN A 36 -12.37 63.62 28.67
C ASN A 36 -13.72 63.05 28.19
N ASN A 37 -13.72 61.81 27.70
CA ASN A 37 -14.89 61.14 27.11
C ASN A 37 -14.88 59.61 27.28
N GLY A 38 -13.89 59.01 27.95
CA GLY A 38 -13.82 57.58 28.26
C GLY A 38 -13.45 56.67 27.08
N SER A 39 -13.17 57.22 25.90
CA SER A 39 -12.84 56.45 24.70
C SER A 39 -11.45 55.83 24.75
N TRP A 40 -11.27 54.64 24.18
CA TRP A 40 -10.01 53.91 24.15
C TRP A 40 -9.24 54.10 22.85
N SER A 41 -7.92 54.03 22.93
CA SER A 41 -6.97 53.98 21.81
C SER A 41 -5.79 53.06 22.16
N TYR A 42 -5.02 52.63 21.16
CA TYR A 42 -3.85 51.76 21.33
C TYR A 42 -2.63 52.34 20.61
N VAL A 43 -1.45 52.23 21.21
CA VAL A 43 -0.19 52.70 20.63
C VAL A 43 0.87 51.61 20.77
N ASP A 44 1.62 51.33 19.70
CA ASP A 44 2.77 50.43 19.68
C ASP A 44 3.96 51.05 18.91
N ASP A 45 5.02 50.29 18.64
CA ASP A 45 6.20 50.76 17.89
C ASP A 45 5.89 51.21 16.44
N SER A 46 4.72 50.86 15.87
CA SER A 46 4.23 51.39 14.58
C SER A 46 3.46 52.71 14.70
N GLY A 47 3.13 53.14 15.93
CA GLY A 47 2.42 54.37 16.25
C GLY A 47 1.01 54.14 16.80
N LEU A 48 0.12 55.11 16.58
CA LEU A 48 -1.29 55.05 16.99
C LEU A 48 -2.06 54.10 16.06
N ALA A 49 -2.73 53.09 16.62
CA ALA A 49 -3.54 52.15 15.85
C ALA A 49 -4.73 52.86 15.19
N THR A 50 -4.96 52.56 13.90
CA THR A 50 -6.07 53.04 13.08
C THR A 50 -6.57 51.88 12.22
N ASN A 51 -7.86 51.86 11.86
CA ASN A 51 -8.53 50.74 11.17
C ASN A 51 -8.42 49.42 11.97
N TRP A 52 -8.46 48.26 11.31
CA TRP A 52 -8.34 46.96 11.99
C TRP A 52 -6.92 46.69 12.49
N LYS A 53 -6.80 46.28 13.75
CA LYS A 53 -5.56 45.87 14.40
C LYS A 53 -5.80 44.61 15.23
N LEU A 54 -4.93 43.62 15.06
CA LEU A 54 -4.84 42.44 15.91
C LEU A 54 -4.01 42.80 17.15
N ILE A 55 -4.57 42.62 18.35
CA ILE A 55 -3.96 42.91 19.65
C ILE A 55 -4.29 41.74 20.57
N ASP A 56 -3.27 41.13 21.19
CA ASP A 56 -3.41 40.01 22.13
C ASP A 56 -4.33 38.87 21.62
N GLY A 57 -4.24 38.56 20.31
CA GLY A 57 -5.04 37.52 19.65
C GLY A 57 -6.47 37.92 19.26
N LYS A 58 -6.90 39.16 19.55
CA LYS A 58 -8.24 39.67 19.22
C LYS A 58 -8.20 40.84 18.24
N TRP A 59 -9.18 40.91 17.34
CA TRP A 59 -9.32 42.01 16.39
C TRP A 59 -10.11 43.18 17.00
N TYR A 60 -9.57 44.38 16.83
CA TYR A 60 -10.20 45.65 17.22
C TYR A 60 -10.20 46.59 16.01
N ASN A 61 -11.26 47.40 15.83
CA ASN A 61 -11.29 48.44 14.81
C ASN A 61 -11.18 49.83 15.45
N PHE A 62 -10.31 50.67 14.89
CA PHE A 62 -10.10 52.05 15.29
C PHE A 62 -10.50 53.01 14.15
N ASP A 63 -10.96 54.22 14.48
CA ASP A 63 -11.19 55.27 13.48
C ASP A 63 -9.89 55.97 13.02
N GLU A 64 -10.00 56.92 12.10
CA GLU A 64 -8.86 57.71 11.58
C GLU A 64 -8.16 58.58 12.66
N SER A 65 -8.82 58.81 13.80
CA SER A 65 -8.26 59.51 14.98
C SER A 65 -7.71 58.53 16.03
N GLY A 66 -7.69 57.23 15.72
CA GLY A 66 -7.22 56.16 16.59
C GLY A 66 -8.15 55.81 17.74
N VAL A 67 -9.44 56.12 17.64
CA VAL A 67 -10.45 55.77 18.65
C VAL A 67 -11.08 54.41 18.33
N MET A 68 -11.05 53.51 19.31
CA MET A 68 -11.64 52.16 19.23
C MET A 68 -13.17 52.21 19.07
N LYS A 69 -13.70 51.44 18.12
CA LYS A 69 -15.14 51.30 17.85
C LYS A 69 -15.73 50.12 18.62
N THR A 70 -17.05 50.16 18.84
CA THR A 70 -17.86 49.09 19.44
C THR A 70 -19.21 49.00 18.71
N GLY A 71 -19.88 47.86 18.79
CA GLY A 71 -21.11 47.57 18.06
C GLY A 71 -20.88 47.27 16.58
N TRP A 72 -21.89 47.53 15.75
CA TRP A 72 -21.84 47.30 14.30
C TRP A 72 -20.90 48.28 13.59
N ILE A 73 -19.90 47.72 12.92
CA ILE A 73 -18.88 48.41 12.12
C ILE A 73 -19.14 48.03 10.65
N ASN A 74 -19.35 49.03 9.78
CA ASN A 74 -19.30 48.81 8.34
C ASN A 74 -17.88 49.12 7.85
N ASP A 75 -17.26 48.17 7.15
CA ASP A 75 -16.00 48.35 6.45
C ASP A 75 -16.18 47.93 4.99
N ASN A 76 -16.05 48.90 4.07
CA ASN A 76 -16.21 48.73 2.63
C ASN A 76 -17.49 47.98 2.18
N GLY A 77 -18.58 48.06 2.96
CA GLY A 77 -19.86 47.40 2.69
C GLY A 77 -20.09 46.11 3.47
N ILE A 78 -19.04 45.50 4.02
CA ILE A 78 -19.13 44.33 4.92
C ILE A 78 -19.42 44.82 6.34
N TRP A 79 -20.29 44.12 7.06
CA TRP A 79 -20.63 44.42 8.46
C TRP A 79 -19.93 43.47 9.41
N TYR A 80 -19.35 44.03 10.47
CA TYR A 80 -18.70 43.32 11.57
C TYR A 80 -19.30 43.77 12.90
N PHE A 81 -19.33 42.90 13.92
CA PHE A 81 -19.77 43.30 15.26
C PHE A 81 -18.62 43.27 16.25
N ALA A 82 -18.36 44.40 16.92
CA ALA A 82 -17.46 44.49 18.06
C ALA A 82 -18.25 44.52 19.37
N ASN A 83 -17.82 43.76 20.39
CA ASN A 83 -18.47 43.77 21.69
C ASN A 83 -18.19 45.06 22.48
N ALA A 84 -18.69 45.16 23.72
CA ALA A 84 -18.52 46.35 24.56
C ALA A 84 -17.06 46.69 24.90
N SER A 85 -16.14 45.72 24.79
CA SER A 85 -14.70 45.88 24.95
C SER A 85 -13.97 46.22 23.64
N GLY A 86 -14.69 46.32 22.51
CA GLY A 86 -14.13 46.59 21.17
C GLY A 86 -13.67 45.35 20.41
N GLU A 87 -13.83 44.16 21.00
CA GLU A 87 -13.36 42.90 20.42
C GLU A 87 -14.35 42.44 19.33
N MET A 88 -13.87 42.20 18.13
CA MET A 88 -14.65 41.59 17.04
C MET A 88 -15.23 40.24 17.48
N GLN A 89 -16.47 39.95 17.11
CA GLN A 89 -17.17 38.72 17.44
C GLN A 89 -17.39 37.86 16.18
N THR A 90 -17.31 36.55 16.37
CA THR A 90 -17.57 35.51 15.37
C THR A 90 -18.67 34.58 15.89
N GLY A 91 -19.42 33.93 15.00
CA GLY A 91 -20.58 33.11 15.33
C GLY A 91 -21.85 33.92 15.63
N TRP A 92 -22.70 33.41 16.52
CA TRP A 92 -23.99 34.04 16.83
C TRP A 92 -23.86 35.28 17.73
N VAL A 93 -24.31 36.42 17.21
CA VAL A 93 -24.36 37.72 17.87
C VAL A 93 -25.81 38.07 18.22
N ASN A 94 -26.08 38.34 19.50
CA ASN A 94 -27.37 38.89 19.94
C ASN A 94 -27.24 40.41 20.12
N ASP A 95 -27.81 41.20 19.21
CA ASP A 95 -27.98 42.64 19.42
C ASP A 95 -29.43 42.95 19.82
N LYS A 96 -29.63 43.30 21.09
CA LYS A 96 -30.91 43.76 21.67
C LYS A 96 -32.09 42.79 21.45
N GLY A 97 -31.82 41.49 21.42
CA GLY A 97 -32.84 40.44 21.23
C GLY A 97 -33.05 40.01 19.77
N ILE A 98 -32.29 40.56 18.81
CA ILE A 98 -32.22 40.06 17.44
C ILE A 98 -30.92 39.28 17.29
N TRP A 99 -31.01 38.06 16.74
CA TRP A 99 -29.85 37.23 16.42
C TRP A 99 -29.36 37.51 15.00
N TYR A 100 -28.03 37.61 14.88
CA TYR A 100 -27.25 37.74 13.66
C TYR A 100 -26.14 36.69 13.70
N PHE A 101 -25.62 36.28 12.55
CA PHE A 101 -24.45 35.40 12.47
C PHE A 101 -23.29 36.16 11.82
N THR A 102 -22.11 36.09 12.42
CA THR A 102 -20.84 36.50 11.80
C THR A 102 -19.99 35.26 11.53
N ASP A 103 -19.28 35.23 10.40
CA ASP A 103 -18.38 34.12 10.09
C ASP A 103 -17.07 34.17 10.91
N THR A 104 -16.11 33.29 10.62
CA THR A 104 -14.79 33.26 11.28
C THR A 104 -13.91 34.47 10.98
N SER A 105 -14.20 35.24 9.93
CA SER A 105 -13.58 36.55 9.66
C SER A 105 -14.28 37.70 10.41
N GLY A 106 -15.41 37.42 11.08
CA GLY A 106 -16.26 38.40 11.75
C GLY A 106 -17.29 39.06 10.83
N ALA A 107 -17.39 38.65 9.56
CA ALA A 107 -18.29 39.25 8.58
C ALA A 107 -19.73 38.71 8.72
N MET A 108 -20.71 39.61 8.77
CA MET A 108 -22.13 39.30 8.97
C MET A 108 -22.73 38.59 7.76
N GLN A 109 -23.39 37.45 8.01
CA GLN A 109 -23.98 36.59 6.99
C GLN A 109 -25.49 36.82 6.81
N THR A 110 -25.94 36.71 5.55
CA THR A 110 -27.34 36.84 5.14
C THR A 110 -27.78 35.63 4.33
N GLY A 111 -28.94 35.04 4.63
CA GLY A 111 -29.48 33.86 3.96
C GLY A 111 -29.38 32.60 4.81
N TRP A 112 -29.24 31.45 4.16
CA TRP A 112 -29.09 30.16 4.86
C TRP A 112 -27.69 30.01 5.45
N ILE A 113 -27.63 29.77 6.75
CA ILE A 113 -26.43 29.54 7.55
C ILE A 113 -26.49 28.12 8.09
N ASN A 114 -25.42 27.34 7.90
CA ASN A 114 -25.24 26.06 8.58
C ASN A 114 -24.29 26.28 9.76
N ASP A 115 -24.81 26.16 10.97
CA ASP A 115 -24.00 26.11 12.19
C ASP A 115 -24.06 24.69 12.76
N ARG A 116 -22.93 23.98 12.69
CA ARG A 116 -22.72 22.62 13.24
C ARG A 116 -23.81 21.62 12.82
N GLY A 117 -24.18 21.62 11.55
CA GLY A 117 -25.18 20.73 10.97
C GLY A 117 -26.63 21.22 11.09
N THR A 118 -26.89 22.24 11.92
CA THR A 118 -28.22 22.86 12.02
C THR A 118 -28.31 24.05 11.08
N TRP A 119 -29.36 24.07 10.24
CA TRP A 119 -29.61 25.18 9.32
C TRP A 119 -30.48 26.26 9.97
N TYR A 120 -30.11 27.51 9.74
CA TYR A 120 -30.80 28.73 10.19
C TYR A 120 -30.95 29.69 9.00
N PHE A 121 -31.93 30.59 9.04
CA PHE A 121 -32.08 31.62 8.01
C PHE A 121 -32.01 33.03 8.60
N THR A 122 -31.12 33.87 8.08
CA THR A 122 -31.12 35.32 8.29
C THR A 122 -31.64 36.03 7.03
N ASP A 123 -32.35 37.15 7.18
CA ASP A 123 -32.76 37.95 6.01
C ASP A 123 -31.62 38.83 5.45
N THR A 124 -31.95 39.64 4.44
CA THR A 124 -31.04 40.61 3.82
C THR A 124 -30.58 41.74 4.75
N THR A 125 -31.04 41.78 6.01
CA THR A 125 -30.52 42.67 7.07
C THR A 125 -29.64 41.93 8.08
N GLY A 126 -29.42 40.62 7.89
CA GLY A 126 -28.70 39.75 8.81
C GLY A 126 -29.54 39.20 9.97
N ALA A 127 -30.82 39.57 10.06
CA ALA A 127 -31.67 39.22 11.19
C ALA A 127 -32.31 37.83 11.03
N MET A 128 -32.03 36.91 11.96
CA MET A 128 -32.55 35.54 12.00
C MET A 128 -34.08 35.47 11.94
N LYS A 129 -34.63 34.39 11.37
CA LYS A 129 -36.06 34.11 11.25
C LYS A 129 -36.47 32.83 11.97
N THR A 130 -37.71 32.86 12.46
CA THR A 130 -38.45 31.72 13.03
C THR A 130 -39.80 31.64 12.33
N GLY A 131 -40.41 30.45 12.29
CA GLY A 131 -41.65 30.19 11.55
C GLY A 131 -41.42 29.95 10.05
N TRP A 132 -42.42 30.29 9.23
CA TRP A 132 -42.38 30.10 7.78
C TRP A 132 -41.44 31.11 7.08
N VAL A 133 -40.44 30.58 6.38
CA VAL A 133 -39.47 31.30 5.55
C VAL A 133 -39.78 31.03 4.07
N ASN A 134 -39.76 32.07 3.23
CA ASN A 134 -39.72 31.91 1.77
C ASN A 134 -38.36 32.38 1.25
N ASP A 135 -37.61 31.47 0.63
CA ASP A 135 -36.43 31.80 -0.18
C ASP A 135 -36.69 31.39 -1.63
N LYS A 136 -36.65 32.36 -2.55
CA LYS A 136 -36.83 32.19 -4.00
C LYS A 136 -38.02 31.28 -4.35
N GLU A 137 -39.20 31.67 -3.89
CA GLU A 137 -40.49 30.97 -4.08
C GLU A 137 -40.63 29.62 -3.32
N THR A 138 -39.54 29.04 -2.82
CA THR A 138 -39.56 27.82 -1.99
C THR A 138 -39.84 28.15 -0.53
N TRP A 139 -40.73 27.39 0.10
CA TRP A 139 -41.08 27.55 1.52
C TRP A 139 -40.32 26.55 2.40
N TYR A 140 -39.91 27.03 3.58
CA TYR A 140 -39.20 26.28 4.62
C TYR A 140 -39.81 26.66 5.97
N PHE A 141 -39.63 25.83 7.00
CA PHE A 141 -40.07 26.15 8.36
C PHE A 141 -38.90 26.09 9.34
N THR A 142 -38.78 27.11 10.17
CA THR A 142 -37.79 27.21 11.26
C THR A 142 -38.53 27.25 12.60
N ASP A 143 -38.00 26.60 13.64
CA ASP A 143 -38.59 26.66 14.98
C ASP A 143 -38.21 27.96 15.72
N ALA A 144 -38.63 28.09 16.98
CA ALA A 144 -38.40 29.29 17.79
C ALA A 144 -36.92 29.53 18.18
N SER A 145 -36.00 28.56 17.98
CA SER A 145 -34.55 28.81 18.06
C SER A 145 -33.95 29.22 16.71
N GLY A 146 -34.75 29.24 15.65
CA GLY A 146 -34.34 29.49 14.27
C GLY A 146 -33.91 28.23 13.52
N ALA A 147 -33.97 27.05 14.14
CA ALA A 147 -33.51 25.81 13.54
C ALA A 147 -34.51 25.29 12.50
N MET A 148 -34.04 25.03 11.28
CA MET A 148 -34.82 24.49 10.18
C MET A 148 -35.36 23.10 10.50
N GLN A 149 -36.65 22.88 10.26
CA GLN A 149 -37.30 21.59 10.44
C GLN A 149 -37.33 20.80 9.13
N THR A 150 -37.40 19.47 9.27
CA THR A 150 -37.50 18.49 8.19
C THR A 150 -38.56 17.43 8.56
N GLY A 151 -39.01 16.64 7.58
CA GLY A 151 -40.01 15.59 7.78
C GLY A 151 -41.44 16.12 7.97
N VAL A 152 -42.30 15.29 8.58
CA VAL A 152 -43.72 15.59 8.75
C VAL A 152 -43.96 16.41 10.02
N ILE A 153 -44.39 17.66 9.87
CA ILE A 153 -44.66 18.60 10.96
C ILE A 153 -46.10 19.12 10.94
N GLU A 154 -46.62 19.50 12.09
CA GLU A 154 -47.88 20.24 12.21
C GLU A 154 -47.59 21.71 12.52
N VAL A 155 -48.24 22.63 11.80
CA VAL A 155 -48.17 24.08 12.07
C VAL A 155 -49.60 24.64 12.08
N ASP A 156 -49.98 25.35 13.15
CA ASP A 156 -51.31 25.96 13.33
C ASP A 156 -52.50 24.98 13.09
N GLY A 157 -52.33 23.69 13.43
CA GLY A 157 -53.37 22.66 13.26
C GLY A 157 -53.40 21.97 11.90
N LYS A 158 -52.43 22.25 11.01
CA LYS A 158 -52.31 21.69 9.66
C LYS A 158 -51.00 20.90 9.51
N VAL A 159 -51.04 19.77 8.82
CA VAL A 159 -49.84 18.92 8.59
C VAL A 159 -49.18 19.27 7.26
N TYR A 160 -47.85 19.35 7.28
CA TYR A 160 -46.96 19.64 6.16
C TYR A 160 -45.87 18.58 6.09
N SER A 161 -45.35 18.30 4.89
CA SER A 161 -44.13 17.50 4.72
C SER A 161 -43.00 18.38 4.20
N LEU A 162 -41.87 18.36 4.89
CA LEU A 162 -40.64 19.04 4.51
C LEU A 162 -39.62 17.99 4.08
N ALA A 163 -38.94 18.21 2.96
CA ALA A 163 -37.85 17.35 2.51
C ALA A 163 -36.67 17.34 3.50
N SER A 164 -35.68 16.48 3.28
CA SER A 164 -34.40 16.52 4.01
C SER A 164 -33.66 17.85 3.86
N SER A 165 -33.88 18.56 2.75
CA SER A 165 -33.44 19.94 2.51
C SER A 165 -34.29 21.02 3.19
N GLY A 166 -35.28 20.65 4.00
CA GLY A 166 -36.26 21.55 4.64
C GLY A 166 -37.32 22.14 3.71
N ALA A 167 -37.20 21.93 2.40
CA ALA A 167 -38.12 22.46 1.41
C ALA A 167 -39.52 21.82 1.53
N MET A 168 -40.56 22.65 1.60
CA MET A 168 -41.95 22.23 1.72
C MET A 168 -42.46 21.55 0.45
N GLN A 169 -42.94 20.31 0.62
CA GLN A 169 -43.38 19.46 -0.47
C GLN A 169 -44.86 19.70 -0.82
N THR A 170 -45.21 19.51 -2.09
CA THR A 170 -46.59 19.62 -2.60
C THR A 170 -46.88 18.49 -3.58
N GLY A 171 -48.14 18.15 -3.81
CA GLY A 171 -48.55 17.03 -4.66
C GLY A 171 -48.42 15.68 -3.95
N LYS A 172 -48.09 14.62 -4.69
CA LYS A 172 -47.92 13.25 -4.17
C LYS A 172 -46.55 13.13 -3.51
N VAL A 173 -46.51 12.67 -2.25
CA VAL A 173 -45.28 12.44 -1.47
C VAL A 173 -45.36 11.05 -0.85
N ILE A 174 -44.29 10.27 -0.94
CA ILE A 174 -44.20 8.96 -0.30
C ILE A 174 -43.55 9.13 1.08
N ILE A 175 -44.23 8.66 2.13
CA ILE A 175 -43.78 8.66 3.52
C ILE A 175 -44.04 7.23 4.05
N ASP A 176 -43.04 6.60 4.66
CA ASP A 176 -43.12 5.22 5.19
C ASP A 176 -43.67 4.20 4.16
N ASN A 177 -43.16 4.26 2.92
CA ASN A 177 -43.62 3.46 1.77
C ASN A 177 -45.11 3.62 1.39
N LYS A 178 -45.76 4.70 1.83
CA LYS A 178 -47.16 5.02 1.52
C LYS A 178 -47.30 6.41 0.90
N GLU A 179 -48.14 6.52 -0.13
CA GLU A 179 -48.40 7.80 -0.80
C GLU A 179 -49.43 8.64 -0.03
N TYR A 180 -49.05 9.88 0.29
CA TYR A 180 -49.91 10.94 0.81
C TYR A 180 -49.98 12.09 -0.20
N ASN A 181 -51.01 12.93 -0.11
CA ASN A 181 -51.20 14.06 -1.02
C ASN A 181 -51.18 15.38 -0.22
N PHE A 182 -50.45 16.37 -0.74
CA PHE A 182 -50.29 17.70 -0.18
C PHE A 182 -50.76 18.75 -1.19
N SER A 183 -51.40 19.81 -0.70
CA SER A 183 -51.95 20.90 -1.52
C SER A 183 -50.85 21.77 -2.14
N ASN A 184 -51.22 22.69 -3.04
CA ASN A 184 -50.33 23.75 -3.52
C ASN A 184 -49.91 24.76 -2.42
N SER A 185 -50.51 24.69 -1.22
CA SER A 185 -50.05 25.41 -0.02
C SER A 185 -49.27 24.53 0.95
N GLY A 186 -48.89 23.30 0.55
CA GLY A 186 -48.13 22.33 1.35
C GLY A 186 -48.94 21.56 2.39
N GLU A 187 -50.26 21.73 2.42
CA GLU A 187 -51.14 21.17 3.46
C GLU A 187 -51.59 19.75 3.09
N ALA A 188 -51.48 18.78 3.99
CA ALA A 188 -51.94 17.42 3.78
C ALA A 188 -53.45 17.37 3.49
N VAL A 189 -53.85 16.63 2.45
CA VAL A 189 -55.23 16.52 1.97
C VAL A 189 -55.63 15.07 1.69
N GLY A 190 -56.82 14.69 2.15
CA GLY A 190 -57.32 13.31 2.07
C GLY A 190 -56.94 12.53 3.32
N GLU A 191 -56.11 11.49 3.18
CA GLU A 191 -55.49 10.84 4.32
C GLU A 191 -54.28 11.66 4.79
N ILE A 192 -54.16 11.87 6.10
CA ILE A 192 -53.17 12.78 6.70
C ILE A 192 -52.09 11.94 7.42
N PRO A 193 -50.80 12.09 7.10
CA PRO A 193 -49.72 11.41 7.81
C PRO A 193 -49.56 11.97 9.24
N GLN A 194 -49.03 11.18 10.16
CA GLN A 194 -48.81 11.67 11.53
C GLN A 194 -47.59 12.59 11.58
N ALA A 195 -47.79 13.80 12.11
CA ALA A 195 -46.72 14.73 12.40
C ALA A 195 -46.00 14.37 13.70
N VAL A 196 -44.68 14.32 13.68
CA VAL A 196 -43.84 14.00 14.85
C VAL A 196 -43.52 15.22 15.72
N LYS A 197 -43.72 16.44 15.19
CA LYS A 197 -43.55 17.73 15.88
C LYS A 197 -44.73 18.64 15.55
N ALA A 198 -45.14 19.49 16.48
CA ALA A 198 -46.22 20.46 16.30
C ALA A 198 -45.81 21.86 16.78
N PHE A 199 -46.15 22.89 16.01
CA PHE A 199 -45.71 24.28 16.20
C PHE A 199 -46.84 25.30 15.96
N ASP A 200 -46.68 26.51 16.49
CA ASP A 200 -47.39 27.70 16.02
C ASP A 200 -46.71 28.30 14.76
N ASN A 201 -47.36 29.25 14.08
CA ASN A 201 -46.80 29.94 12.90
C ASN A 201 -45.46 30.69 13.12
N LYS A 202 -44.95 30.78 14.35
CA LYS A 202 -43.64 31.40 14.69
C LYS A 202 -42.58 30.37 15.06
N GLY A 203 -42.89 29.07 15.01
CA GLY A 203 -41.97 27.99 15.38
C GLY A 203 -42.02 27.60 16.86
N VAL A 204 -42.98 28.09 17.65
CA VAL A 204 -43.08 27.72 19.08
C VAL A 204 -43.78 26.36 19.20
N GLY A 205 -43.11 25.39 19.83
CA GLY A 205 -43.64 24.03 19.98
C GLY A 205 -44.92 23.95 20.82
N VAL A 206 -45.89 23.13 20.40
CA VAL A 206 -47.21 22.99 21.03
C VAL A 206 -47.47 21.55 21.46
N THR A 207 -47.71 21.33 22.75
CA THR A 207 -48.01 20.00 23.30
C THR A 207 -49.52 19.71 23.26
N LYS A 208 -49.92 18.67 22.53
CA LYS A 208 -51.30 18.17 22.54
C LYS A 208 -51.54 17.26 23.74
N GLN A 209 -52.58 17.56 24.52
CA GLN A 209 -53.05 16.70 25.59
C GLN A 209 -53.80 15.50 24.99
N ALA A 210 -53.39 14.27 25.32
CA ALA A 210 -53.92 13.07 24.69
C ALA A 210 -55.33 12.72 25.17
N ASP A 211 -56.31 12.86 24.27
CA ASP A 211 -57.70 12.43 24.53
C ASP A 211 -57.91 10.95 24.17
N LYS A 212 -58.78 10.28 24.92
CA LYS A 212 -58.79 8.81 25.03
C LYS A 212 -59.75 8.13 24.01
N PRO A 213 -59.26 7.28 23.09
CA PRO A 213 -60.13 6.54 22.17
C PRO A 213 -61.07 5.58 22.90
N THR A 214 -62.30 5.45 22.38
CA THR A 214 -63.33 4.54 22.90
C THR A 214 -63.61 3.40 21.92
N THR A 215 -63.75 2.19 22.46
CA THR A 215 -63.89 0.92 21.71
C THR A 215 -65.29 0.69 21.13
N THR A 216 -65.38 0.14 19.90
CA THR A 216 -66.48 -0.77 19.52
C THR A 216 -66.13 -1.65 18.30
N GLU A 217 -66.39 -2.96 18.43
CA GLU A 217 -66.70 -3.95 17.36
C GLU A 217 -65.71 -4.23 16.21
N THR A 218 -65.76 -5.38 15.51
CA THR A 218 -65.92 -6.80 15.92
C THR A 218 -65.21 -7.68 14.86
N LEU A 219 -64.79 -8.91 15.21
CA LEU A 219 -64.28 -9.90 14.25
C LEU A 219 -64.87 -11.31 14.52
N PRO A 220 -65.32 -12.04 13.47
CA PRO A 220 -65.82 -13.40 13.62
C PRO A 220 -64.71 -14.46 13.51
N SER A 221 -64.94 -15.55 14.25
CA SER A 221 -64.14 -16.76 14.40
C SER A 221 -63.54 -17.42 13.16
N SER A 222 -62.38 -18.06 13.35
CA SER A 222 -62.30 -19.54 13.22
C SER A 222 -61.35 -20.14 14.27
N THR A 223 -61.61 -21.40 14.67
CA THR A 223 -60.86 -22.17 15.69
C THR A 223 -60.20 -23.39 15.02
N ALA A 224 -59.34 -24.23 15.63
CA ALA A 224 -59.04 -24.48 17.04
C ALA A 224 -57.71 -25.28 17.23
N SER A 225 -57.29 -25.47 18.49
CA SER A 225 -56.78 -26.76 19.05
C SER A 225 -55.38 -27.27 18.62
N LYS A 226 -54.47 -27.73 19.51
CA LYS A 226 -54.47 -27.95 20.98
C LYS A 226 -53.06 -28.32 21.51
N ASN A 227 -52.82 -28.08 22.80
CA ASN A 227 -52.01 -28.89 23.75
C ASN A 227 -50.50 -29.11 23.52
N SER A 228 -49.65 -29.29 24.56
CA SER A 228 -49.83 -29.14 26.03
C SER A 228 -48.49 -29.23 26.80
N SER A 229 -48.51 -28.81 28.08
CA SER A 229 -47.58 -29.18 29.20
C SER A 229 -46.11 -28.72 29.09
N SER A 230 -45.39 -28.38 30.16
CA SER A 230 -45.67 -28.33 31.62
C SER A 230 -44.71 -27.30 32.29
N HIS A 231 -45.12 -26.51 33.29
CA HIS A 231 -44.91 -26.75 34.75
C HIS A 231 -43.53 -27.35 35.13
N SER A 232 -42.79 -26.88 36.15
CA SER A 232 -42.85 -25.70 37.06
C SER A 232 -41.51 -25.64 37.86
N SER A 233 -41.21 -24.90 38.95
CA SER A 233 -41.89 -23.99 39.92
C SER A 233 -40.85 -23.36 40.88
N SER A 234 -41.24 -22.33 41.67
CA SER A 234 -40.74 -21.97 43.04
C SER A 234 -39.28 -21.49 43.25
N SER A 235 -38.90 -20.64 44.24
CA SER A 235 -39.65 -19.76 45.18
C SER A 235 -38.74 -18.91 46.13
N GLY A 236 -39.10 -17.65 46.42
CA GLY A 236 -38.80 -16.92 47.68
C GLY A 236 -37.37 -16.34 47.90
N ASN A 237 -37.11 -15.42 48.85
CA ASN A 237 -38.02 -14.70 49.77
C ASN A 237 -37.40 -13.43 50.46
N SER A 238 -38.08 -12.27 50.34
CA SER A 238 -38.24 -11.15 51.32
C SER A 238 -37.06 -10.44 52.08
N GLY A 239 -36.93 -9.12 51.85
CA GLY A 239 -36.63 -8.08 52.87
C GLY A 239 -35.28 -7.33 52.75
N SER A 240 -35.12 -6.03 53.11
CA SER A 240 -36.08 -4.97 53.51
C SER A 240 -35.39 -3.57 53.55
N ASN A 241 -36.16 -2.47 53.37
CA ASN A 241 -35.96 -1.05 53.78
C ASN A 241 -34.59 -0.58 54.38
N SER A 242 -34.06 0.62 54.11
CA SER A 242 -34.66 1.86 53.55
C SER A 242 -33.61 2.92 53.17
N GLY A 243 -33.93 3.82 52.23
CA GLY A 243 -33.25 5.11 52.03
C GLY A 243 -33.92 5.93 50.92
N ASN A 244 -34.25 7.21 51.16
CA ASN A 244 -34.97 8.05 50.19
C ASN A 244 -34.27 9.41 50.01
N SER A 245 -33.95 9.74 48.76
CA SER A 245 -33.75 11.12 48.28
C SER A 245 -34.21 11.17 46.82
N GLY A 246 -34.88 12.25 46.42
CA GLY A 246 -35.66 12.27 45.17
C GLY A 246 -34.94 12.88 43.98
N SER A 247 -35.13 12.25 42.81
CA SER A 247 -35.04 12.88 41.48
C SER A 247 -36.33 12.58 40.71
N ASN A 248 -36.58 13.30 39.60
CA ASN A 248 -37.89 13.38 38.96
C ASN A 248 -38.09 12.26 37.91
N PRO A 249 -39.00 11.28 38.11
CA PRO A 249 -39.18 10.17 37.17
C PRO A 249 -40.05 10.60 35.98
N GLY A 250 -39.43 11.19 34.96
CA GLY A 250 -40.16 11.91 33.91
C GLY A 250 -39.61 11.84 32.48
N ASN A 251 -38.65 10.96 32.16
CA ASN A 251 -38.27 10.71 30.75
C ASN A 251 -37.58 9.35 30.45
N SER A 252 -37.17 8.57 31.46
CA SER A 252 -36.29 7.38 31.32
C SER A 252 -36.84 6.20 30.50
N ASN A 253 -38.13 6.19 30.18
CA ASN A 253 -38.84 4.98 29.74
C ASN A 253 -39.06 4.88 28.22
N GLN A 254 -38.50 5.77 27.39
CA GLN A 254 -38.56 5.61 25.93
C GLN A 254 -37.24 5.15 25.29
N GLU A 255 -36.08 5.50 25.85
CA GLU A 255 -34.79 4.96 25.36
C GLU A 255 -34.60 3.47 25.72
N GLN A 256 -35.05 3.05 26.91
CA GLN A 256 -34.99 1.63 27.30
C GLN A 256 -35.86 0.71 26.43
N ASP A 257 -36.85 1.25 25.71
CA ASP A 257 -37.63 0.49 24.73
C ASP A 257 -36.94 0.46 23.33
N LYS A 258 -35.96 1.33 23.06
CA LYS A 258 -35.17 1.36 21.81
C LYS A 258 -34.02 0.34 21.83
N TRP A 259 -33.27 0.26 22.94
CA TRP A 259 -32.00 -0.47 23.02
C TRP A 259 -32.06 -1.67 23.97
N LYS A 260 -31.79 -2.87 23.44
CA LYS A 260 -31.81 -4.13 24.18
C LYS A 260 -30.38 -4.60 24.44
N LEU A 261 -29.97 -4.66 25.70
CA LEU A 261 -28.64 -5.14 26.10
C LEU A 261 -28.40 -6.59 25.60
N VAL A 262 -27.25 -6.84 24.97
CA VAL A 262 -26.83 -8.17 24.48
C VAL A 262 -25.51 -8.65 25.07
N TRP A 263 -24.62 -7.74 25.47
CA TRP A 263 -23.36 -8.05 26.15
C TRP A 263 -22.98 -6.92 27.11
N SER A 264 -22.35 -7.26 28.24
CA SER A 264 -21.68 -6.28 29.08
C SER A 264 -20.54 -6.88 29.90
N ASP A 265 -19.65 -6.00 30.33
CA ASP A 265 -18.87 -6.19 31.54
C ASP A 265 -19.11 -5.06 32.53
N GLU A 266 -19.30 -5.43 33.79
CA GLU A 266 -19.67 -4.56 34.90
C GLU A 266 -18.60 -4.65 36.01
N PHE A 267 -17.44 -5.24 35.68
CA PHE A 267 -16.23 -5.45 36.51
C PHE A 267 -16.41 -5.86 37.98
N ASN A 268 -17.56 -6.45 38.35
CA ASN A 268 -17.92 -6.96 39.68
C ASN A 268 -17.10 -8.19 40.16
N GLY A 269 -15.94 -8.46 39.54
CA GLY A 269 -15.03 -9.56 39.87
C GLY A 269 -13.94 -9.17 40.87
N THR A 270 -12.90 -10.01 40.97
CA THR A 270 -11.64 -9.70 41.68
C THR A 270 -10.45 -9.60 40.73
N SER A 271 -10.70 -9.70 39.44
CA SER A 271 -9.75 -9.66 38.33
C SER A 271 -10.54 -9.51 37.02
N LEU A 272 -9.88 -9.09 35.94
CA LEU A 272 -10.45 -9.07 34.60
C LEU A 272 -10.95 -10.48 34.19
N ASP A 273 -12.10 -10.57 33.52
CA ASP A 273 -12.67 -11.87 33.10
C ASP A 273 -11.99 -12.39 31.81
N PRO A 274 -11.20 -13.49 31.87
CA PRO A 274 -10.51 -14.04 30.70
C PRO A 274 -11.47 -14.69 29.69
N ASN A 275 -12.77 -14.83 30.00
CA ASN A 275 -13.78 -15.26 29.03
C ASN A 275 -14.31 -14.09 28.19
N LYS A 276 -14.08 -12.85 28.62
CA LYS A 276 -14.50 -11.62 27.91
C LYS A 276 -13.32 -10.89 27.25
N TRP A 277 -12.20 -10.80 27.96
CA TRP A 277 -11.06 -9.96 27.56
C TRP A 277 -9.78 -10.76 27.34
N SER A 278 -8.93 -10.26 26.45
CA SER A 278 -7.56 -10.75 26.20
C SER A 278 -6.59 -9.58 26.23
N TYR A 279 -5.41 -9.77 26.81
CA TYR A 279 -4.34 -8.78 26.80
C TYR A 279 -3.60 -8.78 25.46
N GLN A 280 -3.11 -7.61 25.06
CA GLN A 280 -2.00 -7.49 24.11
C GLN A 280 -0.74 -7.11 24.88
N TYR A 281 0.36 -7.80 24.59
CA TYR A 281 1.66 -7.63 25.26
C TYR A 281 2.69 -7.14 24.25
N GLY A 282 3.60 -6.24 24.63
CA GLY A 282 4.66 -5.78 23.74
C GLY A 282 4.76 -4.27 23.59
N ASN A 283 5.62 -3.83 22.66
CA ASN A 283 5.58 -2.50 22.05
C ASN A 283 4.85 -2.51 20.69
N GLY A 284 4.57 -3.69 20.12
CA GLY A 284 3.74 -3.84 18.93
C GLY A 284 4.43 -4.47 17.73
N ASP A 285 5.74 -4.66 17.78
CA ASP A 285 6.53 -5.38 16.79
C ASP A 285 5.97 -6.81 16.60
N GLU A 286 5.45 -7.40 17.68
CA GLU A 286 4.81 -8.72 17.73
C GLU A 286 3.50 -8.81 16.93
N TYR A 287 2.88 -7.66 16.65
CA TYR A 287 1.63 -7.54 15.89
C TYR A 287 1.83 -6.83 14.54
N GLY A 288 3.07 -6.54 14.14
CA GLY A 288 3.39 -5.84 12.89
C GLY A 288 3.13 -4.33 12.92
N ALA A 289 2.88 -3.74 14.09
CA ALA A 289 2.63 -2.32 14.29
C ALA A 289 3.67 -1.77 15.27
N VAL A 290 4.86 -1.42 14.78
CA VAL A 290 6.01 -0.96 15.58
C VAL A 290 5.63 0.28 16.39
N ASP A 291 5.89 0.25 17.70
CA ASP A 291 5.49 1.29 18.66
C ASP A 291 4.01 1.73 18.49
N TRP A 292 3.16 0.71 18.28
CA TRP A 292 1.75 0.74 17.83
C TRP A 292 1.38 1.78 16.77
N GLY A 293 2.32 2.05 15.85
CA GLY A 293 2.11 2.90 14.67
C GLY A 293 2.18 4.41 14.96
N ASN A 294 2.14 4.81 16.23
CA ASN A 294 2.12 6.21 16.66
C ASN A 294 3.40 6.65 17.41
N ASN A 295 4.41 5.79 17.54
CA ASN A 295 5.61 6.00 18.37
C ASN A 295 5.28 6.05 19.89
N GLU A 296 4.46 5.13 20.38
CA GLU A 296 4.15 4.95 21.81
C GLU A 296 5.42 4.66 22.65
N LYS A 297 5.44 5.07 23.93
CA LYS A 297 6.65 5.14 24.80
C LYS A 297 6.67 4.12 25.94
N GLU A 298 5.64 3.30 26.01
CA GLU A 298 5.35 2.28 27.00
C GLU A 298 5.50 0.86 26.44
N TYR A 299 5.51 -0.11 27.36
CA TYR A 299 5.37 -1.53 27.07
C TYR A 299 4.08 -2.06 27.71
N TYR A 300 3.30 -2.82 26.96
CA TYR A 300 1.99 -3.27 27.40
C TYR A 300 2.04 -4.63 28.09
N THR A 301 1.35 -4.76 29.23
CA THR A 301 1.40 -5.92 30.13
C THR A 301 0.12 -6.03 30.98
N ASP A 302 -0.18 -7.24 31.47
CA ASP A 302 -1.28 -7.53 32.40
C ASP A 302 -1.05 -6.97 33.81
N GLN A 303 0.22 -6.79 34.21
CA GLN A 303 0.67 -6.17 35.48
C GLN A 303 0.19 -4.72 35.70
N ASN A 304 -0.42 -4.13 34.68
CA ASN A 304 -0.94 -2.76 34.67
C ASN A 304 -2.48 -2.73 34.68
N THR A 305 -3.12 -3.85 35.02
CA THR A 305 -4.56 -3.92 35.30
C THR A 305 -4.87 -4.41 36.70
N LYS A 306 -5.96 -3.89 37.27
CA LYS A 306 -6.55 -4.32 38.54
C LYS A 306 -8.07 -4.15 38.47
N VAL A 307 -8.80 -4.89 39.28
CA VAL A 307 -10.24 -4.70 39.48
C VAL A 307 -10.45 -4.37 40.96
N GLU A 308 -10.93 -3.16 41.24
CA GLU A 308 -11.06 -2.60 42.60
C GLU A 308 -12.32 -1.74 42.71
N ASP A 309 -13.01 -1.81 43.84
CA ASP A 309 -14.23 -1.06 44.20
C ASP A 309 -15.43 -1.12 43.20
N GLY A 310 -15.31 -1.90 42.12
CA GLY A 310 -16.30 -2.05 41.05
C GLY A 310 -15.74 -1.68 39.67
N ASP A 311 -14.64 -0.91 39.62
CA ASP A 311 -13.98 -0.51 38.38
C ASP A 311 -13.00 -1.59 37.88
N LEU A 312 -12.88 -1.72 36.56
CA LEU A 312 -11.59 -2.02 35.95
C LEU A 312 -10.71 -0.78 36.00
N VAL A 313 -9.46 -0.93 36.43
CA VAL A 313 -8.46 0.13 36.38
C VAL A 313 -7.27 -0.30 35.55
N ILE A 314 -6.88 0.58 34.62
CA ILE A 314 -5.66 0.51 33.81
C ILE A 314 -4.70 1.55 34.37
N GLU A 315 -3.52 1.13 34.84
CA GLU A 315 -2.47 2.01 35.36
C GLU A 315 -1.39 2.22 34.28
N ALA A 316 -1.12 3.46 33.88
CA ALA A 316 0.11 3.79 33.16
C ALA A 316 1.18 4.20 34.18
N ARG A 317 2.37 3.60 34.14
CA ARG A 317 3.38 3.68 35.21
C ARG A 317 4.78 3.92 34.66
N LYS A 318 5.60 4.73 35.34
CA LYS A 318 7.02 4.98 35.03
C LYS A 318 7.88 3.91 35.72
N GLU A 319 8.61 3.14 34.94
CA GLU A 319 9.32 1.95 35.43
C GLU A 319 10.77 2.27 35.84
N ASP A 320 11.17 1.81 37.02
CA ASP A 320 12.54 1.98 37.53
C ASP A 320 13.56 1.06 36.82
N ASN A 321 13.10 0.11 36.00
CA ASN A 321 13.95 -0.84 35.25
C ASN A 321 13.43 -1.11 33.81
N PRO A 322 13.64 -0.18 32.85
CA PRO A 322 13.18 -0.29 31.46
C PRO A 322 13.58 -1.59 30.73
N ASP A 323 14.69 -2.24 31.10
CA ASP A 323 15.17 -3.46 30.47
C ASP A 323 14.19 -4.64 30.60
N GLN A 324 13.27 -4.61 31.58
CA GLN A 324 12.19 -5.60 31.74
C GLN A 324 10.98 -5.35 30.82
N PHE A 325 10.96 -4.20 30.14
CA PHE A 325 9.85 -3.64 29.37
C PHE A 325 10.30 -3.28 27.94
N GLY A 326 11.17 -4.10 27.34
CA GLY A 326 11.71 -3.85 25.99
C GLY A 326 12.54 -2.57 25.86
N GLY A 327 13.05 -2.01 26.95
CA GLY A 327 13.74 -0.72 26.99
C GLY A 327 12.81 0.49 27.09
N LYS A 328 11.48 0.29 27.19
CA LYS A 328 10.49 1.36 27.35
C LYS A 328 10.53 1.92 28.78
N LYS A 329 10.40 3.25 28.90
CA LYS A 329 10.42 3.97 30.19
C LYS A 329 9.14 3.76 31.01
N TYR A 330 8.07 3.36 30.35
CA TYR A 330 6.72 3.29 30.91
C TYR A 330 6.13 1.90 30.68
N SER A 331 5.14 1.53 31.49
CA SER A 331 4.30 0.35 31.30
C SER A 331 2.83 0.74 31.32
N SER A 332 1.99 -0.02 30.62
CA SER A 332 0.53 0.17 30.60
C SER A 332 -0.19 -1.14 30.25
N ALA A 333 -1.51 -1.12 30.04
CA ALA A 333 -2.29 -2.27 29.57
C ALA A 333 -3.19 -1.93 28.37
N ARG A 334 -3.29 -2.88 27.43
CA ARG A 334 -4.24 -2.90 26.32
C ARG A 334 -4.99 -4.23 26.35
N ILE A 335 -6.30 -4.16 26.39
CA ILE A 335 -7.18 -5.32 26.42
C ILE A 335 -8.20 -5.27 25.29
N ARG A 336 -8.57 -6.43 24.76
CA ARG A 336 -9.53 -6.56 23.66
C ARG A 336 -10.44 -7.77 23.78
N THR A 337 -11.60 -7.69 23.14
CA THR A 337 -12.63 -8.74 23.10
C THR A 337 -12.52 -9.70 21.91
N LEU A 338 -11.52 -9.54 21.03
CA LEU A 338 -11.29 -10.40 19.85
C LEU A 338 -11.36 -11.90 20.20
N GLY A 339 -12.15 -12.64 19.41
CA GLY A 339 -12.37 -14.08 19.60
C GLY A 339 -13.23 -14.45 20.82
N LYS A 340 -13.87 -13.47 21.46
CA LYS A 340 -14.69 -13.64 22.68
C LYS A 340 -16.03 -12.90 22.57
N PHE A 341 -16.00 -11.66 22.10
CA PHE A 341 -17.17 -10.89 21.69
C PHE A 341 -16.80 -9.89 20.59
N SER A 342 -17.67 -9.77 19.60
CA SER A 342 -17.61 -8.77 18.53
C SER A 342 -19.01 -8.51 17.99
N LYS A 343 -19.18 -7.42 17.24
CA LYS A 343 -20.50 -6.96 16.80
C LYS A 343 -20.43 -6.18 15.48
N THR A 344 -21.42 -6.36 14.61
CA THR A 344 -21.82 -5.39 13.58
C THR A 344 -23.09 -4.68 14.01
N TYR A 345 -23.09 -3.34 14.02
CA TYR A 345 -24.20 -2.45 14.40
C TYR A 345 -24.72 -2.57 15.85
N GLY A 346 -25.18 -1.46 16.42
CA GLY A 346 -25.73 -1.39 17.77
C GLY A 346 -25.36 -0.11 18.49
N LYS A 347 -25.73 0.00 19.77
CA LYS A 347 -25.14 0.99 20.69
C LYS A 347 -24.01 0.35 21.47
N ILE A 348 -22.83 0.99 21.50
CA ILE A 348 -21.68 0.59 22.31
C ILE A 348 -21.36 1.75 23.25
N GLU A 349 -21.29 1.50 24.56
CA GLU A 349 -21.02 2.54 25.57
C GLU A 349 -20.10 2.03 26.69
N ALA A 350 -19.40 2.96 27.35
CA ALA A 350 -18.69 2.72 28.59
C ALA A 350 -18.73 3.94 29.51
N ALA A 351 -18.76 3.71 30.82
CA ALA A 351 -18.60 4.75 31.83
C ALA A 351 -17.13 4.80 32.29
N ILE A 352 -16.44 5.90 31.98
CA ILE A 352 -14.98 6.02 32.13
C ILE A 352 -14.63 7.29 32.93
N THR A 353 -13.63 7.20 33.81
CA THR A 353 -12.94 8.33 34.44
C THR A 353 -11.48 8.30 34.02
N MET A 354 -10.90 9.44 33.62
CA MET A 354 -9.56 9.48 33.00
C MET A 354 -8.58 10.42 33.71
N PRO A 355 -7.27 10.15 33.62
CA PRO A 355 -6.27 10.99 34.27
C PRO A 355 -5.93 12.24 33.47
N LYS A 356 -5.49 13.27 34.19
CA LYS A 356 -4.83 14.45 33.64
C LYS A 356 -3.32 14.24 33.64
N GLY A 357 -2.66 14.59 32.55
CA GLY A 357 -1.22 14.45 32.42
C GLY A 357 -0.77 14.66 30.97
N GLN A 358 0.25 15.48 30.79
CA GLN A 358 0.91 15.70 29.52
C GLN A 358 1.42 14.35 28.96
N GLY A 359 1.14 14.02 27.70
CA GLY A 359 1.54 12.72 27.12
C GLY A 359 0.82 11.50 27.68
N LEU A 360 -0.40 11.62 28.22
CA LEU A 360 -1.28 10.48 28.53
C LEU A 360 -2.43 10.39 27.51
N TRP A 361 -2.70 9.20 26.98
CA TRP A 361 -3.67 8.97 25.91
C TRP A 361 -4.55 7.73 26.20
N PRO A 362 -5.55 7.85 27.10
CA PRO A 362 -6.59 6.84 27.30
C PRO A 362 -7.54 6.77 26.10
N ALA A 363 -7.93 5.55 25.71
CA ALA A 363 -8.76 5.28 24.53
C ALA A 363 -9.75 4.12 24.74
N PHE A 364 -10.90 4.22 24.07
CA PHE A 364 -11.97 3.24 23.99
C PHE A 364 -12.46 3.17 22.53
N TRP A 365 -12.24 2.03 21.87
CA TRP A 365 -12.28 1.95 20.41
C TRP A 365 -12.53 0.52 19.92
N MET A 366 -12.65 0.34 18.60
CA MET A 366 -12.99 -0.93 17.97
C MET A 366 -12.24 -1.16 16.65
N LEU A 367 -11.84 -2.41 16.40
CA LEU A 367 -11.23 -2.89 15.14
C LEU A 367 -12.00 -4.09 14.58
N PRO A 368 -11.95 -4.38 13.26
CA PRO A 368 -12.54 -5.57 12.68
C PRO A 368 -11.93 -6.86 13.24
N ASP A 369 -12.70 -7.96 13.22
CA ASP A 369 -12.21 -9.30 13.57
C ASP A 369 -11.27 -9.91 12.52
N ASP A 370 -11.37 -9.46 11.27
CA ASP A 370 -10.56 -9.92 10.13
C ASP A 370 -10.19 -8.72 9.25
N ASP A 371 -8.88 -8.42 9.18
CA ASP A 371 -8.30 -7.32 8.41
C ASP A 371 -8.01 -7.68 6.93
N ASN A 372 -8.46 -8.86 6.47
CA ASN A 372 -8.18 -9.37 5.12
C ASN A 372 -9.42 -9.30 4.19
N ILE A 373 -10.62 -9.00 4.74
CA ILE A 373 -11.87 -8.90 3.96
C ILE A 373 -11.83 -7.74 2.96
N TYR A 374 -11.28 -6.59 3.39
CA TYR A 374 -11.15 -5.37 2.59
C TYR A 374 -9.70 -4.89 2.43
N GLY A 375 -8.74 -5.54 3.09
CA GLY A 375 -7.37 -5.05 3.25
C GLY A 375 -7.13 -4.41 4.62
N LYS A 376 -5.86 -4.19 4.93
CA LYS A 376 -5.37 -3.84 6.27
C LYS A 376 -5.80 -2.43 6.68
N TRP A 377 -5.39 -2.01 7.87
CA TRP A 377 -5.67 -0.67 8.36
C TRP A 377 -5.20 0.44 7.37
N ALA A 378 -6.03 1.42 7.02
CA ALA A 378 -7.40 1.66 7.47
C ALA A 378 -8.49 1.12 6.53
N SER A 379 -8.15 0.40 5.45
CA SER A 379 -9.13 -0.18 4.51
C SER A 379 -10.14 -1.09 5.22
N GLY A 380 -9.71 -1.87 6.21
CA GLY A 380 -10.57 -2.69 7.07
C GLY A 380 -11.43 -1.92 8.09
N GLY A 381 -11.19 -0.61 8.26
CA GLY A 381 -11.90 0.27 9.18
C GLY A 381 -11.42 0.25 10.64
N GLU A 382 -11.75 1.32 11.36
CA GLU A 382 -11.51 1.53 12.80
C GLU A 382 -12.59 2.48 13.34
N ILE A 383 -13.06 2.28 14.58
CA ILE A 383 -14.05 3.15 15.23
C ILE A 383 -13.58 3.55 16.63
N ASP A 384 -13.16 4.80 16.78
CA ASP A 384 -12.74 5.38 18.06
C ASP A 384 -13.95 6.01 18.75
N ILE A 385 -14.48 5.32 19.76
CA ILE A 385 -15.66 5.76 20.53
C ILE A 385 -15.29 6.95 21.43
N MET A 386 -14.09 6.91 21.99
CA MET A 386 -13.47 7.99 22.75
C MET A 386 -11.96 7.87 22.72
N GLU A 387 -11.30 8.97 22.39
CA GLU A 387 -9.91 9.24 22.73
C GLU A 387 -9.83 10.51 23.60
N ALA A 388 -8.87 10.56 24.53
CA ALA A 388 -8.53 11.79 25.24
C ALA A 388 -7.03 12.08 25.21
N LYS A 389 -6.68 13.37 25.26
CA LYS A 389 -5.32 13.84 25.49
C LYS A 389 -5.25 14.41 26.90
N GLY A 390 -4.48 13.78 27.79
CA GLY A 390 -4.38 14.19 29.19
C GLY A 390 -3.80 15.60 29.40
N GLY A 391 -3.09 16.14 28.40
CA GLY A 391 -2.64 17.54 28.33
C GLY A 391 -3.73 18.53 27.92
N HIS A 392 -4.83 18.05 27.30
CA HIS A 392 -5.98 18.84 26.85
C HIS A 392 -7.29 18.33 27.50
N PRO A 393 -7.39 18.28 28.85
CA PRO A 393 -8.42 17.53 29.57
C PRO A 393 -9.86 18.06 29.41
N ASN A 394 -10.05 19.21 28.76
CA ASN A 394 -11.35 19.78 28.48
C ASN A 394 -11.98 19.20 27.19
N ASN A 395 -11.28 18.34 26.46
CA ASN A 395 -11.74 17.76 25.19
C ASN A 395 -11.63 16.23 25.18
N VAL A 396 -12.54 15.57 24.47
CA VAL A 396 -12.39 14.20 23.94
C VAL A 396 -12.69 14.18 22.44
N TRP A 397 -12.14 13.21 21.74
CA TRP A 397 -12.32 12.99 20.30
C TRP A 397 -13.04 11.67 20.03
N GLY A 398 -13.70 11.59 18.87
CA GLY A 398 -14.33 10.39 18.35
C GLY A 398 -14.21 10.37 16.83
N THR A 399 -13.70 9.27 16.29
CA THR A 399 -13.13 9.20 14.94
C THR A 399 -13.48 7.88 14.28
N ILE A 400 -13.53 7.86 12.95
CA ILE A 400 -13.39 6.64 12.14
C ILE A 400 -12.17 6.79 11.22
N HIS A 401 -11.35 5.75 11.14
CA HIS A 401 -10.32 5.63 10.09
C HIS A 401 -10.82 4.65 9.01
N PHE A 402 -10.65 5.03 7.73
CA PHE A 402 -11.18 4.30 6.57
C PHE A 402 -10.39 4.61 5.27
N GLY A 403 -10.90 4.19 4.13
CA GLY A 403 -10.35 4.48 2.81
C GLY A 403 -9.42 3.38 2.32
N LYS A 404 -8.14 3.70 2.08
CA LYS A 404 -7.11 2.74 1.67
C LYS A 404 -6.22 2.34 2.84
N GLU A 405 -5.29 1.42 2.60
CA GLU A 405 -4.20 1.15 3.53
C GLU A 405 -3.28 2.38 3.68
N TRP A 406 -2.53 2.44 4.77
CA TRP A 406 -1.50 3.46 4.98
C TRP A 406 -0.46 3.47 3.83
N PRO A 407 -0.01 4.63 3.31
CA PRO A 407 -0.25 6.01 3.76
C PRO A 407 -1.37 6.74 2.99
N ASN A 408 -2.32 6.00 2.43
CA ASN A 408 -3.48 6.51 1.69
C ASN A 408 -4.80 6.32 2.47
N ASN A 409 -4.72 5.93 3.74
CA ASN A 409 -5.82 5.99 4.68
C ASN A 409 -6.33 7.42 4.86
N THR A 410 -7.60 7.56 5.24
CA THR A 410 -8.23 8.82 5.64
C THR A 410 -9.03 8.62 6.93
N SER A 411 -9.59 9.70 7.45
CA SER A 411 -10.40 9.67 8.67
C SER A 411 -11.44 10.79 8.70
N SER A 412 -12.51 10.56 9.45
CA SER A 412 -13.49 11.60 9.77
C SER A 412 -13.87 11.49 11.25
N GLY A 413 -13.86 12.62 11.95
CA GLY A 413 -14.04 12.66 13.40
C GLY A 413 -14.44 14.04 13.91
N GLY A 414 -14.88 14.07 15.16
CA GLY A 414 -15.27 15.28 15.88
C GLY A 414 -14.65 15.33 17.27
N HIS A 415 -14.97 16.39 18.02
CA HIS A 415 -14.61 16.48 19.43
C HIS A 415 -15.75 17.06 20.27
N TYR A 416 -15.84 16.61 21.52
CA TYR A 416 -16.69 17.20 22.54
C TYR A 416 -15.83 18.03 23.50
N THR A 417 -16.21 19.29 23.72
CA THR A 417 -15.60 20.16 24.74
C THR A 417 -16.49 20.20 25.96
N PHE A 418 -15.94 19.84 27.12
CA PHE A 418 -16.68 19.84 28.38
C PHE A 418 -17.09 21.25 28.81
N PRO A 419 -18.31 21.43 29.35
CA PRO A 419 -18.76 22.68 29.98
C PRO A 419 -17.83 23.15 31.12
N GLU A 420 -17.78 24.46 31.39
CA GLU A 420 -16.93 25.03 32.43
C GLU A 420 -17.14 24.35 33.80
N GLY A 421 -16.07 23.76 34.33
CA GLY A 421 -16.10 23.00 35.59
C GLY A 421 -16.32 21.49 35.47
N LYS A 422 -16.52 20.97 34.24
CA LYS A 422 -16.34 19.56 33.88
C LYS A 422 -15.04 19.39 33.08
N ASP A 423 -14.48 18.18 33.11
CA ASP A 423 -13.34 17.72 32.31
C ASP A 423 -13.22 16.18 32.42
N ILE A 424 -12.29 15.56 31.69
CA ILE A 424 -12.11 14.09 31.62
C ILE A 424 -11.87 13.37 32.96
N SER A 425 -11.58 14.09 34.05
CA SER A 425 -11.43 13.49 35.39
C SER A 425 -12.75 13.35 36.18
N GLY A 426 -13.88 13.71 35.58
CA GLY A 426 -15.20 13.20 35.97
C GLY A 426 -15.48 11.80 35.42
N GLN A 427 -16.40 11.08 36.04
CA GLN A 427 -16.99 9.88 35.43
C GLN A 427 -17.98 10.32 34.35
N HIS A 428 -17.76 9.88 33.12
CA HIS A 428 -18.55 10.26 31.94
C HIS A 428 -18.95 9.03 31.13
N ILE A 429 -20.10 9.09 30.47
CA ILE A 429 -20.56 8.02 29.56
C ILE A 429 -20.16 8.37 28.14
N TYR A 430 -19.30 7.56 27.53
CA TYR A 430 -18.87 7.69 26.14
C TYR A 430 -19.53 6.60 25.31
N SER A 431 -20.14 6.95 24.18
CA SER A 431 -20.86 5.96 23.36
C SER A 431 -20.98 6.30 21.88
N VAL A 432 -21.11 5.26 21.07
CA VAL A 432 -21.58 5.34 19.67
C VAL A 432 -22.94 4.66 19.52
N GLU A 433 -23.79 5.21 18.66
CA GLU A 433 -24.83 4.45 17.95
C GLU A 433 -24.33 4.20 16.53
N TRP A 434 -24.18 2.93 16.14
CA TRP A 434 -23.70 2.49 14.83
C TRP A 434 -24.81 1.75 14.08
N GLU A 435 -25.17 2.26 12.91
CA GLU A 435 -26.20 1.78 12.00
C GLU A 435 -25.60 1.57 10.59
N PRO A 436 -26.23 0.76 9.72
CA PRO A 436 -25.83 0.62 8.31
C PRO A 436 -25.78 1.97 7.60
N GLY A 437 -24.56 2.51 7.43
CA GLY A 437 -24.32 3.79 6.79
C GLY A 437 -24.42 5.03 7.68
N GLU A 438 -24.49 4.90 9.02
CA GLU A 438 -24.33 6.05 9.92
C GLU A 438 -23.74 5.65 11.28
N ILE A 439 -22.80 6.45 11.80
CA ILE A 439 -22.24 6.32 13.15
C ILE A 439 -22.39 7.69 13.85
N ARG A 440 -22.91 7.69 15.08
CA ARG A 440 -23.22 8.88 15.88
C ARG A 440 -22.54 8.80 17.25
N TRP A 441 -21.81 9.83 17.67
CA TRP A 441 -21.03 9.86 18.91
C TRP A 441 -21.64 10.75 19.98
N TYR A 442 -21.62 10.28 21.24
CA TYR A 442 -22.25 10.95 22.38
C TYR A 442 -21.35 10.97 23.61
N VAL A 443 -21.37 12.07 24.37
CA VAL A 443 -20.81 12.18 25.73
C VAL A 443 -21.95 12.54 26.70
N ASP A 444 -22.11 11.80 27.80
CA ASP A 444 -23.22 11.92 28.76
C ASP A 444 -24.64 11.88 28.12
N GLY A 445 -24.75 11.37 26.88
CA GLY A 445 -25.97 11.38 26.06
C GLY A 445 -26.13 12.58 25.10
N GLU A 446 -25.20 13.54 25.11
CA GLU A 446 -25.17 14.68 24.18
C GLU A 446 -24.48 14.28 22.87
N LEU A 447 -25.24 14.29 21.76
CA LEU A 447 -24.72 14.05 20.41
C LEU A 447 -23.78 15.18 20.00
N TYR A 448 -22.53 14.86 19.65
CA TYR A 448 -21.52 15.87 19.25
C TYR A 448 -20.94 15.66 17.85
N TYR A 449 -21.03 14.44 17.30
CA TYR A 449 -20.54 14.15 15.96
C TYR A 449 -21.34 13.02 15.28
N THR A 450 -21.41 13.08 13.95
CA THR A 450 -22.04 12.07 13.10
C THR A 450 -21.19 11.90 11.84
N ALA A 451 -20.87 10.66 11.50
CA ALA A 451 -20.31 10.26 10.22
C ALA A 451 -21.32 9.39 9.47
N ASN A 452 -21.48 9.63 8.18
CA ASN A 452 -22.29 8.82 7.26
C ASN A 452 -21.69 8.83 5.85
N ASN A 453 -20.41 9.17 5.72
CA ASN A 453 -19.73 9.40 4.45
C ASN A 453 -18.32 8.82 4.54
N TRP A 454 -18.12 7.66 3.93
CA TRP A 454 -16.88 6.90 3.95
C TRP A 454 -16.80 5.94 2.76
N PHE A 455 -15.64 5.31 2.59
CA PHE A 455 -15.43 4.22 1.64
C PHE A 455 -14.33 3.29 2.17
N SER A 456 -14.19 2.13 1.54
CA SER A 456 -13.06 1.20 1.74
C SER A 456 -12.55 0.76 0.38
N GLN A 457 -11.23 0.65 0.20
CA GLN A 457 -10.61 0.17 -1.03
C GLN A 457 -9.29 -0.53 -0.72
N GLY A 458 -9.20 -1.83 -1.02
CA GLY A 458 -7.95 -2.58 -0.94
C GLY A 458 -6.94 -2.08 -1.96
N ASN A 459 -5.64 -2.22 -1.69
CA ASN A 459 -4.56 -1.69 -2.55
C ASN A 459 -4.67 -2.16 -4.01
N ASP A 460 -5.02 -3.43 -4.20
CA ASP A 460 -5.09 -4.09 -5.50
C ASP A 460 -6.48 -3.96 -6.17
N GLN A 461 -7.42 -3.24 -5.53
CA GLN A 461 -8.80 -3.09 -6.03
C GLN A 461 -8.92 -1.88 -6.97
N PRO A 462 -9.55 -2.04 -8.15
CA PRO A 462 -9.70 -0.96 -9.13
C PRO A 462 -10.78 0.09 -8.76
N ALA A 463 -11.57 -0.18 -7.72
CA ALA A 463 -12.67 0.62 -7.21
C ALA A 463 -12.82 0.37 -5.69
N PRO A 464 -13.47 1.26 -4.93
CA PRO A 464 -13.92 0.98 -3.57
C PRO A 464 -14.94 -0.17 -3.51
N TYR A 465 -14.96 -0.85 -2.37
CA TYR A 465 -16.02 -1.78 -1.99
C TYR A 465 -17.34 -1.03 -1.78
N ALA A 466 -18.44 -1.74 -2.02
CA ALA A 466 -19.79 -1.21 -1.94
C ALA A 466 -20.11 -0.69 -0.54
N TYR A 467 -20.57 0.56 -0.47
CA TYR A 467 -21.03 1.22 0.73
C TYR A 467 -22.09 0.36 1.49
N PRO A 468 -22.04 0.24 2.83
CA PRO A 468 -21.25 1.00 3.79
C PRO A 468 -19.94 0.33 4.24
N ALA A 469 -19.26 -0.45 3.38
CA ALA A 469 -17.90 -0.93 3.66
C ALA A 469 -16.96 0.25 4.02
N PRO A 470 -16.13 0.15 5.07
CA PRO A 470 -15.80 -1.09 5.80
C PRO A 470 -16.71 -1.42 6.99
N PHE A 471 -17.57 -0.48 7.40
CA PHE A 471 -18.37 -0.55 8.63
C PHE A 471 -19.64 -1.41 8.49
N ASP A 472 -19.51 -2.56 7.81
CA ASP A 472 -20.51 -3.61 7.65
C ASP A 472 -20.02 -5.02 8.11
N ARG A 473 -18.89 -5.09 8.82
CA ARG A 473 -18.31 -6.33 9.37
C ARG A 473 -18.28 -6.34 10.90
N ASN A 474 -17.99 -7.49 11.52
CA ASN A 474 -17.90 -7.61 12.98
C ASN A 474 -16.64 -6.91 13.48
N PHE A 475 -16.81 -6.03 14.47
CA PHE A 475 -15.72 -5.34 15.15
C PHE A 475 -15.68 -5.76 16.63
N HIS A 476 -14.47 -5.90 17.18
CA HIS A 476 -14.22 -6.17 18.60
C HIS A 476 -13.79 -4.89 19.33
N ILE A 477 -14.15 -4.80 20.61
CA ILE A 477 -13.84 -3.69 21.52
C ILE A 477 -12.39 -3.78 22.04
N ILE A 478 -11.74 -2.62 22.15
CA ILE A 478 -10.41 -2.39 22.72
C ILE A 478 -10.48 -1.29 23.80
N LEU A 479 -9.72 -1.46 24.88
CA LEU A 479 -9.43 -0.45 25.90
C LEU A 479 -7.91 -0.40 26.16
N ASN A 480 -7.32 0.79 26.17
CA ASN A 480 -5.93 0.99 26.57
C ASN A 480 -5.68 2.41 27.11
N MET A 481 -4.52 2.61 27.73
CA MET A 481 -4.01 3.95 28.03
C MET A 481 -2.56 4.09 27.57
N ALA A 482 -2.38 4.76 26.44
CA ALA A 482 -1.09 4.96 25.81
C ALA A 482 -0.28 6.11 26.45
N VAL A 483 1.03 6.15 26.19
CA VAL A 483 1.96 7.16 26.73
C VAL A 483 2.77 7.82 25.61
N GLY A 484 2.54 9.12 25.44
CA GLY A 484 3.18 9.95 24.41
C GLY A 484 2.62 9.69 23.00
N GLY A 485 3.48 9.27 22.08
CA GLY A 485 3.15 9.14 20.66
C GLY A 485 2.98 10.48 19.92
N ALA A 486 2.85 10.42 18.59
CA ALA A 486 2.72 11.60 17.74
C ALA A 486 1.33 12.27 17.83
N TYR A 487 0.31 11.57 18.34
CA TYR A 487 -1.04 12.09 18.55
C TYR A 487 -1.09 13.29 19.52
N ASP A 488 -0.34 13.26 20.62
CA ASP A 488 -0.12 14.42 21.52
C ASP A 488 1.14 15.22 21.12
N GLY A 489 1.62 15.09 19.88
CA GLY A 489 2.74 15.87 19.34
C GLY A 489 4.15 15.36 19.69
N ASN A 490 4.32 14.06 19.97
CA ASN A 490 5.55 13.44 20.49
C ASN A 490 5.97 13.95 21.88
N VAL A 491 4.98 14.28 22.70
CA VAL A 491 5.14 14.83 24.04
C VAL A 491 5.12 13.70 25.08
N GLU A 492 6.17 13.60 25.90
CA GLU A 492 6.22 12.64 27.03
C GLU A 492 5.70 13.27 28.35
N PRO A 493 5.25 12.45 29.32
CA PRO A 493 5.02 12.89 30.70
C PRO A 493 6.24 13.51 31.36
N ASP A 494 6.01 14.42 32.32
CA ASP A 494 7.08 15.11 33.03
C ASP A 494 7.88 14.18 33.97
N ASP A 495 9.05 14.63 34.39
CA ASP A 495 9.98 13.76 35.11
C ASP A 495 9.47 13.29 36.50
N SER A 496 8.52 14.02 37.09
CA SER A 496 7.87 13.68 38.36
C SER A 496 6.72 12.66 38.23
N PHE A 497 6.29 12.35 37.00
CA PHE A 497 5.29 11.30 36.74
C PHE A 497 5.71 9.96 37.36
N LYS A 498 4.76 9.26 37.98
CA LYS A 498 4.96 7.95 38.62
C LYS A 498 3.93 6.94 38.16
N SER A 499 2.65 7.22 38.33
CA SER A 499 1.60 6.55 37.59
C SER A 499 0.34 7.39 37.51
N ALA A 500 -0.59 6.94 36.68
CA ALA A 500 -1.93 7.47 36.51
C ALA A 500 -2.91 6.33 36.20
N ASP A 501 -4.14 6.43 36.74
CA ASP A 501 -5.20 5.44 36.60
C ASP A 501 -6.29 5.94 35.62
N MET A 502 -6.63 5.11 34.62
CA MET A 502 -7.89 5.17 33.87
C MET A 502 -8.85 4.16 34.49
N LYS A 503 -10.07 4.56 34.83
CA LYS A 503 -11.07 3.72 35.50
C LYS A 503 -12.30 3.52 34.61
N VAL A 504 -12.80 2.29 34.53
CA VAL A 504 -13.97 1.88 33.74
C VAL A 504 -14.95 1.13 34.64
N ASP A 505 -16.12 1.71 34.87
CA ASP A 505 -17.20 1.17 35.72
C ASP A 505 -17.97 0.05 34.99
N TYR A 506 -18.26 0.26 33.71
CA TYR A 506 -18.81 -0.77 32.83
C TYR A 506 -18.49 -0.53 31.35
N VAL A 507 -18.63 -1.59 30.55
CA VAL A 507 -18.76 -1.55 29.09
C VAL A 507 -20.04 -2.31 28.70
N ARG A 508 -20.92 -1.72 27.89
CA ARG A 508 -22.21 -2.31 27.50
C ARG A 508 -22.45 -2.21 25.99
N VAL A 509 -23.09 -3.24 25.44
CA VAL A 509 -23.45 -3.34 24.01
C VAL A 509 -24.91 -3.74 23.86
N TYR A 510 -25.64 -3.00 23.03
CA TYR A 510 -27.08 -3.13 22.83
C TYR A 510 -27.45 -3.32 21.36
N ASP A 511 -28.39 -4.22 21.11
CA ASP A 511 -29.07 -4.36 19.81
C ASP A 511 -30.26 -3.40 19.74
N LEU A 512 -30.55 -2.89 18.55
CA LEU A 512 -31.77 -2.14 18.31
C LEU A 512 -32.99 -3.07 18.45
N ASN A 513 -34.04 -2.61 19.13
CA ASN A 513 -35.28 -3.36 19.35
C ASN A 513 -36.19 -3.31 18.10
N GLY A 514 -35.66 -3.72 16.95
CA GLY A 514 -36.33 -3.61 15.64
C GLY A 514 -35.44 -4.07 14.48
N GLN A 515 -35.67 -3.49 13.31
CA GLN A 515 -34.73 -3.54 12.18
C GLN A 515 -33.89 -2.25 12.20
N TYR A 516 -32.60 -2.35 11.89
CA TYR A 516 -31.75 -1.16 11.75
C TYR A 516 -32.20 -0.30 10.55
N PRO A 517 -32.16 1.04 10.66
CA PRO A 517 -32.24 1.91 9.49
C PRO A 517 -31.11 1.57 8.51
N VAL A 518 -31.39 1.64 7.21
CA VAL A 518 -30.33 1.55 6.18
C VAL A 518 -30.20 2.92 5.53
N HIS A 519 -29.08 3.57 5.81
CA HIS A 519 -28.73 4.88 5.25
C HIS A 519 -28.02 4.69 3.92
N ALA A 520 -28.33 5.54 2.94
CA ALA A 520 -27.63 5.56 1.66
C ALA A 520 -26.41 6.48 1.71
N ASN A 521 -25.42 6.22 0.87
CA ASN A 521 -24.25 7.09 0.68
C ASN A 521 -24.73 8.54 0.38
N PRO A 522 -24.32 9.56 1.17
CA PRO A 522 -24.87 10.91 1.05
C PRO A 522 -24.63 11.52 -0.33
N ALA A 523 -25.69 12.13 -0.85
CA ALA A 523 -25.74 12.66 -2.20
C ALA A 523 -24.70 13.77 -2.46
N THR A 524 -24.38 13.95 -3.74
CA THR A 524 -23.52 15.01 -4.25
C THR A 524 -23.91 16.40 -3.77
N TYR A 525 -22.92 17.23 -3.46
CA TYR A 525 -23.17 18.64 -3.18
C TYR A 525 -23.36 19.43 -4.49
N GLU A 526 -24.62 19.53 -4.93
CA GLU A 526 -25.03 20.25 -6.15
C GLU A 526 -25.11 21.78 -6.00
N GLY A 527 -24.72 22.31 -4.84
CA GLY A 527 -24.67 23.76 -4.61
C GLY A 527 -23.40 24.40 -5.19
N PRO A 528 -23.44 25.70 -5.56
CA PRO A 528 -22.22 26.48 -5.67
C PRO A 528 -21.61 26.65 -4.26
N LEU A 529 -20.31 26.43 -4.13
CA LEU A 529 -19.60 26.68 -2.89
C LEU A 529 -19.53 28.18 -2.59
N VAL A 530 -20.26 28.63 -1.57
CA VAL A 530 -20.28 30.03 -1.14
C VAL A 530 -18.87 30.42 -0.65
N GLY A 531 -18.26 31.42 -1.29
CA GLY A 531 -16.88 31.85 -1.01
C GLY A 531 -15.80 31.16 -1.86
N ALA A 532 -16.14 30.18 -2.69
CA ALA A 532 -15.18 29.58 -3.63
C ALA A 532 -14.84 30.50 -4.81
N ARG A 533 -13.61 30.39 -5.32
CA ARG A 533 -13.22 30.98 -6.61
C ARG A 533 -14.06 30.41 -7.76
N THR A 534 -14.35 31.23 -8.76
CA THR A 534 -14.99 30.79 -10.02
C THR A 534 -13.91 30.27 -10.97
N PRO A 535 -14.12 29.16 -11.71
CA PRO A 535 -13.13 28.66 -12.65
C PRO A 535 -13.02 29.56 -13.89
N LEU A 536 -11.92 29.39 -14.64
CA LEU A 536 -11.70 29.99 -15.95
C LEU A 536 -12.69 29.46 -16.99
N ALA A 537 -12.75 30.10 -18.17
CA ALA A 537 -13.72 29.77 -19.23
C ALA A 537 -13.55 28.37 -19.87
N ASN A 538 -12.42 27.69 -19.62
CA ASN A 538 -12.16 26.28 -19.95
C ASN A 538 -12.59 25.29 -18.84
N GLY A 539 -13.02 25.78 -17.67
CA GLY A 539 -13.36 24.97 -16.50
C GLY A 539 -12.22 24.81 -15.48
N SER A 540 -11.03 25.34 -15.75
CA SER A 540 -9.89 25.23 -14.82
C SER A 540 -10.04 26.12 -13.59
N TYR A 541 -9.83 25.56 -12.40
CA TYR A 541 -9.73 26.28 -11.12
C TYR A 541 -8.34 26.90 -10.85
N ILE A 542 -7.34 26.57 -11.69
CA ILE A 542 -6.03 27.22 -11.68
C ILE A 542 -6.14 28.51 -12.46
N LEU A 543 -6.14 29.65 -11.76
CA LEU A 543 -6.41 30.96 -12.36
C LEU A 543 -5.18 31.58 -13.03
N ASP A 544 -3.98 31.15 -12.66
CA ASP A 544 -2.71 31.51 -13.29
C ASP A 544 -1.91 30.25 -13.68
N PRO A 545 -2.31 29.52 -14.74
CA PRO A 545 -1.57 28.36 -15.26
C PRO A 545 -0.19 28.73 -15.82
N SER A 546 0.13 30.02 -15.84
CA SER A 546 1.35 30.61 -16.37
C SER A 546 2.29 31.17 -15.30
N PHE A 547 2.02 30.92 -14.03
CA PHE A 547 2.89 31.22 -12.89
C PHE A 547 3.39 32.68 -12.80
N LYS A 548 2.63 33.64 -13.32
CA LYS A 548 2.97 35.07 -13.33
C LYS A 548 3.01 35.67 -11.92
N SER A 549 2.24 35.12 -10.98
CA SER A 549 2.15 35.61 -9.60
C SER A 549 2.36 34.49 -8.58
N ILE A 550 3.52 34.51 -7.93
CA ILE A 550 3.92 33.55 -6.89
C ILE A 550 4.32 34.31 -5.61
N LYS A 551 3.73 33.94 -4.48
CA LYS A 551 4.14 34.36 -3.13
C LYS A 551 5.13 33.35 -2.55
N ALA A 552 6.38 33.75 -2.38
CA ALA A 552 7.33 32.97 -1.57
C ALA A 552 7.04 33.17 -0.07
N THR A 553 7.00 32.10 0.73
CA THR A 553 6.84 32.18 2.19
C THR A 553 7.39 30.94 2.92
N ASP A 554 7.81 31.17 4.17
CA ASP A 554 8.26 30.19 5.16
C ASP A 554 7.19 29.93 6.26
N THR A 555 5.94 30.33 6.03
CA THR A 555 4.83 30.25 7.00
C THR A 555 3.52 29.79 6.36
N ASP A 556 2.62 29.21 7.15
CA ASP A 556 1.29 28.74 6.72
C ASP A 556 0.31 29.87 6.32
N ASN A 557 0.74 31.12 6.35
CA ASN A 557 0.00 32.27 5.82
C ASN A 557 0.04 32.25 4.28
N LEU A 558 -0.68 31.31 3.68
CA LEU A 558 -0.81 31.18 2.23
C LEU A 558 -1.69 32.30 1.63
N SER A 559 -1.51 32.61 0.36
CA SER A 559 -2.40 33.46 -0.42
C SER A 559 -3.47 32.62 -1.11
N PHE A 560 -4.71 33.11 -1.09
CA PHE A 560 -5.81 32.53 -1.88
C PHE A 560 -5.82 32.99 -3.34
N ASP A 561 -5.14 34.09 -3.68
CA ASP A 561 -5.17 34.72 -5.01
C ASP A 561 -3.91 34.45 -5.86
N ASN A 562 -2.93 33.72 -5.32
CA ASN A 562 -1.63 33.49 -5.94
C ASN A 562 -1.14 32.07 -5.67
N TRP A 563 -0.28 31.55 -6.54
CA TRP A 563 0.57 30.41 -6.21
C TRP A 563 1.44 30.74 -4.99
N ASN A 564 1.70 29.74 -4.15
CA ASN A 564 2.53 29.86 -2.96
C ASN A 564 3.73 28.92 -3.09
N PHE A 565 4.94 29.44 -2.92
CA PHE A 565 6.17 28.67 -2.96
C PHE A 565 6.78 28.63 -1.56
N LEU A 566 7.00 27.43 -1.04
CA LEU A 566 7.46 27.20 0.33
C LEU A 566 8.75 26.38 0.36
N THR A 567 9.59 26.72 1.34
CA THR A 567 10.77 25.95 1.72
C THR A 567 10.77 25.72 3.22
N ALA A 568 10.73 24.47 3.66
CA ALA A 568 10.60 24.05 5.04
C ALA A 568 11.60 22.94 5.39
N SER A 569 11.75 22.60 6.68
CA SER A 569 12.51 21.41 7.13
C SER A 569 13.93 21.29 6.53
N GLY A 570 14.62 22.43 6.38
CA GLY A 570 15.96 22.50 5.82
C GLY A 570 16.08 22.40 4.30
N GLY A 571 14.95 22.40 3.57
CA GLY A 571 14.91 22.55 2.11
C GLY A 571 15.36 23.95 1.67
N GLN A 572 15.93 24.03 0.46
CA GLN A 572 16.51 25.23 -0.14
C GLN A 572 16.30 25.18 -1.65
N ALA A 573 15.42 26.03 -2.17
CA ALA A 573 15.13 26.11 -3.58
C ALA A 573 14.82 27.56 -4.00
N THR A 574 15.02 27.86 -5.28
CA THR A 574 14.68 29.13 -5.92
C THR A 574 13.93 28.87 -7.21
N PHE A 575 13.08 29.80 -7.64
CA PHE A 575 12.28 29.63 -8.86
C PHE A 575 12.45 30.78 -9.86
N THR A 576 12.26 30.48 -11.14
CA THR A 576 12.20 31.43 -12.25
C THR A 576 11.05 31.09 -13.20
N ASN A 577 10.47 32.09 -13.85
CA ASN A 577 9.42 31.89 -14.85
C ASN A 577 9.91 32.35 -16.23
N ASP A 578 10.22 31.38 -17.10
CA ASP A 578 10.55 31.60 -18.51
C ASP A 578 10.08 30.39 -19.35
N ASN A 579 8.83 30.44 -19.83
CA ASN A 579 8.13 29.35 -20.54
C ASN A 579 7.76 28.15 -19.64
N GLY A 580 7.28 28.46 -18.44
CA GLY A 580 6.96 27.51 -17.36
C GLY A 580 7.55 28.01 -16.06
N LEU A 581 7.37 27.26 -14.97
CA LEU A 581 8.01 27.51 -13.69
C LEU A 581 9.19 26.54 -13.53
N ASP A 582 10.41 27.07 -13.65
CA ASP A 582 11.63 26.36 -13.28
C ASP A 582 11.85 26.49 -11.77
N ILE A 583 12.13 25.38 -11.11
CA ILE A 583 12.38 25.28 -9.68
C ILE A 583 13.76 24.64 -9.51
N ASP A 584 14.75 25.47 -9.17
CA ASP A 584 16.13 25.08 -8.89
C ASP A 584 16.27 24.70 -7.41
N ILE A 585 16.25 23.39 -7.14
CA ILE A 585 16.33 22.80 -5.80
C ILE A 585 17.79 22.51 -5.47
N LYS A 586 18.38 23.33 -4.59
CA LYS A 586 19.73 23.08 -4.05
C LYS A 586 19.73 22.09 -2.89
N LYS A 587 18.59 21.96 -2.20
CA LYS A 587 18.35 20.90 -1.21
C LYS A 587 16.85 20.64 -1.05
N GLY A 588 16.41 19.39 -1.09
CA GLY A 588 15.00 19.02 -0.92
C GLY A 588 14.50 19.17 0.52
N GLY A 589 15.35 18.87 1.51
CA GLY A 589 15.04 18.99 2.94
C GLY A 589 15.15 17.64 3.66
N THR A 590 14.40 17.46 4.76
CA THR A 590 14.30 16.16 5.47
C THR A 590 12.94 15.47 5.27
N VAL A 591 12.05 16.04 4.47
CA VAL A 591 10.67 15.60 4.20
C VAL A 591 10.24 16.08 2.81
N ASN A 592 9.31 15.41 2.14
CA ASN A 592 8.94 15.75 0.74
C ASN A 592 8.33 17.16 0.58
N TYR A 593 7.61 17.67 1.60
CA TYR A 593 7.11 19.05 1.59
C TYR A 593 8.18 20.09 1.96
N GLY A 594 9.46 19.69 2.11
CA GLY A 594 10.59 20.59 2.38
C GLY A 594 10.86 21.59 1.25
N VAL A 595 10.41 21.28 0.03
CA VAL A 595 10.14 22.24 -1.05
C VAL A 595 8.73 21.94 -1.57
N GLN A 596 7.84 22.94 -1.56
CA GLN A 596 6.43 22.78 -1.92
C GLN A 596 5.92 23.96 -2.75
N LEU A 597 5.04 23.68 -3.72
CA LEU A 597 4.29 24.66 -4.49
C LEU A 597 2.79 24.41 -4.31
N VAL A 598 2.01 25.44 -3.99
CA VAL A 598 0.58 25.32 -3.59
C VAL A 598 -0.31 26.38 -4.24
N ASP A 599 -1.44 25.95 -4.82
CA ASP A 599 -2.60 26.82 -5.12
C ASP A 599 -3.85 26.28 -4.40
N HIS A 600 -4.87 27.10 -4.21
CA HIS A 600 -6.13 26.69 -3.60
C HIS A 600 -7.17 26.28 -4.65
N VAL A 601 -7.80 25.13 -4.48
CA VAL A 601 -8.86 24.61 -5.35
C VAL A 601 -10.09 24.33 -4.48
N PRO A 602 -11.30 24.80 -4.87
CA PRO A 602 -12.51 24.48 -4.14
C PRO A 602 -12.98 23.06 -4.47
N LEU A 603 -13.25 22.26 -3.45
CA LEU A 603 -13.54 20.82 -3.54
C LEU A 603 -14.94 20.51 -2.97
N ARG A 604 -15.78 19.83 -3.75
CA ARG A 604 -17.17 19.45 -3.39
C ARG A 604 -17.32 17.95 -3.20
N LEU A 605 -18.09 17.56 -2.18
CA LEU A 605 -18.45 16.17 -1.92
C LEU A 605 -19.07 15.50 -3.16
N ASN A 606 -18.50 14.36 -3.53
CA ASN A 606 -18.83 13.54 -4.68
C ASN A 606 -18.75 14.28 -6.03
N LYS A 607 -17.82 15.25 -6.18
CA LYS A 607 -17.36 15.72 -7.50
C LYS A 607 -15.96 15.16 -7.81
N LYS A 608 -15.71 14.91 -9.09
CA LYS A 608 -14.43 14.42 -9.62
C LYS A 608 -13.57 15.60 -10.07
N TYR A 609 -12.34 15.66 -9.57
CA TYR A 609 -11.36 16.68 -9.93
C TYR A 609 -10.24 16.06 -10.75
N THR A 610 -9.97 16.63 -11.92
CA THR A 610 -8.95 16.17 -12.86
C THR A 610 -7.84 17.19 -12.95
N LEU A 611 -6.66 16.85 -12.42
CA LEU A 611 -5.41 17.59 -12.55
C LEU A 611 -4.71 17.18 -13.85
N LYS A 612 -4.27 18.17 -14.63
CA LYS A 612 -3.35 18.01 -15.77
C LYS A 612 -2.17 18.95 -15.59
N PHE A 613 -0.96 18.51 -15.97
CA PHE A 613 0.23 19.37 -16.03
C PHE A 613 1.30 18.77 -16.95
N LYS A 614 2.27 19.57 -17.35
CA LYS A 614 3.50 19.11 -18.00
C LYS A 614 4.69 19.28 -17.07
N ALA A 615 5.62 18.33 -17.14
CA ALA A 615 6.85 18.39 -16.34
C ALA A 615 8.05 17.71 -17.01
N LYS A 616 9.24 18.21 -16.66
CA LYS A 616 10.57 17.63 -16.93
C LYS A 616 11.54 18.01 -15.81
N ALA A 617 12.66 17.29 -15.70
CA ALA A 617 13.77 17.64 -14.82
C ALA A 617 15.11 17.51 -15.54
N ASP A 618 16.12 18.28 -15.13
CA ASP A 618 17.46 18.28 -15.77
C ASP A 618 18.25 16.97 -15.55
N LYS A 619 17.85 16.20 -14.54
CA LYS A 619 18.24 14.81 -14.26
C LYS A 619 17.03 14.06 -13.66
N ASN A 620 17.11 12.74 -13.52
CA ASN A 620 16.03 11.94 -12.92
C ASN A 620 15.63 12.50 -11.53
N ALA A 621 14.34 12.74 -11.35
CA ALA A 621 13.73 13.33 -10.15
C ALA A 621 12.36 12.70 -9.89
N SER A 622 11.72 12.98 -8.75
CA SER A 622 10.34 12.57 -8.49
C SER A 622 9.53 13.72 -7.90
N VAL A 623 8.28 13.87 -8.35
CA VAL A 623 7.32 14.89 -7.92
C VAL A 623 6.08 14.21 -7.36
N GLN A 624 5.54 14.70 -6.25
CA GLN A 624 4.29 14.21 -5.67
C GLN A 624 3.22 15.32 -5.71
N ALA A 625 2.25 15.19 -6.61
CA ALA A 625 1.05 16.02 -6.61
C ALA A 625 -0.04 15.40 -5.73
N GLN A 626 -0.81 16.22 -5.00
CA GLN A 626 -1.97 15.76 -4.23
C GLN A 626 -2.94 16.91 -3.91
N PHE A 627 -4.15 16.55 -3.46
CA PHE A 627 -5.14 17.48 -2.93
C PHE A 627 -5.34 17.28 -1.42
N GLY A 628 -5.48 18.38 -0.66
CA GLY A 628 -5.66 18.35 0.79
C GLY A 628 -6.26 19.63 1.37
N GLY A 629 -6.37 19.70 2.70
CA GLY A 629 -6.88 20.84 3.46
C GLY A 629 -5.78 21.77 3.98
N GLY A 630 -6.18 22.92 4.51
CA GLY A 630 -5.30 23.82 5.26
C GLY A 630 -5.16 23.42 6.73
N ALA A 631 -4.48 24.26 7.51
CA ALA A 631 -4.35 24.10 8.96
C ALA A 631 -5.73 24.10 9.69
N ASP A 632 -6.71 24.80 9.12
CA ASP A 632 -8.12 24.83 9.57
C ASP A 632 -8.81 23.45 9.47
N ARG A 633 -8.31 22.58 8.59
CA ARG A 633 -8.72 21.19 8.44
C ARG A 633 -7.63 20.21 8.92
N GLY A 634 -6.72 20.64 9.80
CA GLY A 634 -5.65 19.78 10.32
C GLY A 634 -4.73 19.17 9.26
N TYR A 635 -4.65 19.77 8.07
CA TYR A 635 -3.98 19.24 6.89
C TYR A 635 -4.54 17.90 6.35
N THR A 636 -5.83 17.61 6.54
CA THR A 636 -6.50 16.40 6.00
C THR A 636 -6.21 16.22 4.51
N LYS A 637 -5.81 15.00 4.14
CA LYS A 637 -5.52 14.58 2.76
C LYS A 637 -6.82 14.16 2.07
N TYR A 638 -7.09 14.73 0.90
CA TYR A 638 -8.32 14.48 0.13
C TYR A 638 -8.13 13.58 -1.09
N SER A 639 -6.92 13.51 -1.64
CA SER A 639 -6.55 12.59 -2.74
C SER A 639 -5.38 11.70 -2.35
N ASP A 640 -5.16 10.63 -3.12
CA ASP A 640 -3.90 9.90 -3.09
C ASP A 640 -2.71 10.80 -3.48
N ALA A 641 -1.52 10.35 -3.12
CA ALA A 641 -0.26 10.95 -3.51
C ALA A 641 0.12 10.53 -4.95
N PHE A 642 -0.19 11.37 -5.95
CA PHE A 642 0.19 11.14 -7.34
C PHE A 642 1.69 11.39 -7.53
N LYS A 643 2.47 10.31 -7.43
CA LYS A 643 3.92 10.32 -7.65
C LYS A 643 4.24 10.22 -9.15
N VAL A 644 5.17 11.05 -9.61
CA VAL A 644 5.59 11.15 -11.00
C VAL A 644 7.11 11.21 -11.07
N ASP A 645 7.72 10.18 -11.66
CA ASP A 645 9.16 10.16 -11.92
C ASP A 645 9.47 10.92 -13.22
N LEU A 646 10.26 11.97 -13.09
CA LEU A 646 10.58 12.90 -14.17
C LEU A 646 11.81 12.48 -14.97
N THR A 647 11.71 12.69 -16.28
CA THR A 647 12.79 12.56 -17.25
C THR A 647 13.24 13.92 -17.77
N THR A 648 14.36 13.94 -18.50
CA THR A 648 14.83 15.10 -19.28
C THR A 648 13.91 15.46 -20.46
N GLU A 649 13.10 14.52 -20.93
CA GLU A 649 12.02 14.77 -21.88
C GLU A 649 10.76 15.27 -21.15
N GLU A 650 10.14 16.32 -21.70
CA GLU A 650 8.87 16.87 -21.24
C GLU A 650 7.71 15.94 -21.57
N LYS A 651 6.88 15.66 -20.57
CA LYS A 651 5.68 14.81 -20.68
C LYS A 651 4.49 15.50 -20.04
N GLU A 652 3.32 15.19 -20.56
CA GLU A 652 2.03 15.57 -19.99
C GLU A 652 1.57 14.46 -19.05
N TYR A 653 1.05 14.85 -17.88
CA TYR A 653 0.61 13.96 -16.81
C TYR A 653 -0.82 14.33 -16.40
N GLU A 654 -1.63 13.32 -16.10
CA GLU A 654 -3.02 13.48 -15.71
C GLU A 654 -3.32 12.63 -14.48
N TYR A 655 -4.06 13.21 -13.54
CA TYR A 655 -4.48 12.57 -12.30
C TYR A 655 -5.93 12.95 -11.99
N SER A 656 -6.71 11.99 -11.48
CA SER A 656 -8.11 12.20 -11.08
C SER A 656 -8.35 11.68 -9.67
N PHE A 657 -9.18 12.38 -8.90
CA PHE A 657 -9.76 11.84 -7.68
C PHE A 657 -11.22 12.30 -7.51
N VAL A 658 -11.99 11.56 -6.72
CA VAL A 658 -13.32 12.00 -6.26
C VAL A 658 -13.19 12.51 -4.84
N MET A 659 -13.68 13.72 -4.59
CA MET A 659 -13.68 14.30 -3.25
C MET A 659 -14.71 13.62 -2.36
N LYS A 660 -14.26 12.80 -1.40
CA LYS A 660 -15.10 12.03 -0.48
C LYS A 660 -15.23 12.64 0.93
N ASP A 661 -14.71 13.83 1.20
CA ASP A 661 -14.88 14.56 2.47
C ASP A 661 -15.94 15.69 2.34
N THR A 662 -16.36 16.23 3.48
CA THR A 662 -17.05 17.52 3.62
C THR A 662 -16.48 18.58 2.68
N PRO A 663 -17.33 19.36 1.96
CA PRO A 663 -16.83 20.33 1.00
C PRO A 663 -15.87 21.36 1.61
N ASN A 664 -14.84 21.73 0.85
CA ASN A 664 -13.82 22.69 1.27
C ASN A 664 -13.63 23.77 0.20
N VAL A 665 -13.99 25.01 0.53
CA VAL A 665 -13.84 26.19 -0.35
C VAL A 665 -12.37 26.64 -0.50
N HIS A 666 -11.50 26.14 0.38
CA HIS A 666 -10.07 26.40 0.45
C HIS A 666 -9.28 25.07 0.50
N GLY A 667 -9.71 24.07 -0.27
CA GLY A 667 -8.85 22.94 -0.59
C GLY A 667 -7.55 23.40 -1.26
N ARG A 668 -6.51 22.60 -1.20
CA ARG A 668 -5.16 22.91 -1.67
C ARG A 668 -4.73 21.87 -2.70
N LEU A 669 -4.26 22.31 -3.86
CA LEU A 669 -3.42 21.53 -4.76
C LEU A 669 -1.97 21.71 -4.30
N GLU A 670 -1.29 20.62 -3.98
CA GLU A 670 0.09 20.63 -3.52
C GLU A 670 1.00 19.87 -4.50
N PHE A 671 2.08 20.48 -4.95
CA PHE A 671 3.23 19.79 -5.53
C PHE A 671 4.35 19.74 -4.49
N ASN A 672 4.69 18.54 -4.04
CA ASN A 672 5.76 18.25 -3.09
C ASN A 672 7.01 17.76 -3.86
N LEU A 673 8.15 18.41 -3.62
CA LEU A 673 9.35 18.36 -4.47
C LEU A 673 10.65 18.01 -3.70
N GLY A 674 10.56 17.86 -2.38
CA GLY A 674 11.69 17.82 -1.44
C GLY A 674 12.47 16.50 -1.36
N LEU A 675 12.25 15.56 -2.29
CA LEU A 675 12.91 14.24 -2.29
C LEU A 675 14.17 14.15 -3.18
N THR A 676 14.62 15.24 -3.80
CA THR A 676 15.81 15.23 -4.68
C THR A 676 16.65 16.50 -4.49
N ASP A 677 17.97 16.33 -4.33
CA ASP A 677 18.93 17.42 -4.17
C ASP A 677 19.60 17.80 -5.50
N ASP A 678 19.97 19.09 -5.63
CA ASP A 678 20.73 19.68 -6.75
C ASP A 678 20.08 19.48 -8.13
N VAL A 679 18.75 19.66 -8.21
CA VAL A 679 17.93 19.36 -9.40
C VAL A 679 17.14 20.59 -9.86
N ASN A 680 16.99 20.77 -11.17
CA ASN A 680 16.04 21.73 -11.73
C ASN A 680 14.80 20.99 -12.26
N ILE A 681 13.62 21.38 -11.77
CA ILE A 681 12.31 20.85 -12.19
C ILE A 681 11.54 21.96 -12.88
N ASN A 682 11.09 21.72 -14.12
CA ASN A 682 10.22 22.63 -14.86
C ASN A 682 8.78 22.11 -14.84
N LEU A 683 7.84 22.95 -14.41
CA LEU A 683 6.39 22.70 -14.42
C LEU A 683 5.68 23.65 -15.38
N ASN A 684 4.70 23.17 -16.14
CA ASN A 684 3.97 23.99 -17.11
C ASN A 684 2.52 23.50 -17.33
N ASP A 685 1.68 24.32 -17.97
CA ASP A 685 0.30 24.01 -18.38
C ASP A 685 -0.57 23.35 -17.28
N VAL A 686 -0.51 23.86 -16.04
CA VAL A 686 -1.27 23.27 -14.92
C VAL A 686 -2.76 23.64 -14.98
N GLU A 687 -3.62 22.63 -15.03
CA GLU A 687 -5.07 22.74 -15.10
C GLU A 687 -5.73 21.83 -14.06
N VAL A 688 -6.80 22.30 -13.40
CA VAL A 688 -7.65 21.46 -12.54
C VAL A 688 -9.10 21.69 -12.91
N THR A 689 -9.75 20.71 -13.54
CA THR A 689 -11.17 20.78 -13.90
C THR A 689 -12.04 20.00 -12.92
N GLU A 690 -13.29 20.45 -12.76
CA GLU A 690 -14.32 19.76 -11.99
C GLU A 690 -15.31 19.08 -12.93
N SER A 691 -15.78 17.91 -12.53
CA SER A 691 -16.81 17.11 -13.19
C SER A 691 -17.67 16.42 -12.14
N ASP A 692 -18.85 15.94 -12.53
CA ASP A 692 -19.62 15.06 -11.67
C ASP A 692 -18.82 13.77 -11.39
N ALA A 693 -18.93 13.23 -10.18
CA ALA A 693 -18.49 11.85 -9.98
C ALA A 693 -19.60 10.94 -10.50
N ASP A 694 -19.43 10.44 -11.72
CA ASP A 694 -20.15 9.27 -12.21
C ASP A 694 -19.98 8.10 -11.22
N VAL A 695 -20.84 7.08 -11.30
CA VAL A 695 -20.77 5.85 -10.47
C VAL A 695 -19.59 4.99 -10.94
N GLU A 696 -18.39 5.49 -10.66
CA GLU A 696 -17.08 5.08 -11.16
C GLU A 696 -17.14 4.50 -12.59
N ASP A 697 -17.53 5.33 -13.57
CA ASP A 697 -17.60 4.94 -14.99
C ASP A 697 -16.20 4.76 -15.61
N ASN A 698 -15.58 3.67 -15.20
CA ASN A 698 -14.67 2.84 -15.96
C ASN A 698 -15.45 1.75 -16.72
N ALA A 699 -16.79 1.84 -16.84
CA ALA A 699 -17.60 0.83 -17.51
C ALA A 699 -17.49 0.93 -19.04
N SER A 700 -17.15 2.12 -19.56
CA SER A 700 -17.10 2.43 -20.99
C SER A 700 -15.71 2.59 -21.62
N THR A 701 -14.62 2.51 -20.85
CA THR A 701 -13.22 2.70 -21.27
C THR A 701 -12.47 1.37 -21.48
N ALA A 702 -11.26 1.43 -22.08
CA ALA A 702 -10.36 0.27 -22.14
C ALA A 702 -9.72 0.01 -20.78
N LYS A 703 -9.60 -1.25 -20.38
CA LYS A 703 -8.98 -1.67 -19.11
C LYS A 703 -7.75 -2.54 -19.39
N GLU A 704 -6.71 -2.36 -18.59
CA GLU A 704 -5.67 -3.40 -18.49
C GLU A 704 -6.18 -4.58 -17.64
N PRO A 705 -5.49 -5.73 -17.61
CA PRO A 705 -5.80 -6.78 -16.66
C PRO A 705 -5.50 -6.32 -15.23
N LEU A 706 -6.24 -6.85 -14.25
CA LEU A 706 -5.86 -6.80 -12.84
C LEU A 706 -4.52 -7.52 -12.63
N ASP A 707 -3.81 -7.24 -11.52
CA ASP A 707 -2.46 -7.80 -11.28
C ASP A 707 -2.41 -9.34 -11.18
N ASN A 708 -3.55 -9.98 -10.89
CA ASN A 708 -3.74 -11.44 -10.96
C ASN A 708 -3.97 -11.99 -12.39
N GLY A 709 -3.93 -11.14 -13.41
CA GLY A 709 -4.16 -11.47 -14.82
C GLY A 709 -5.63 -11.47 -15.26
N ASN A 710 -6.58 -11.12 -14.39
CA ASN A 710 -8.01 -11.13 -14.70
C ASN A 710 -8.44 -9.88 -15.49
N HIS A 711 -9.04 -10.10 -16.66
CA HIS A 711 -9.63 -9.06 -17.52
C HIS A 711 -11.09 -8.70 -17.17
N ILE A 712 -11.68 -9.34 -16.14
CA ILE A 712 -13.00 -9.01 -15.57
C ILE A 712 -12.80 -8.33 -14.22
N TYR A 713 -13.29 -7.09 -14.10
CA TYR A 713 -13.29 -6.37 -12.84
C TYR A 713 -14.57 -6.70 -12.06
N ASN A 714 -14.52 -6.72 -10.72
CA ASN A 714 -15.69 -6.97 -9.86
C ASN A 714 -16.45 -8.27 -10.17
N GLY A 715 -15.73 -9.38 -10.41
CA GLY A 715 -16.32 -10.69 -10.73
C GLY A 715 -17.12 -11.33 -9.58
N ASP A 716 -17.03 -10.79 -8.36
CA ASP A 716 -17.71 -11.21 -7.14
C ASP A 716 -18.65 -10.11 -6.56
N PHE A 717 -19.03 -9.14 -7.40
CA PHE A 717 -20.12 -8.17 -7.19
C PHE A 717 -20.09 -7.41 -5.86
N ASN A 718 -18.89 -7.03 -5.39
CA ASN A 718 -18.70 -6.28 -4.15
C ASN A 718 -18.13 -4.86 -4.33
N LEU A 719 -17.78 -4.42 -5.54
CA LEU A 719 -17.23 -3.09 -5.83
C LEU A 719 -18.27 -2.08 -6.36
N GLY A 720 -18.02 -0.79 -6.15
CA GLY A 720 -18.90 0.32 -6.52
C GLY A 720 -20.13 0.45 -5.60
N ASP A 721 -20.79 1.62 -5.56
CA ASP A 721 -21.78 2.00 -4.53
C ASP A 721 -22.89 0.95 -4.25
N ASN A 722 -23.26 0.13 -5.23
CA ASN A 722 -24.31 -0.89 -5.16
C ASN A 722 -23.82 -2.33 -5.39
N GLY A 723 -22.50 -2.57 -5.44
CA GLY A 723 -21.88 -3.85 -5.79
C GLY A 723 -21.83 -4.16 -7.29
N MET A 724 -22.42 -3.32 -8.15
CA MET A 724 -22.45 -3.50 -9.60
C MET A 724 -21.39 -2.64 -10.33
N GLY A 725 -20.33 -2.20 -9.64
CA GLY A 725 -19.22 -1.47 -10.26
C GLY A 725 -18.67 -2.21 -11.50
N PHE A 726 -18.35 -1.46 -12.55
CA PHE A 726 -17.93 -1.96 -13.88
C PHE A 726 -18.96 -2.80 -14.67
N TRP A 727 -20.16 -3.06 -14.15
CA TRP A 727 -21.17 -3.92 -14.78
C TRP A 727 -22.41 -3.15 -15.27
N ASP A 728 -22.63 -3.16 -16.58
CA ASP A 728 -23.87 -2.74 -17.21
C ASP A 728 -24.94 -3.83 -17.08
N PHE A 729 -26.12 -3.51 -16.54
CA PHE A 729 -27.29 -4.39 -16.57
C PHE A 729 -28.44 -3.77 -17.36
N LYS A 730 -29.06 -4.58 -18.22
CA LYS A 730 -30.19 -4.18 -19.06
C LYS A 730 -31.21 -5.31 -19.12
N GLY A 731 -32.43 -5.08 -18.64
CA GLY A 731 -33.55 -5.99 -18.84
C GLY A 731 -34.91 -5.36 -18.57
N GLU A 732 -35.86 -5.46 -19.51
CA GLU A 732 -37.22 -4.96 -19.29
C GLU A 732 -37.99 -5.93 -18.38
N GLY A 733 -38.35 -5.49 -17.16
CA GLY A 733 -39.02 -6.31 -16.17
C GLY A 733 -38.12 -7.34 -15.45
N ALA A 734 -36.80 -7.27 -15.66
CA ALA A 734 -35.81 -8.00 -14.87
C ALA A 734 -35.19 -7.08 -13.81
N THR A 735 -34.69 -7.64 -12.71
CA THR A 735 -33.97 -6.89 -11.67
C THR A 735 -32.69 -7.60 -11.26
N ILE A 736 -31.64 -6.83 -11.02
CA ILE A 736 -30.36 -7.32 -10.48
C ILE A 736 -30.11 -6.71 -9.10
N LYS A 737 -29.49 -7.48 -8.19
CA LYS A 737 -28.90 -6.98 -6.95
C LYS A 737 -27.58 -7.70 -6.68
N SER A 738 -26.62 -7.01 -6.06
CA SER A 738 -25.54 -7.67 -5.35
C SER A 738 -26.08 -8.30 -4.06
N ASP A 739 -25.63 -9.50 -3.75
CA ASP A 739 -25.74 -10.13 -2.44
C ASP A 739 -24.33 -10.21 -1.83
N LYS A 740 -23.98 -9.21 -1.02
CA LYS A 740 -22.63 -9.02 -0.46
C LYS A 740 -22.18 -10.11 0.51
N ASP A 741 -23.12 -10.88 1.08
CA ASP A 741 -22.81 -11.95 2.02
C ASP A 741 -22.46 -13.25 1.28
N LYS A 742 -23.06 -13.48 0.11
CA LYS A 742 -22.68 -14.55 -0.83
C LYS A 742 -21.57 -14.15 -1.82
N LYS A 743 -21.37 -12.85 -2.06
CA LYS A 743 -20.54 -12.27 -3.13
C LYS A 743 -21.02 -12.66 -4.54
N GLU A 744 -22.33 -12.59 -4.76
CA GLU A 744 -22.96 -12.94 -6.06
C GLU A 744 -23.92 -11.85 -6.56
N ALA A 745 -24.25 -11.89 -7.85
CA ALA A 745 -25.37 -11.16 -8.41
C ALA A 745 -26.61 -12.07 -8.49
N ASP A 746 -27.66 -11.73 -7.73
CA ASP A 746 -29.00 -12.29 -7.92
C ASP A 746 -29.68 -11.54 -9.08
N ILE A 747 -30.12 -12.29 -10.09
CA ILE A 747 -30.78 -11.76 -11.29
C ILE A 747 -32.18 -12.38 -11.40
N THR A 748 -33.18 -11.63 -10.97
CA THR A 748 -34.60 -12.03 -11.11
C THR A 748 -35.08 -11.78 -12.53
N LEU A 749 -35.67 -12.81 -13.15
CA LEU A 749 -35.92 -12.82 -14.60
C LEU A 749 -37.41 -12.98 -14.94
N PRO A 750 -37.93 -12.21 -15.91
CA PRO A 750 -39.31 -12.33 -16.38
C PRO A 750 -39.52 -13.61 -17.20
N ALA A 751 -40.75 -13.82 -17.69
CA ALA A 751 -41.05 -14.88 -18.63
C ALA A 751 -40.19 -14.80 -19.90
N ALA A 752 -39.80 -15.97 -20.43
CA ALA A 752 -38.82 -16.10 -21.53
C ALA A 752 -39.16 -15.25 -22.76
N GLY A 753 -38.15 -14.60 -23.35
CA GLY A 753 -38.29 -13.66 -24.45
C GLY A 753 -37.18 -13.80 -25.50
N ASP A 754 -36.72 -12.67 -26.04
CA ASP A 754 -35.54 -12.65 -26.91
C ASP A 754 -34.25 -12.88 -26.09
N LYS A 755 -33.28 -13.61 -26.65
CA LYS A 755 -31.99 -13.86 -26.00
C LYS A 755 -31.28 -12.59 -25.50
N ASN A 756 -31.46 -11.47 -26.20
CA ASN A 756 -30.83 -10.18 -25.91
C ASN A 756 -31.77 -9.24 -25.12
N SER A 757 -32.92 -9.71 -24.61
CA SER A 757 -33.84 -8.88 -23.82
C SER A 757 -33.33 -8.62 -22.41
N VAL A 758 -32.55 -9.54 -21.83
CA VAL A 758 -31.83 -9.36 -20.57
C VAL A 758 -30.35 -9.67 -20.77
N ILE A 759 -29.50 -8.70 -20.40
CA ILE A 759 -28.05 -8.72 -20.56
C ILE A 759 -27.39 -8.18 -19.28
N LEU A 760 -26.39 -8.89 -18.78
CA LEU A 760 -25.35 -8.36 -17.89
C LEU A 760 -24.06 -8.27 -18.72
N SER A 761 -23.36 -7.14 -18.70
CA SER A 761 -22.16 -6.96 -19.52
C SER A 761 -21.12 -6.04 -18.89
N GLN A 762 -19.88 -6.19 -19.33
CA GLN A 762 -18.76 -5.34 -18.96
C GLN A 762 -17.95 -4.99 -20.22
N SER A 763 -17.70 -3.70 -20.44
CA SER A 763 -16.84 -3.23 -21.53
C SER A 763 -15.39 -3.05 -21.06
N GLY A 764 -14.48 -2.90 -22.02
CA GLY A 764 -13.07 -2.62 -21.77
C GLY A 764 -12.18 -3.86 -21.68
N THR A 765 -12.70 -5.05 -21.96
CA THR A 765 -11.94 -6.30 -21.92
C THR A 765 -10.84 -6.26 -23.00
N ASN A 766 -9.58 -6.32 -22.58
CA ASN A 766 -8.42 -6.23 -23.49
C ASN A 766 -8.15 -7.55 -24.23
N LEU A 767 -8.60 -7.67 -25.49
CA LEU A 767 -8.44 -8.87 -26.33
C LEU A 767 -7.37 -8.67 -27.43
N LEU A 768 -6.24 -9.38 -27.31
CA LEU A 768 -5.06 -9.26 -28.18
C LEU A 768 -5.00 -10.39 -29.22
N GLN A 769 -4.53 -10.07 -30.43
CA GLN A 769 -4.43 -11.02 -31.55
C GLN A 769 -3.62 -12.30 -31.25
N SER A 770 -4.07 -13.44 -31.76
CA SER A 770 -3.42 -14.76 -31.64
C SER A 770 -3.40 -15.36 -30.22
N ASP A 771 -3.88 -14.63 -29.20
CA ASP A 771 -3.86 -15.10 -27.82
C ASP A 771 -5.07 -15.95 -27.43
N VAL A 772 -4.83 -16.87 -26.50
CA VAL A 772 -5.84 -17.74 -25.88
C VAL A 772 -6.33 -17.12 -24.58
N TYR A 773 -7.64 -17.07 -24.42
CA TYR A 773 -8.34 -16.54 -23.25
C TYR A 773 -9.21 -17.62 -22.64
N LYS A 774 -9.10 -17.83 -21.32
CA LYS A 774 -9.94 -18.73 -20.53
C LYS A 774 -10.91 -17.92 -19.68
N LEU A 775 -12.20 -18.07 -19.94
CA LEU A 775 -13.28 -17.65 -19.04
C LEU A 775 -13.49 -18.76 -17.98
N THR A 776 -13.65 -18.37 -16.73
CA THR A 776 -14.25 -19.18 -15.66
C THR A 776 -15.32 -18.36 -14.94
N PHE A 777 -16.37 -19.00 -14.43
CA PHE A 777 -17.34 -18.42 -13.51
C PHE A 777 -18.10 -19.50 -12.75
N LYS A 778 -18.70 -19.13 -11.62
CA LYS A 778 -19.64 -19.99 -10.89
C LYS A 778 -21.07 -19.46 -11.06
N ALA A 779 -22.02 -20.37 -11.23
CA ALA A 779 -23.42 -20.01 -11.35
C ALA A 779 -24.39 -21.14 -10.99
N SER A 780 -25.58 -20.71 -10.55
CA SER A 780 -26.78 -21.54 -10.46
C SER A 780 -27.99 -20.80 -11.04
N ALA A 781 -29.12 -21.49 -11.13
CA ALA A 781 -30.40 -20.89 -11.48
C ALA A 781 -31.53 -21.51 -10.66
N SER A 782 -32.62 -20.76 -10.47
CA SER A 782 -33.83 -21.22 -9.77
C SER A 782 -34.51 -22.46 -10.40
N LYS A 783 -34.13 -22.79 -11.63
CA LYS A 783 -34.45 -24.03 -12.38
C LYS A 783 -33.48 -24.17 -13.55
N ASP A 784 -33.32 -25.39 -14.08
CA ASP A 784 -32.46 -25.67 -15.24
C ASP A 784 -32.78 -24.79 -16.45
N ARG A 785 -31.75 -24.11 -17.01
CA ARG A 785 -31.91 -23.14 -18.10
C ARG A 785 -30.64 -22.88 -18.91
N PRO A 786 -30.73 -22.46 -20.18
CA PRO A 786 -29.59 -21.93 -20.92
C PRO A 786 -29.19 -20.52 -20.43
N MET A 787 -27.91 -20.21 -20.56
CA MET A 787 -27.33 -18.86 -20.55
C MET A 787 -26.24 -18.82 -21.62
N ASP A 788 -26.11 -17.72 -22.36
CA ASP A 788 -25.05 -17.57 -23.36
C ASP A 788 -24.03 -16.52 -22.90
N VAL A 789 -22.74 -16.77 -23.15
CA VAL A 789 -21.69 -15.76 -22.95
C VAL A 789 -21.07 -15.38 -24.29
N ARG A 790 -20.91 -14.07 -24.53
CA ARG A 790 -20.41 -13.49 -25.78
C ARG A 790 -19.28 -12.50 -25.53
N PHE A 791 -18.23 -12.60 -26.35
CA PHE A 791 -17.16 -11.62 -26.47
C PHE A 791 -17.30 -10.92 -27.82
N ALA A 792 -17.44 -9.59 -27.82
CA ALA A 792 -17.76 -8.81 -29.02
C ALA A 792 -17.02 -7.47 -29.07
N SER A 793 -17.01 -6.81 -30.24
CA SER A 793 -16.47 -5.46 -30.41
C SER A 793 -17.22 -4.43 -29.57
N LYS A 794 -16.60 -3.26 -29.31
CA LYS A 794 -17.21 -2.16 -28.51
C LYS A 794 -18.64 -1.78 -28.91
N ASP A 795 -18.99 -1.91 -30.19
CA ASP A 795 -20.31 -1.61 -30.77
C ASP A 795 -21.28 -2.80 -30.85
N GLY A 796 -20.84 -3.97 -30.36
CA GLY A 796 -21.57 -5.24 -30.39
C GLY A 796 -21.76 -5.87 -31.78
N GLN A 797 -21.18 -5.30 -32.85
CA GLN A 797 -21.42 -5.75 -34.23
C GLN A 797 -20.60 -6.99 -34.61
N THR A 798 -19.37 -7.09 -34.12
CA THR A 798 -18.46 -8.22 -34.38
C THR A 798 -18.46 -9.13 -33.16
N THR A 799 -18.71 -10.43 -33.33
CA THR A 799 -18.53 -11.43 -32.27
C THR A 799 -17.19 -12.13 -32.48
N TYR A 800 -16.32 -12.09 -31.47
CA TYR A 800 -15.03 -12.77 -31.48
C TYR A 800 -15.16 -14.22 -31.01
N ALA A 801 -15.94 -14.44 -29.95
CA ALA A 801 -16.22 -15.76 -29.38
C ALA A 801 -17.60 -15.79 -28.70
N GLN A 802 -18.24 -16.96 -28.63
CA GLN A 802 -19.50 -17.15 -27.93
C GLN A 802 -19.68 -18.63 -27.53
N ASN A 803 -20.19 -18.89 -26.32
CA ASN A 803 -20.60 -20.22 -25.87
C ASN A 803 -22.01 -20.21 -25.28
N THR A 804 -22.64 -21.39 -25.20
CA THR A 804 -23.92 -21.61 -24.52
C THR A 804 -23.71 -22.60 -23.37
N PHE A 805 -24.00 -22.14 -22.15
CA PHE A 805 -23.96 -22.93 -20.92
C PHE A 805 -25.37 -23.35 -20.53
N ASN A 806 -25.51 -24.51 -19.89
CA ASN A 806 -26.77 -24.96 -19.29
C ASN A 806 -26.61 -24.92 -17.78
N LEU A 807 -27.20 -23.92 -17.14
CA LEU A 807 -27.23 -23.75 -15.69
C LEU A 807 -28.21 -24.75 -15.07
N THR A 808 -27.92 -25.18 -13.85
CA THR A 808 -28.77 -26.06 -13.04
C THR A 808 -29.13 -25.42 -11.70
N THR A 809 -29.91 -26.10 -10.87
CA THR A 809 -30.17 -25.67 -9.48
C THR A 809 -29.00 -25.87 -8.51
N GLU A 810 -27.89 -26.45 -8.93
CA GLU A 810 -26.67 -26.61 -8.12
C GLU A 810 -25.61 -25.61 -8.55
N ASP A 811 -25.04 -24.86 -7.60
CA ASP A 811 -23.96 -23.91 -7.88
C ASP A 811 -22.72 -24.66 -8.39
N SER A 812 -22.35 -24.32 -9.62
CA SER A 812 -21.40 -25.10 -10.42
C SER A 812 -20.41 -24.16 -11.10
N GLU A 813 -19.18 -24.62 -11.26
CA GLU A 813 -18.14 -23.93 -12.02
C GLU A 813 -18.24 -24.27 -13.51
N TYR A 814 -18.11 -23.27 -14.37
CA TYR A 814 -18.14 -23.40 -15.83
C TYR A 814 -16.93 -22.69 -16.44
N ASP A 815 -16.34 -23.28 -17.48
CA ASP A 815 -15.22 -22.68 -18.21
C ASP A 815 -15.45 -22.63 -19.74
N TYR A 816 -14.69 -21.76 -20.41
CA TYR A 816 -14.66 -21.67 -21.86
C TYR A 816 -13.37 -21.01 -22.36
N GLU A 817 -12.69 -21.68 -23.28
CA GLU A 817 -11.45 -21.19 -23.90
C GLU A 817 -11.69 -20.79 -25.36
N PHE A 818 -11.12 -19.65 -25.77
CA PHE A 818 -11.14 -19.18 -27.15
C PHE A 818 -9.82 -18.52 -27.54
N THR A 819 -9.54 -18.46 -28.85
CA THR A 819 -8.34 -17.82 -29.39
C THR A 819 -8.72 -16.64 -30.28
N MET A 820 -8.12 -15.48 -30.04
CA MET A 820 -8.28 -14.29 -30.89
C MET A 820 -7.61 -14.49 -32.24
N GLN A 821 -8.27 -14.03 -33.32
CA GLN A 821 -7.74 -14.20 -34.67
C GLN A 821 -6.48 -13.36 -34.90
N LYS A 822 -5.47 -13.94 -35.57
CA LYS A 822 -4.25 -13.23 -35.95
C LYS A 822 -4.60 -11.99 -36.80
N GLY A 823 -4.03 -10.83 -36.45
CA GLY A 823 -4.37 -9.53 -37.04
C GLY A 823 -5.58 -8.82 -36.40
N THR A 824 -6.25 -9.43 -35.40
CA THR A 824 -7.43 -8.85 -34.73
C THR A 824 -7.14 -8.60 -33.25
N THR A 825 -6.99 -7.33 -32.88
CA THR A 825 -6.90 -6.85 -31.49
C THR A 825 -8.05 -5.87 -31.24
N ASP A 826 -8.77 -6.01 -30.13
CA ASP A 826 -9.70 -4.99 -29.62
C ASP A 826 -9.49 -4.82 -28.11
N VAL A 827 -8.93 -3.65 -27.72
CA VAL A 827 -8.69 -3.30 -26.32
C VAL A 827 -9.93 -2.69 -25.63
N ASN A 828 -11.05 -2.56 -26.35
CA ASN A 828 -12.32 -2.02 -25.87
C ASN A 828 -13.46 -3.07 -25.97
N SER A 829 -13.15 -4.36 -26.08
CA SER A 829 -14.17 -5.38 -26.34
C SER A 829 -15.17 -5.48 -25.17
N ILE A 830 -16.36 -6.03 -25.45
CA ILE A 830 -17.42 -6.24 -24.47
C ILE A 830 -17.58 -7.73 -24.15
N THR A 831 -17.60 -8.06 -22.86
CA THR A 831 -17.98 -9.38 -22.33
C THR A 831 -19.44 -9.33 -21.89
N GLN A 832 -20.27 -10.27 -22.33
CA GLN A 832 -21.73 -10.21 -22.12
C GLN A 832 -22.33 -11.57 -21.77
N PHE A 833 -23.11 -11.61 -20.69
CA PHE A 833 -23.95 -12.71 -20.24
C PHE A 833 -25.40 -12.43 -20.69
N LEU A 834 -25.94 -13.28 -21.56
CA LEU A 834 -27.22 -13.12 -22.23
C LEU A 834 -28.23 -14.11 -21.64
N MET A 835 -29.29 -13.60 -21.03
CA MET A 835 -30.19 -14.36 -20.16
C MET A 835 -31.68 -14.28 -20.54
N GLY A 836 -32.07 -13.48 -21.53
CA GLY A 836 -33.47 -13.37 -21.97
C GLY A 836 -34.05 -14.61 -22.67
N ASN A 837 -33.20 -15.60 -23.00
CA ASN A 837 -33.53 -16.82 -23.76
C ASN A 837 -34.40 -17.84 -22.99
N ALA A 838 -34.53 -17.71 -21.67
CA ALA A 838 -35.33 -18.56 -20.79
C ALA A 838 -35.78 -17.80 -19.53
N ASP A 839 -36.85 -18.26 -18.90
CA ASP A 839 -37.31 -17.80 -17.59
C ASP A 839 -36.63 -18.57 -16.45
N GLY A 840 -36.73 -18.05 -15.22
CA GLY A 840 -36.05 -18.57 -14.04
C GLY A 840 -34.78 -17.81 -13.73
N ASP A 841 -34.75 -17.24 -12.53
CA ASP A 841 -33.69 -16.41 -11.96
C ASP A 841 -32.31 -17.08 -12.00
N VAL A 842 -31.26 -16.27 -12.14
CA VAL A 842 -29.84 -16.67 -12.22
C VAL A 842 -29.07 -16.07 -11.04
N TYR A 843 -28.13 -16.84 -10.51
CA TYR A 843 -27.16 -16.43 -9.51
C TYR A 843 -25.77 -16.65 -10.10
N ILE A 844 -24.89 -15.64 -10.07
CA ILE A 844 -23.57 -15.69 -10.73
C ILE A 844 -22.49 -14.97 -9.91
N HIS A 845 -21.31 -15.58 -9.82
CA HIS A 845 -20.15 -15.09 -9.05
C HIS A 845 -18.83 -15.66 -9.59
N ASP A 846 -17.72 -15.24 -8.98
CA ASP A 846 -16.35 -15.68 -9.26
C ASP A 846 -15.98 -15.62 -10.76
N ILE A 847 -16.41 -14.53 -11.43
CA ILE A 847 -16.22 -14.37 -12.87
C ILE A 847 -14.79 -13.90 -13.17
N GLN A 848 -14.04 -14.70 -13.93
CA GLN A 848 -12.66 -14.42 -14.32
C GLN A 848 -12.44 -14.66 -15.82
N LEU A 849 -11.64 -13.81 -16.47
CA LEU A 849 -11.15 -14.01 -17.82
C LEU A 849 -9.62 -13.84 -17.81
N ILE A 850 -8.89 -14.95 -17.89
CA ILE A 850 -7.43 -14.98 -17.86
C ILE A 850 -6.90 -15.10 -19.29
N ARG A 851 -5.95 -14.23 -19.69
CA ARG A 851 -5.15 -14.47 -20.90
C ARG A 851 -4.07 -15.51 -20.59
N THR A 852 -4.10 -16.63 -21.29
CA THR A 852 -3.27 -17.82 -21.00
C THR A 852 -2.02 -17.93 -21.88
N THR A 853 -1.83 -17.01 -22.83
CA THR A 853 -0.67 -16.93 -23.73
C THR A 853 -0.21 -15.46 -23.93
N ASN A 854 0.88 -15.28 -24.66
CA ASN A 854 1.35 -13.96 -25.12
C ASN A 854 1.88 -14.03 -26.57
N ASN A 855 1.16 -14.77 -27.41
CA ASN A 855 1.41 -15.04 -28.84
C ASN A 855 1.31 -13.77 -29.71
N ASN A 856 0.79 -12.68 -29.15
CA ASN A 856 0.73 -11.36 -29.74
C ASN A 856 2.09 -10.64 -29.79
N VAL A 857 3.03 -11.00 -28.90
CA VAL A 857 4.37 -10.41 -28.79
C VAL A 857 5.36 -11.24 -29.61
N ASN A 858 6.31 -10.56 -30.26
CA ASN A 858 7.45 -11.23 -30.87
C ASN A 858 8.60 -11.35 -29.86
N TYR A 859 9.11 -12.56 -29.69
CA TYR A 859 10.23 -12.91 -28.82
C TYR A 859 11.47 -13.40 -29.59
N ASP A 860 11.52 -13.22 -30.91
CA ASP A 860 12.70 -13.52 -31.75
C ASP A 860 14.00 -12.97 -31.12
N GLY A 861 14.86 -13.84 -30.59
CA GLY A 861 16.14 -13.48 -29.99
C GLY A 861 16.09 -13.03 -28.52
N VAL A 862 14.95 -13.15 -27.85
CA VAL A 862 14.80 -12.96 -26.39
C VAL A 862 14.95 -14.30 -25.69
N ASP A 863 15.81 -14.37 -24.68
CA ASP A 863 15.88 -15.53 -23.79
C ASP A 863 14.64 -15.53 -22.86
N LEU A 864 13.78 -16.54 -23.02
CA LEU A 864 12.53 -16.67 -22.27
C LEU A 864 12.75 -17.15 -20.82
N TYR A 865 13.85 -17.86 -20.56
CA TYR A 865 14.14 -18.56 -19.31
C TYR A 865 15.63 -18.49 -18.92
N PRO A 866 16.18 -17.29 -18.58
CA PRO A 866 17.64 -17.10 -18.49
C PRO A 866 18.33 -17.77 -17.29
N ILE A 867 17.59 -18.38 -16.36
CA ILE A 867 18.14 -19.18 -15.24
C ILE A 867 18.01 -20.67 -15.55
N LYS A 868 19.14 -21.38 -15.58
CA LYS A 868 19.22 -22.84 -15.69
C LYS A 868 19.46 -23.46 -14.31
N ASN A 869 18.97 -24.69 -14.06
CA ASN A 869 19.10 -25.42 -12.78
C ASN A 869 18.64 -24.62 -11.52
N GLY A 870 17.44 -24.02 -11.59
CA GLY A 870 16.86 -23.27 -10.48
C GLY A 870 16.31 -24.11 -9.33
N ASP A 871 16.08 -25.41 -9.56
CA ASP A 871 15.65 -26.41 -8.57
C ASP A 871 16.85 -27.09 -7.87
N PHE A 872 18.08 -26.68 -8.21
CA PHE A 872 19.36 -27.26 -7.78
C PHE A 872 19.43 -28.80 -7.82
N SER A 873 18.62 -29.42 -8.67
CA SER A 873 18.60 -30.87 -8.90
C SER A 873 19.93 -31.39 -9.46
N LEU A 874 20.67 -30.52 -10.16
CA LEU A 874 22.02 -30.74 -10.67
C LEU A 874 23.10 -30.15 -9.72
N GLY A 875 22.73 -29.89 -8.46
CA GLY A 875 23.56 -29.21 -7.46
C GLY A 875 23.79 -27.73 -7.80
N TYR A 876 25.02 -27.25 -7.62
CA TYR A 876 25.40 -25.87 -7.95
C TYR A 876 25.85 -25.67 -9.41
N ASN A 877 25.53 -26.59 -10.33
CA ASN A 877 25.74 -26.33 -11.76
C ASN A 877 24.99 -25.04 -12.18
N TYR A 878 25.61 -24.20 -13.01
CA TYR A 878 25.10 -22.86 -13.39
C TYR A 878 24.99 -21.82 -12.25
N TRP A 879 25.49 -22.15 -11.04
CA TRP A 879 25.55 -21.25 -9.89
C TRP A 879 26.99 -21.08 -9.38
N GLN A 880 27.24 -19.97 -8.68
CA GLN A 880 28.50 -19.68 -8.00
C GLN A 880 28.24 -19.31 -6.54
N THR A 881 29.20 -19.65 -5.68
CA THR A 881 29.14 -19.46 -4.22
C THR A 881 30.32 -18.61 -3.77
N MET A 882 30.10 -17.62 -2.90
CA MET A 882 31.17 -16.80 -2.34
C MET A 882 30.93 -16.55 -0.84
N ASP A 883 31.97 -16.70 -0.03
CA ASP A 883 31.91 -16.51 1.42
C ASP A 883 33.20 -15.98 2.08
N ASN A 884 34.21 -15.57 1.32
CA ASN A 884 35.53 -15.23 1.85
C ASN A 884 36.11 -13.97 1.21
N GLN A 885 35.49 -12.82 1.51
CA GLN A 885 36.05 -11.49 1.25
C GLN A 885 35.82 -10.56 2.47
N GLY A 886 36.69 -9.57 2.64
CA GLY A 886 36.59 -8.53 3.68
C GLY A 886 37.53 -8.72 4.88
N THR A 887 37.42 -7.80 5.85
CA THR A 887 38.05 -7.91 7.18
C THR A 887 37.18 -7.12 8.17
N PRO A 888 36.39 -7.78 9.04
CA PRO A 888 36.42 -9.20 9.39
C PRO A 888 36.05 -10.13 8.22
N ALA A 889 36.62 -11.34 8.22
CA ALA A 889 36.32 -12.33 7.21
C ALA A 889 34.88 -12.84 7.33
N SER A 890 34.24 -13.02 6.18
CA SER A 890 33.03 -13.81 5.99
C SER A 890 33.34 -15.31 6.09
N LYS A 891 32.31 -16.15 6.27
CA LYS A 891 32.37 -17.62 6.12
C LYS A 891 30.96 -18.21 6.02
N ALA A 892 30.75 -19.16 5.12
CA ALA A 892 29.54 -19.98 5.03
C ALA A 892 29.87 -21.39 4.52
N ASP A 893 29.05 -22.38 4.89
CA ASP A 893 29.16 -23.72 4.34
C ASP A 893 28.00 -23.96 3.36
N PHE A 894 28.32 -24.22 2.09
CA PHE A 894 27.35 -24.43 1.01
C PHE A 894 27.06 -25.91 0.82
N SER A 895 25.79 -26.26 0.64
CA SER A 895 25.33 -27.65 0.55
C SER A 895 23.99 -27.73 -0.20
N ILE A 896 23.66 -28.90 -0.73
CA ILE A 896 22.33 -29.21 -1.29
C ILE A 896 21.62 -30.14 -0.30
N THR A 897 20.30 -30.02 -0.13
CA THR A 897 19.59 -30.87 0.81
C THR A 897 19.49 -32.33 0.36
N ASP A 898 19.51 -33.26 1.32
CA ASP A 898 19.42 -34.71 1.04
C ASP A 898 18.00 -35.19 0.72
N ASP A 899 16.98 -34.36 0.91
CA ASP A 899 15.57 -34.67 0.60
C ASP A 899 15.29 -34.79 -0.92
N ALA A 900 14.01 -34.96 -1.29
CA ALA A 900 13.59 -35.17 -2.67
C ALA A 900 13.50 -33.90 -3.53
N ASN A 901 13.50 -32.71 -2.92
CA ASN A 901 13.27 -31.43 -3.59
C ASN A 901 14.57 -30.67 -3.91
N LYS A 902 15.68 -30.98 -3.20
CA LYS A 902 17.04 -30.48 -3.49
C LYS A 902 17.26 -28.97 -3.39
N ALA A 903 16.80 -28.35 -2.32
CA ALA A 903 17.10 -26.94 -2.05
C ALA A 903 18.62 -26.65 -1.85
N ALA A 904 19.07 -25.47 -2.26
CA ALA A 904 20.39 -24.95 -1.89
C ALA A 904 20.37 -24.44 -0.44
N ALA A 905 21.28 -24.94 0.40
CA ALA A 905 21.38 -24.62 1.81
C ALA A 905 22.73 -23.97 2.15
N ILE A 906 22.68 -22.72 2.61
CA ILE A 906 23.82 -21.84 2.87
C ILE A 906 23.91 -21.57 4.38
N ASP A 907 24.82 -22.26 5.06
CA ASP A 907 24.99 -22.20 6.51
C ASP A 907 25.97 -21.09 6.90
N VAL A 908 25.46 -19.90 7.20
CA VAL A 908 26.27 -18.70 7.41
C VAL A 908 26.93 -18.71 8.78
N LYS A 909 28.27 -18.78 8.80
CA LYS A 909 29.13 -18.86 9.99
C LYS A 909 29.72 -17.50 10.40
N ALA A 910 29.99 -16.62 9.43
CA ALA A 910 30.41 -15.24 9.65
C ALA A 910 29.93 -14.32 8.51
N LEU A 911 29.44 -13.13 8.87
CA LEU A 911 28.70 -12.23 7.98
C LEU A 911 29.57 -11.35 7.09
N GLY A 912 30.84 -11.13 7.46
CA GLY A 912 31.68 -10.07 6.90
C GLY A 912 31.26 -8.66 7.38
N ASP A 913 31.59 -7.64 6.61
CA ASP A 913 31.21 -6.24 6.82
C ASP A 913 30.01 -5.78 5.95
N SER A 914 29.73 -6.49 4.86
CA SER A 914 28.78 -6.12 3.81
C SER A 914 27.84 -7.28 3.44
N ASN A 915 26.63 -6.95 2.96
CA ASN A 915 25.60 -7.94 2.60
C ASN A 915 26.06 -8.94 1.51
N TRP A 916 26.94 -8.54 0.60
CA TRP A 916 27.44 -9.35 -0.51
C TRP A 916 28.62 -10.26 -0.14
N ASN A 917 29.20 -10.15 1.07
CA ASN A 917 30.37 -10.95 1.44
C ASN A 917 30.07 -12.47 1.53
N VAL A 918 28.80 -12.82 1.79
CA VAL A 918 28.28 -14.18 1.60
C VAL A 918 27.18 -14.11 0.55
N MET A 919 27.30 -14.86 -0.56
CA MET A 919 26.27 -14.91 -1.60
C MET A 919 26.23 -16.22 -2.40
N LEU A 920 25.04 -16.54 -2.87
CA LEU A 920 24.76 -17.50 -3.94
C LEU A 920 24.32 -16.69 -5.17
N TYR A 921 24.90 -16.95 -6.33
CA TYR A 921 24.65 -16.15 -7.52
C TYR A 921 24.74 -16.94 -8.83
N SER A 922 24.18 -16.37 -9.90
CA SER A 922 24.28 -16.85 -11.28
C SER A 922 24.53 -15.65 -12.19
N ASN A 923 25.25 -15.84 -13.30
CA ASN A 923 25.77 -14.77 -14.17
C ASN A 923 25.35 -14.96 -15.62
N ASP A 924 25.67 -13.97 -16.45
CA ASP A 924 25.68 -14.05 -17.91
C ASP A 924 24.29 -14.21 -18.57
N MET A 925 23.23 -13.90 -17.81
CA MET A 925 21.85 -13.82 -18.28
C MET A 925 21.70 -12.66 -19.26
N LYS A 926 21.26 -12.92 -20.49
CA LYS A 926 21.03 -11.87 -21.51
C LYS A 926 19.60 -11.37 -21.42
N LEU A 927 19.41 -10.14 -20.95
CA LEU A 927 18.09 -9.56 -20.72
C LEU A 927 17.84 -8.41 -21.70
N SER A 928 16.72 -8.49 -22.43
CA SER A 928 16.43 -7.64 -23.60
C SER A 928 15.65 -6.37 -23.25
N LYS A 929 15.98 -5.25 -23.92
CA LYS A 929 15.37 -3.93 -23.67
C LYS A 929 13.86 -3.94 -23.83
N GLY A 930 13.15 -3.36 -22.86
CA GLY A 930 11.69 -3.21 -22.87
C GLY A 930 10.93 -4.51 -22.59
N VAL A 931 11.62 -5.64 -22.44
CA VAL A 931 11.01 -6.89 -22.00
C VAL A 931 10.85 -6.85 -20.48
N SER A 932 9.65 -7.23 -20.03
CA SER A 932 9.34 -7.43 -18.62
C SER A 932 9.67 -8.87 -18.22
N TYR A 933 10.36 -9.03 -17.10
CA TYR A 933 10.75 -10.30 -16.53
C TYR A 933 10.13 -10.49 -15.14
N THR A 934 9.89 -11.75 -14.79
CA THR A 934 9.44 -12.22 -13.49
C THR A 934 10.54 -13.11 -12.91
N LEU A 935 11.12 -12.69 -11.79
CA LEU A 935 11.96 -13.52 -10.93
C LEU A 935 11.09 -14.13 -9.83
N GLU A 936 11.10 -15.45 -9.72
CA GLU A 936 10.32 -16.23 -8.77
C GLU A 936 11.25 -17.23 -8.06
N PHE A 937 11.06 -17.44 -6.75
CA PHE A 937 11.81 -18.42 -5.97
C PHE A 937 11.16 -18.68 -4.60
N ASP A 938 11.50 -19.80 -3.99
CA ASP A 938 11.23 -20.07 -2.59
C ASP A 938 12.47 -19.73 -1.74
N ALA A 939 12.26 -19.14 -0.55
CA ALA A 939 13.31 -18.84 0.41
C ALA A 939 12.83 -19.02 1.87
N TRP A 940 13.73 -19.50 2.75
CA TRP A 940 13.50 -19.54 4.19
C TRP A 940 14.83 -19.54 4.96
N ALA A 941 14.78 -19.31 6.27
CA ALA A 941 15.95 -19.35 7.13
C ALA A 941 15.65 -19.97 8.50
N ASP A 942 16.56 -20.80 9.02
CA ASP A 942 16.38 -21.48 10.31
C ASP A 942 16.28 -20.52 11.51
N GLN A 943 16.85 -19.32 11.36
CA GLN A 943 16.67 -18.15 12.22
C GLN A 943 16.17 -16.98 11.36
N ALA A 944 15.20 -16.20 11.87
CA ALA A 944 14.63 -15.08 11.13
C ALA A 944 15.70 -14.00 10.86
N ARG A 945 15.80 -13.55 9.60
CA ARG A 945 16.88 -12.67 9.13
C ARG A 945 16.61 -12.05 7.77
N ASP A 946 17.28 -10.95 7.49
CA ASP A 946 17.29 -10.33 6.16
C ASP A 946 18.29 -10.99 5.20
N ILE A 947 17.86 -11.19 3.96
CA ILE A 947 18.72 -11.35 2.77
C ILE A 947 18.42 -10.23 1.76
N VAL A 948 19.25 -10.07 0.73
CA VAL A 948 18.93 -9.20 -0.42
C VAL A 948 18.95 -10.03 -1.70
N ALA A 949 17.82 -10.11 -2.40
CA ALA A 949 17.74 -10.69 -3.74
C ALA A 949 17.77 -9.56 -4.78
N LYS A 950 18.67 -9.63 -5.76
CA LYS A 950 18.84 -8.58 -6.79
C LYS A 950 19.31 -9.12 -8.14
N ILE A 951 18.95 -8.41 -9.21
CA ILE A 951 19.50 -8.59 -10.56
C ILE A 951 20.24 -7.32 -10.96
N GLU A 952 21.49 -7.44 -11.40
CA GLU A 952 22.36 -6.30 -11.70
C GLU A 952 23.32 -6.50 -12.88
N GLU A 953 23.77 -5.39 -13.46
CA GLU A 953 24.72 -5.36 -14.57
C GLU A 953 26.04 -6.07 -14.23
N ASN A 954 26.50 -6.98 -15.12
CA ASN A 954 27.74 -7.76 -14.96
C ASN A 954 28.98 -6.91 -14.62
N ALA A 955 29.11 -5.73 -15.24
CA ALA A 955 30.34 -4.93 -15.20
C ALA A 955 30.31 -3.81 -14.14
N ASN A 956 29.24 -3.04 -14.08
CA ASN A 956 29.12 -1.86 -13.20
C ASN A 956 28.24 -2.10 -11.96
N TYR A 957 27.74 -3.33 -11.75
CA TYR A 957 26.89 -3.73 -10.60
C TYR A 957 25.68 -2.81 -10.35
N THR A 958 25.16 -2.20 -11.42
CA THR A 958 23.96 -1.36 -11.36
C THR A 958 22.74 -2.29 -11.34
N SER A 959 21.99 -2.27 -10.23
CA SER A 959 20.84 -3.15 -10.05
C SER A 959 19.63 -2.71 -10.87
N TYR A 960 19.07 -3.63 -11.65
CA TYR A 960 17.80 -3.45 -12.40
C TYR A 960 16.59 -3.77 -11.54
N THR A 961 16.75 -4.69 -10.57
CA THR A 961 15.80 -4.90 -9.47
C THR A 961 16.55 -5.37 -8.23
N SER A 962 16.05 -5.02 -7.04
CA SER A 962 16.65 -5.36 -5.75
C SER A 962 15.59 -5.30 -4.65
N LYS A 963 15.54 -6.32 -3.78
CA LYS A 963 14.63 -6.37 -2.64
C LYS A 963 15.30 -7.02 -1.43
N THR A 964 15.23 -6.33 -0.29
CA THR A 964 15.52 -6.92 1.02
C THR A 964 14.34 -7.80 1.45
N LEU A 965 14.62 -9.00 1.94
CA LEU A 965 13.64 -10.02 2.30
C LEU A 965 13.90 -10.52 3.71
N SER A 966 12.98 -10.23 4.64
CA SER A 966 13.02 -10.74 6.00
C SER A 966 12.48 -12.18 6.05
N LEU A 967 13.39 -13.14 5.88
CA LEU A 967 13.11 -14.57 5.93
C LEU A 967 12.69 -15.01 7.33
N LYS A 968 11.90 -16.09 7.36
CA LYS A 968 11.41 -16.77 8.57
C LYS A 968 11.69 -18.29 8.44
N PRO A 969 11.45 -19.10 9.48
CA PRO A 969 11.53 -20.56 9.40
C PRO A 969 10.54 -21.20 8.42
N ASP A 970 9.41 -20.55 8.19
CA ASP A 970 8.40 -20.98 7.20
C ASP A 970 8.85 -20.63 5.77
N LYS A 971 8.60 -21.54 4.81
CA LYS A 971 8.89 -21.33 3.38
C LYS A 971 8.10 -20.13 2.85
N GLN A 972 8.82 -19.08 2.44
CA GLN A 972 8.27 -17.92 1.76
C GLN A 972 8.43 -18.11 0.24
N HIS A 973 7.34 -17.96 -0.51
CA HIS A 973 7.38 -17.86 -1.96
C HIS A 973 7.50 -16.38 -2.36
N VAL A 974 8.40 -16.05 -3.28
CA VAL A 974 8.77 -14.66 -3.61
C VAL A 974 8.70 -14.45 -5.11
N ILE A 975 7.95 -13.42 -5.53
CA ILE A 975 7.81 -12.99 -6.93
C ILE A 975 8.25 -11.52 -7.05
N LEU A 976 9.06 -11.22 -8.06
CA LEU A 976 9.60 -9.89 -8.37
C LEU A 976 9.49 -9.61 -9.87
N ASN A 977 8.69 -8.59 -10.23
CA ASN A 977 8.54 -8.14 -11.62
C ASN A 977 9.42 -6.91 -11.88
N PHE A 978 10.07 -6.84 -13.04
CA PHE A 978 10.85 -5.68 -13.49
C PHE A 978 10.91 -5.62 -15.03
N THR A 979 11.32 -4.48 -15.59
CA THR A 979 11.44 -4.28 -17.04
C THR A 979 12.81 -3.71 -17.37
N MET A 980 13.49 -4.28 -18.37
CA MET A 980 14.86 -3.89 -18.71
C MET A 980 14.92 -2.52 -19.42
N PRO A 981 15.72 -1.55 -18.94
CA PRO A 981 15.83 -0.22 -19.57
C PRO A 981 16.75 -0.20 -20.81
N LYS A 982 17.63 -1.20 -20.93
CA LYS A 982 18.57 -1.45 -22.04
C LYS A 982 18.77 -2.96 -22.20
N ASP A 983 19.31 -3.38 -23.33
CA ASP A 983 19.84 -4.74 -23.50
C ASP A 983 21.11 -4.86 -22.66
N ASP A 984 21.25 -5.90 -21.84
CA ASP A 984 22.46 -6.11 -21.06
C ASP A 984 22.67 -7.58 -20.64
N THR A 985 23.88 -7.86 -20.16
CA THR A 985 24.28 -9.10 -19.50
C THR A 985 24.24 -8.89 -17.98
N ALA A 986 23.44 -9.70 -17.27
CA ALA A 986 23.11 -9.48 -15.87
C ALA A 986 23.39 -10.70 -14.97
N GLN A 987 23.51 -10.42 -13.67
CA GLN A 987 23.78 -11.38 -12.60
C GLN A 987 22.61 -11.40 -11.62
N LEU A 988 22.11 -12.59 -11.27
CA LEU A 988 21.18 -12.79 -10.15
C LEU A 988 21.97 -13.10 -8.90
N LYS A 989 21.74 -12.36 -7.80
CA LYS A 989 22.44 -12.53 -6.53
C LYS A 989 21.48 -12.63 -5.35
N PHE A 990 21.68 -13.65 -4.52
CA PHE A 990 21.15 -13.76 -3.18
C PHE A 990 22.28 -13.42 -2.19
N CYS A 991 22.19 -12.26 -1.55
CA CYS A 991 23.20 -11.71 -0.65
C CYS A 991 22.80 -11.94 0.82
N MET A 992 23.67 -12.61 1.58
CA MET A 992 23.42 -13.22 2.90
C MET A 992 24.52 -12.89 3.93
N GLY A 993 25.37 -11.91 3.65
CA GLY A 993 26.32 -11.33 4.60
C GLY A 993 25.66 -10.35 5.57
N ASN A 994 26.36 -9.26 5.89
CA ASN A 994 25.88 -8.22 6.81
C ASN A 994 24.71 -7.38 6.22
N THR A 995 23.48 -7.77 6.54
CA THR A 995 22.20 -7.13 6.15
C THR A 995 21.64 -6.23 7.27
N SER A 996 20.44 -5.66 7.10
CA SER A 996 19.78 -4.79 8.09
C SER A 996 19.37 -5.52 9.37
N SER A 997 18.85 -6.75 9.25
CA SER A 997 18.61 -7.69 10.35
C SER A 997 19.41 -8.99 10.12
N PRO A 998 20.72 -9.01 10.43
CA PRO A 998 21.58 -10.14 10.10
C PRO A 998 21.60 -11.18 11.22
N ALA A 999 21.57 -12.47 10.85
CA ALA A 999 21.75 -13.59 11.77
C ALA A 999 22.73 -14.63 11.22
N LEU A 1000 23.28 -15.47 12.10
CA LEU A 1000 23.99 -16.69 11.73
C LEU A 1000 23.00 -17.86 11.67
N GLY A 1001 23.30 -18.85 10.83
CA GLY A 1001 22.40 -19.99 10.56
C GLY A 1001 22.17 -20.22 9.07
N LYS A 1002 21.34 -21.22 8.76
CA LYS A 1002 21.04 -21.67 7.40
C LYS A 1002 19.98 -20.81 6.73
N VAL A 1003 20.35 -20.21 5.60
CA VAL A 1003 19.41 -19.76 4.56
C VAL A 1003 19.22 -20.91 3.57
N TYR A 1004 18.01 -21.06 3.06
CA TYR A 1004 17.65 -21.99 2.01
C TYR A 1004 17.04 -21.24 0.82
N ILE A 1005 17.42 -21.62 -0.40
CA ILE A 1005 16.91 -21.09 -1.66
C ILE A 1005 16.53 -22.27 -2.57
N ASP A 1006 15.39 -22.18 -3.25
CA ASP A 1006 14.77 -23.28 -3.99
C ASP A 1006 13.86 -22.74 -5.11
N ASN A 1007 13.51 -23.56 -6.11
CA ASN A 1007 12.60 -23.24 -7.22
C ASN A 1007 12.86 -21.90 -7.96
N VAL A 1008 14.12 -21.56 -8.23
CA VAL A 1008 14.48 -20.24 -8.80
C VAL A 1008 14.20 -20.15 -10.30
N SER A 1009 13.18 -19.40 -10.69
CA SER A 1009 12.81 -19.10 -12.07
C SER A 1009 13.01 -17.62 -12.37
N LEU A 1010 13.95 -17.27 -13.26
CA LEU A 1010 13.84 -16.01 -14.02
C LEU A 1010 13.22 -16.34 -15.36
N ARG A 1011 12.10 -15.69 -15.68
CA ARG A 1011 11.42 -15.85 -16.95
C ARG A 1011 10.87 -14.54 -17.49
N VAL A 1012 10.58 -14.49 -18.78
CA VAL A 1012 9.77 -13.42 -19.37
C VAL A 1012 8.37 -13.40 -18.73
N LYS A 1013 7.88 -12.21 -18.34
CA LYS A 1013 6.52 -12.07 -17.78
C LYS A 1013 5.52 -12.47 -18.87
N ASN A 1014 4.71 -13.49 -18.57
CA ASN A 1014 3.79 -14.14 -19.51
C ASN A 1014 4.51 -14.73 -20.75
N ALA A 1015 5.57 -15.52 -20.56
CA ALA A 1015 6.22 -16.27 -21.64
C ALA A 1015 5.19 -17.09 -22.47
N PRO A 1016 5.35 -17.20 -23.81
CA PRO A 1016 4.36 -17.83 -24.70
C PRO A 1016 4.40 -19.36 -24.69
N VAL A 1017 5.46 -19.96 -24.14
CA VAL A 1017 5.71 -21.39 -23.99
C VAL A 1017 6.29 -21.67 -22.61
N LYS A 1018 6.22 -22.93 -22.16
CA LYS A 1018 6.68 -23.40 -20.85
C LYS A 1018 8.20 -23.56 -20.72
N MET A 1019 8.68 -23.62 -19.48
CA MET A 1019 10.10 -23.79 -19.15
C MET A 1019 10.60 -25.18 -19.54
N PRO A 1020 11.63 -25.32 -20.39
CA PRO A 1020 12.21 -26.62 -20.73
C PRO A 1020 13.04 -27.20 -19.57
N ALA A 1021 13.35 -28.49 -19.65
CA ALA A 1021 14.33 -29.10 -18.76
C ALA A 1021 15.75 -28.61 -19.09
N THR A 1022 16.59 -28.43 -18.08
CA THR A 1022 18.02 -28.12 -18.24
C THR A 1022 18.76 -29.38 -18.69
N LEU A 1023 19.34 -29.36 -19.90
CA LEU A 1023 20.17 -30.44 -20.43
C LEU A 1023 21.62 -30.35 -19.91
N VAL A 1024 22.25 -31.50 -19.69
CA VAL A 1024 23.63 -31.63 -19.18
C VAL A 1024 24.42 -32.61 -20.05
N LEU A 1025 25.59 -32.17 -20.53
CA LEU A 1025 26.46 -32.99 -21.38
C LEU A 1025 27.04 -34.21 -20.66
N ASP A 1026 27.25 -35.29 -21.40
CA ASP A 1026 27.98 -36.46 -20.92
C ASP A 1026 29.46 -36.09 -20.77
N THR A 1027 29.98 -36.18 -19.54
CA THR A 1027 31.40 -35.99 -19.19
C THR A 1027 32.07 -37.30 -18.80
N THR A 1028 31.37 -38.43 -18.96
CA THR A 1028 31.75 -39.70 -18.32
C THR A 1028 32.27 -40.75 -19.29
N ASP A 1029 31.70 -40.81 -20.50
CA ASP A 1029 32.15 -41.73 -21.56
C ASP A 1029 31.94 -41.16 -22.98
N ASN A 1030 32.07 -39.83 -23.12
CA ASN A 1030 31.92 -39.01 -24.33
C ASN A 1030 32.97 -39.23 -25.45
N LYS A 1031 33.16 -40.48 -25.83
CA LYS A 1031 34.18 -40.94 -26.77
C LYS A 1031 33.53 -41.36 -28.09
N ILE A 1032 34.19 -41.11 -29.22
CA ILE A 1032 33.72 -41.58 -30.53
C ILE A 1032 33.54 -43.10 -30.50
N GLY A 1033 32.35 -43.57 -30.87
CA GLY A 1033 31.99 -45.00 -30.80
C GLY A 1033 31.34 -45.46 -29.50
N ASN A 1034 31.17 -44.58 -28.50
CA ASN A 1034 30.28 -44.79 -27.35
C ASN A 1034 28.92 -44.11 -27.56
N ASP A 1035 27.88 -44.65 -26.94
CA ASP A 1035 26.55 -44.03 -26.87
C ASP A 1035 26.55 -42.91 -25.81
N ILE A 1036 25.98 -41.76 -26.15
CA ILE A 1036 26.05 -40.52 -25.34
C ILE A 1036 24.81 -40.38 -24.47
N ASN A 1037 25.00 -40.02 -23.20
CA ASN A 1037 23.93 -39.96 -22.22
C ASN A 1037 23.77 -38.53 -21.69
N ILE A 1038 23.00 -37.72 -22.41
CA ILE A 1038 22.61 -36.38 -21.98
C ILE A 1038 21.68 -36.53 -20.78
N ALA A 1039 22.11 -36.06 -19.61
CA ALA A 1039 21.22 -35.99 -18.45
C ALA A 1039 20.31 -34.76 -18.57
N TYR A 1040 19.14 -34.78 -17.94
CA TYR A 1040 18.29 -33.60 -17.84
C TYR A 1040 17.57 -33.54 -16.49
N ALA A 1041 17.31 -32.33 -16.00
CA ALA A 1041 16.55 -32.08 -14.78
C ALA A 1041 15.89 -30.70 -14.80
N GLY A 1042 15.03 -30.42 -13.82
CA GLY A 1042 14.15 -29.25 -13.82
C GLY A 1042 13.19 -29.19 -15.01
N GLY A 1043 12.67 -27.99 -15.27
CA GLY A 1043 11.67 -27.72 -16.30
C GLY A 1043 10.23 -27.94 -15.83
N ASP A 1044 9.28 -27.40 -16.58
CA ASP A 1044 7.86 -27.52 -16.30
C ASP A 1044 7.34 -28.96 -16.49
N SER A 1045 6.37 -29.34 -15.66
CA SER A 1045 5.80 -30.69 -15.70
C SER A 1045 5.22 -31.05 -17.08
N GLY A 1046 5.58 -32.25 -17.55
CA GLY A 1046 5.21 -32.80 -18.87
C GLY A 1046 6.24 -32.63 -19.98
N TRP A 1047 7.33 -31.88 -19.78
CA TRP A 1047 8.33 -31.58 -20.83
C TRP A 1047 8.83 -32.83 -21.57
N LYS A 1048 9.23 -33.88 -20.85
CA LYS A 1048 9.78 -35.12 -21.43
C LYS A 1048 8.76 -35.91 -22.26
N ASP A 1049 7.48 -35.83 -21.90
CA ASP A 1049 6.40 -36.62 -22.50
C ASP A 1049 5.84 -35.95 -23.76
N SER A 1050 6.18 -34.67 -23.97
CA SER A 1050 5.81 -33.86 -25.14
C SER A 1050 6.89 -33.77 -26.24
N ILE A 1051 8.09 -34.35 -26.04
CA ILE A 1051 9.22 -34.29 -26.99
C ILE A 1051 8.82 -34.80 -28.38
N LYS A 1052 9.18 -34.05 -29.44
CA LYS A 1052 8.90 -34.38 -30.85
C LYS A 1052 10.13 -34.56 -31.72
N GLU A 1053 11.11 -33.70 -31.53
CA GLU A 1053 12.29 -33.61 -32.39
C GLU A 1053 13.53 -33.51 -31.50
N ILE A 1054 14.56 -34.26 -31.86
CA ILE A 1054 15.91 -34.06 -31.37
C ILE A 1054 16.76 -33.79 -32.60
N THR A 1055 17.51 -32.68 -32.63
CA THR A 1055 18.46 -32.40 -33.70
C THR A 1055 19.89 -32.50 -33.19
N VAL A 1056 20.77 -33.09 -33.99
CA VAL A 1056 22.22 -33.08 -33.80
C VAL A 1056 22.84 -32.36 -35.01
N GLU A 1057 23.57 -31.28 -34.78
CA GLU A 1057 24.14 -30.44 -35.85
C GLU A 1057 23.06 -30.00 -36.87
N ASP A 1058 21.96 -29.42 -36.39
CA ASP A 1058 20.77 -28.99 -37.14
C ASP A 1058 20.05 -30.10 -37.94
N LYS A 1059 20.37 -31.37 -37.71
CA LYS A 1059 19.75 -32.52 -38.40
C LYS A 1059 18.89 -33.33 -37.43
N ASN A 1060 17.61 -33.45 -37.72
CA ASN A 1060 16.67 -34.28 -36.98
C ASN A 1060 17.17 -35.74 -36.93
N VAL A 1061 17.24 -36.30 -35.72
CA VAL A 1061 17.69 -37.65 -35.41
C VAL A 1061 16.55 -38.65 -35.62
N ASP A 1062 16.81 -39.72 -36.37
CA ASP A 1062 15.86 -40.82 -36.53
C ASP A 1062 15.43 -41.37 -35.15
N PRO A 1063 14.12 -41.50 -34.84
CA PRO A 1063 13.65 -41.99 -33.54
C PRO A 1063 14.10 -43.40 -33.12
N THR A 1064 14.79 -44.15 -34.00
CA THR A 1064 15.47 -45.41 -33.65
C THR A 1064 16.89 -45.22 -33.12
N LEU A 1065 17.46 -44.01 -33.22
CA LEU A 1065 18.82 -43.65 -32.78
C LEU A 1065 18.86 -42.86 -31.46
N TYR A 1066 17.72 -42.70 -30.77
CA TYR A 1066 17.68 -42.17 -29.41
C TYR A 1066 16.70 -42.91 -28.50
N LYS A 1067 16.88 -42.74 -27.19
CA LYS A 1067 15.97 -43.24 -26.15
C LYS A 1067 15.83 -42.22 -25.03
N VAL A 1068 14.65 -41.62 -24.92
CA VAL A 1068 14.26 -40.84 -23.73
C VAL A 1068 13.97 -41.80 -22.57
N SER A 1069 14.48 -41.47 -21.41
CA SER A 1069 14.26 -42.12 -20.11
C SER A 1069 14.06 -41.04 -19.05
N ASP A 1070 13.69 -41.42 -17.82
CA ASP A 1070 13.55 -40.44 -16.74
C ASP A 1070 14.92 -39.84 -16.38
N GLY A 1071 15.05 -38.52 -16.45
CA GLY A 1071 16.31 -37.78 -16.22
C GLY A 1071 17.45 -38.00 -17.24
N GLN A 1072 17.23 -38.73 -18.33
CA GLN A 1072 18.28 -39.06 -19.30
C GLN A 1072 17.77 -39.29 -20.73
N ILE A 1073 18.49 -38.74 -21.71
CA ILE A 1073 18.35 -39.02 -23.15
C ILE A 1073 19.63 -39.71 -23.62
N THR A 1074 19.51 -40.99 -24.02
CA THR A 1074 20.61 -41.72 -24.66
C THR A 1074 20.54 -41.51 -26.17
N LEU A 1075 21.67 -41.16 -26.79
CA LEU A 1075 21.87 -40.93 -28.22
C LEU A 1075 22.87 -41.96 -28.78
N ASP A 1076 22.54 -42.63 -29.88
CA ASP A 1076 23.40 -43.68 -30.45
C ASP A 1076 24.72 -43.12 -31.02
N LYS A 1077 25.81 -43.82 -30.74
CA LYS A 1077 27.19 -43.54 -31.17
C LYS A 1077 27.37 -43.21 -32.64
N SER A 1078 26.51 -43.70 -33.53
CA SER A 1078 26.59 -43.45 -34.98
C SER A 1078 26.33 -41.98 -35.37
N LEU A 1079 25.76 -41.18 -34.46
CA LEU A 1079 25.60 -39.73 -34.62
C LEU A 1079 26.95 -38.99 -34.46
N PHE A 1080 27.85 -39.52 -33.63
CA PHE A 1080 29.10 -38.88 -33.22
C PHE A 1080 30.31 -39.52 -33.90
N THR A 1081 30.64 -39.02 -35.10
CA THR A 1081 31.60 -39.64 -36.03
C THR A 1081 32.96 -38.92 -36.14
N LYS A 1082 33.18 -37.83 -35.39
CA LYS A 1082 34.40 -37.01 -35.39
C LYS A 1082 34.69 -36.43 -34.00
N GLN A 1083 35.93 -35.98 -33.80
CA GLN A 1083 36.29 -35.12 -32.68
C GLN A 1083 35.67 -33.73 -32.87
N GLY A 1084 35.40 -33.06 -31.76
CA GLY A 1084 34.80 -31.73 -31.72
C GLY A 1084 33.43 -31.77 -31.07
N ASP A 1085 32.71 -30.67 -31.16
CA ASP A 1085 31.45 -30.51 -30.46
C ASP A 1085 30.25 -30.72 -31.38
N TYR A 1086 29.15 -31.10 -30.77
CA TYR A 1086 27.87 -31.35 -31.44
C TYR A 1086 26.79 -30.53 -30.73
N ASN A 1087 26.13 -29.63 -31.44
CA ASN A 1087 24.95 -28.94 -30.91
C ASN A 1087 23.76 -29.91 -30.90
N ILE A 1088 23.17 -30.10 -29.72
CA ILE A 1088 22.00 -30.96 -29.49
C ILE A 1088 20.84 -30.08 -29.05
N ILE A 1089 19.74 -30.11 -29.79
CA ILE A 1089 18.49 -29.39 -29.44
C ILE A 1089 17.37 -30.40 -29.29
N VAL A 1090 16.58 -30.30 -28.22
CA VAL A 1090 15.42 -31.14 -27.92
C VAL A 1090 14.17 -30.26 -27.87
N LYS A 1091 13.23 -30.51 -28.78
CA LYS A 1091 12.00 -29.71 -28.93
C LYS A 1091 10.78 -30.46 -28.41
N SER A 1092 9.91 -29.76 -27.68
CA SER A 1092 8.77 -30.35 -26.98
C SER A 1092 7.49 -29.51 -27.14
N ASP A 1093 6.35 -30.14 -27.43
CA ASP A 1093 5.08 -29.44 -27.67
C ASP A 1093 4.68 -28.56 -26.48
N GLY A 1094 4.69 -27.24 -26.68
CA GLY A 1094 4.26 -26.24 -25.69
C GLY A 1094 5.35 -25.76 -24.72
N PHE A 1095 6.61 -26.13 -24.96
CA PHE A 1095 7.78 -25.69 -24.19
C PHE A 1095 8.75 -24.95 -25.11
N ASP A 1096 9.71 -24.22 -24.54
CA ASP A 1096 10.84 -23.68 -25.30
C ASP A 1096 11.83 -24.79 -25.73
N ASP A 1097 12.70 -24.50 -26.68
CA ASP A 1097 13.72 -25.44 -27.18
C ASP A 1097 14.84 -25.63 -26.13
N ALA A 1098 15.19 -26.89 -25.80
CA ALA A 1098 16.24 -27.20 -24.83
C ALA A 1098 17.56 -27.53 -25.53
N ASP A 1099 18.65 -26.83 -25.19
CA ASP A 1099 19.95 -26.94 -25.87
C ASP A 1099 21.08 -27.51 -24.99
N VAL A 1100 22.03 -28.23 -25.62
CA VAL A 1100 23.34 -28.54 -25.03
C VAL A 1100 24.43 -28.75 -26.10
N LYS A 1101 25.61 -28.19 -25.86
CA LYS A 1101 26.82 -28.44 -26.66
C LYS A 1101 27.57 -29.66 -26.08
N GLN A 1102 27.62 -30.76 -26.82
CA GLN A 1102 28.29 -32.00 -26.40
C GLN A 1102 29.68 -32.13 -27.06
N SER A 1103 30.74 -32.03 -26.26
CA SER A 1103 32.12 -32.26 -26.70
C SER A 1103 32.42 -33.76 -26.85
N MET A 1104 33.01 -34.16 -27.98
CA MET A 1104 33.38 -35.56 -28.30
C MET A 1104 34.90 -35.76 -28.41
N ILE A 1105 35.41 -36.75 -27.68
CA ILE A 1105 36.84 -37.10 -27.62
C ILE A 1105 37.17 -38.25 -28.60
N ASP A 1106 38.18 -38.08 -29.45
CA ASP A 1106 38.72 -39.15 -30.30
C ASP A 1106 39.87 -39.89 -29.60
N THR A 1107 39.54 -40.91 -28.80
CA THR A 1107 40.56 -41.78 -28.19
C THR A 1107 41.23 -42.74 -29.20
N SER A 1108 40.79 -42.80 -30.46
CA SER A 1108 41.44 -43.63 -31.49
C SER A 1108 42.74 -43.02 -32.00
N VAL A 1109 42.90 -41.70 -31.88
CA VAL A 1109 44.14 -40.97 -32.13
C VAL A 1109 44.89 -40.79 -30.81
N ASN A 1110 46.03 -41.48 -30.66
CA ASN A 1110 46.95 -41.39 -29.52
C ASN A 1110 46.41 -41.76 -28.12
N ASN A 1111 45.11 -42.08 -27.96
CA ASN A 1111 44.48 -42.45 -26.68
C ASN A 1111 44.64 -41.37 -25.58
N ASN A 1112 44.55 -40.09 -25.99
CA ASN A 1112 44.52 -38.94 -25.09
C ASN A 1112 43.15 -38.81 -24.41
N LEU A 1113 43.14 -38.43 -23.13
CA LEU A 1113 41.95 -38.17 -22.32
C LEU A 1113 41.66 -36.68 -22.14
N ILE A 1114 42.53 -35.79 -22.67
CA ILE A 1114 42.37 -34.34 -22.66
C ILE A 1114 41.73 -33.88 -23.98
N SER A 1115 40.59 -33.19 -23.90
CA SER A 1115 40.02 -32.43 -25.02
C SER A 1115 40.79 -31.13 -25.23
N ASN A 1116 40.97 -30.72 -26.50
CA ASN A 1116 41.61 -29.45 -26.87
C ASN A 1116 43.00 -29.23 -26.19
N GLY A 1117 43.80 -30.29 -26.06
CA GLY A 1117 45.15 -30.20 -25.48
C GLY A 1117 46.18 -29.51 -26.38
N ASP A 1118 45.85 -29.32 -27.66
CA ASP A 1118 46.61 -28.53 -28.64
C ASP A 1118 46.13 -27.06 -28.71
N PHE A 1119 45.15 -26.68 -27.87
CA PHE A 1119 44.52 -25.35 -27.82
C PHE A 1119 44.05 -24.80 -29.19
N SER A 1120 43.82 -25.69 -30.15
CA SER A 1120 43.34 -25.34 -31.50
C SER A 1120 41.92 -24.79 -31.51
N SER A 1121 41.13 -25.11 -30.48
CA SER A 1121 39.81 -24.53 -30.17
C SER A 1121 39.91 -23.51 -29.01
N GLU A 1122 40.99 -22.73 -28.99
CA GLU A 1122 41.30 -21.75 -27.94
C GLU A 1122 41.31 -22.37 -26.52
N PHE A 1123 40.61 -21.78 -25.55
CA PHE A 1123 40.48 -22.30 -24.18
C PHE A 1123 39.23 -23.20 -23.99
N GLU A 1124 38.63 -23.73 -25.05
CA GLU A 1124 37.52 -24.67 -24.93
C GLU A 1124 37.92 -25.91 -24.09
N ASN A 1125 37.13 -26.25 -23.06
CA ASN A 1125 37.43 -27.27 -22.03
C ASN A 1125 38.65 -26.95 -21.13
N TRP A 1126 39.11 -25.69 -21.08
CA TRP A 1126 40.16 -25.21 -20.17
C TRP A 1126 39.70 -24.02 -19.33
N THR A 1127 39.64 -24.20 -18.01
CA THR A 1127 39.38 -23.10 -17.06
C THR A 1127 40.68 -22.40 -16.69
N HIS A 1128 40.62 -21.07 -16.58
CA HIS A 1128 41.77 -20.26 -16.21
C HIS A 1128 41.35 -19.07 -15.34
N PHE A 1129 42.17 -18.70 -14.36
CA PHE A 1129 41.96 -17.48 -13.57
C PHE A 1129 43.24 -17.01 -12.84
N ALA A 1130 43.19 -15.77 -12.35
CA ALA A 1130 44.19 -15.21 -11.44
C ALA A 1130 43.48 -14.56 -10.23
N THR A 1131 43.97 -14.83 -9.01
CA THR A 1131 43.38 -14.32 -7.76
C THR A 1131 44.28 -13.27 -7.11
N THR A 1132 43.74 -12.08 -6.84
CA THR A 1132 44.41 -11.00 -6.09
C THR A 1132 45.10 -11.55 -4.82
N PRO A 1133 46.38 -11.24 -4.54
CA PRO A 1133 47.22 -10.22 -5.16
C PRO A 1133 48.01 -10.65 -6.43
N ALA A 1134 47.74 -11.83 -7.00
CA ALA A 1134 48.21 -12.15 -8.33
C ALA A 1134 47.43 -11.39 -9.41
N ALA A 1135 48.01 -11.30 -10.60
CA ALA A 1135 47.41 -10.74 -11.80
C ALA A 1135 48.05 -11.42 -13.02
N ALA A 1136 47.23 -11.89 -13.96
CA ALA A 1136 47.68 -12.44 -15.22
C ALA A 1136 46.62 -12.27 -16.31
N THR A 1137 47.05 -12.28 -17.57
CA THR A 1137 46.15 -12.34 -18.72
C THR A 1137 46.44 -13.59 -19.54
N PHE A 1138 45.37 -14.29 -19.94
CA PHE A 1138 45.41 -15.53 -20.70
C PHE A 1138 45.02 -15.24 -22.15
N SER A 1139 45.77 -15.78 -23.11
CA SER A 1139 45.51 -15.61 -24.54
C SER A 1139 46.04 -16.79 -25.33
N ILE A 1140 45.54 -16.99 -26.55
CA ILE A 1140 46.08 -17.96 -27.50
C ILE A 1140 47.01 -17.23 -28.48
N THR A 1141 48.06 -17.88 -28.98
CA THR A 1141 48.95 -17.23 -29.95
C THR A 1141 48.32 -17.11 -31.34
N ASP A 1142 48.63 -16.01 -32.04
CA ASP A 1142 48.13 -15.75 -33.40
C ASP A 1142 48.79 -16.61 -34.49
N ASP A 1143 49.83 -17.38 -34.15
CA ASP A 1143 50.54 -18.27 -35.07
C ASP A 1143 49.70 -19.50 -35.49
N ALA A 1144 50.35 -20.43 -36.21
CA ALA A 1144 49.72 -21.63 -36.76
C ALA A 1144 49.75 -22.85 -35.82
N ASP A 1145 50.52 -22.78 -34.72
CA ASP A 1145 50.68 -23.87 -33.74
C ASP A 1145 49.72 -23.69 -32.55
N LYS A 1146 49.11 -22.50 -32.38
CA LYS A 1146 48.01 -22.20 -31.42
C LYS A 1146 48.30 -22.54 -29.97
N THR A 1147 49.43 -22.05 -29.47
CA THR A 1147 49.86 -22.20 -28.08
C THR A 1147 49.03 -21.38 -27.08
N ALA A 1148 48.77 -21.92 -25.89
CA ALA A 1148 48.22 -21.17 -24.76
C ALA A 1148 49.31 -20.32 -24.08
N ALA A 1149 49.11 -19.00 -24.03
CA ALA A 1149 50.01 -18.03 -23.42
C ALA A 1149 49.42 -17.41 -22.14
N ILE A 1150 50.22 -17.39 -21.07
CA ILE A 1150 49.84 -16.90 -19.74
C ILE A 1150 50.81 -15.77 -19.37
N ASP A 1151 50.38 -14.51 -19.51
CA ASP A 1151 51.18 -13.34 -19.18
C ASP A 1151 51.05 -13.02 -17.69
N VAL A 1152 52.00 -13.47 -16.86
CA VAL A 1152 51.94 -13.30 -15.40
C VAL A 1152 52.51 -11.93 -15.02
N GLN A 1153 51.63 -11.04 -14.58
CA GLN A 1153 51.94 -9.65 -14.21
C GLN A 1153 52.27 -9.53 -12.71
N SER A 1154 51.64 -10.36 -11.87
CA SER A 1154 51.94 -10.56 -10.46
C SER A 1154 51.71 -12.03 -10.09
N THR A 1155 52.64 -12.63 -9.35
CA THR A 1155 52.61 -14.07 -8.99
C THR A 1155 51.75 -14.40 -7.77
N GLY A 1156 51.32 -13.41 -6.99
CA GLY A 1156 50.60 -13.63 -5.74
C GLY A 1156 51.44 -14.28 -4.63
N GLU A 1157 50.76 -14.90 -3.66
CA GLU A 1157 51.34 -15.46 -2.43
C GLU A 1157 51.37 -17.00 -2.39
N ALA A 1158 50.75 -17.67 -3.36
CA ALA A 1158 50.75 -19.12 -3.58
C ALA A 1158 50.90 -19.48 -5.07
N ASP A 1159 51.33 -20.71 -5.35
CA ASP A 1159 51.46 -21.27 -6.71
C ASP A 1159 50.14 -21.24 -7.50
N TRP A 1160 49.03 -21.59 -6.85
CA TRP A 1160 47.68 -21.60 -7.42
C TRP A 1160 47.05 -20.21 -7.64
N ASN A 1161 47.68 -19.10 -7.26
CA ASN A 1161 47.08 -17.78 -7.50
C ASN A 1161 47.02 -17.37 -8.98
N VAL A 1162 47.67 -18.12 -9.88
CA VAL A 1162 47.45 -18.06 -11.34
C VAL A 1162 47.40 -19.49 -11.85
N MET A 1163 46.34 -19.89 -12.55
CA MET A 1163 46.18 -21.27 -13.04
C MET A 1163 45.54 -21.36 -14.42
N LEU A 1164 45.92 -22.44 -15.13
CA LEU A 1164 45.24 -22.99 -16.31
C LEU A 1164 45.01 -24.49 -16.05
N PHE A 1165 43.78 -25.00 -16.18
CA PHE A 1165 43.45 -26.39 -15.89
C PHE A 1165 42.28 -26.95 -16.70
N SER A 1166 42.24 -28.27 -16.85
CA SER A 1166 41.14 -29.03 -17.45
C SER A 1166 40.73 -30.13 -16.47
N ASP A 1167 39.43 -30.34 -16.29
CA ASP A 1167 38.88 -30.97 -15.09
C ASP A 1167 37.98 -32.18 -15.35
N ASN A 1168 37.46 -32.79 -14.26
CA ASN A 1168 36.55 -33.94 -14.29
C ASN A 1168 37.06 -35.21 -15.00
N ILE A 1169 38.37 -35.32 -15.26
CA ILE A 1169 38.98 -36.37 -16.09
C ILE A 1169 38.91 -37.72 -15.36
N LYS A 1170 38.03 -38.62 -15.81
CA LYS A 1170 37.79 -39.94 -15.21
C LYS A 1170 39.03 -40.86 -15.32
N LEU A 1171 39.78 -41.02 -14.23
CA LEU A 1171 40.94 -41.91 -14.14
C LEU A 1171 40.66 -43.12 -13.23
N ALA A 1172 41.05 -44.30 -13.69
CA ALA A 1172 40.78 -45.58 -13.03
C ALA A 1172 41.86 -45.96 -12.02
N LYS A 1173 41.46 -46.64 -10.95
CA LYS A 1173 42.35 -47.16 -9.91
C LYS A 1173 43.41 -48.12 -10.45
N ASP A 1174 44.57 -48.14 -9.79
CA ASP A 1174 45.73 -49.01 -10.02
C ASP A 1174 46.27 -48.98 -11.47
N THR A 1175 45.80 -48.01 -12.26
CA THR A 1175 46.16 -47.79 -13.66
C THR A 1175 47.31 -46.78 -13.77
N ASN A 1176 48.25 -47.06 -14.67
CA ASN A 1176 49.40 -46.19 -14.94
C ASN A 1176 49.06 -45.17 -16.02
N TYR A 1177 49.39 -43.91 -15.78
CA TYR A 1177 49.14 -42.78 -16.67
C TYR A 1177 50.41 -42.00 -16.96
N VAL A 1178 50.43 -41.35 -18.13
CA VAL A 1178 51.47 -40.43 -18.59
C VAL A 1178 50.79 -39.11 -18.94
N LEU A 1179 51.15 -38.04 -18.24
CA LEU A 1179 50.92 -36.67 -18.68
C LEU A 1179 52.14 -36.21 -19.49
N GLU A 1180 51.91 -35.75 -20.71
CA GLU A 1180 52.88 -35.12 -21.60
C GLU A 1180 52.41 -33.71 -21.93
N PHE A 1181 53.33 -32.76 -22.09
CA PHE A 1181 53.05 -31.40 -22.57
C PHE A 1181 54.36 -30.72 -22.99
N ASP A 1182 54.25 -29.67 -23.81
CA ASP A 1182 55.32 -28.74 -24.10
C ASP A 1182 55.14 -27.45 -23.28
N ALA A 1183 56.22 -26.92 -22.69
CA ALA A 1183 56.18 -25.64 -21.98
C ALA A 1183 57.48 -24.82 -22.10
N TRP A 1184 57.37 -23.49 -22.06
CA TRP A 1184 58.50 -22.54 -22.01
C TRP A 1184 58.06 -21.18 -21.43
N ALA A 1185 59.01 -20.27 -21.20
CA ALA A 1185 58.71 -18.92 -20.72
C ALA A 1185 59.66 -17.88 -21.34
N ASP A 1186 59.21 -16.62 -21.46
CA ASP A 1186 60.03 -15.51 -21.99
C ASP A 1186 61.27 -15.24 -21.09
N GLU A 1187 61.23 -15.62 -19.81
CA GLU A 1187 62.37 -15.58 -18.89
C GLU A 1187 62.35 -16.75 -17.89
N ASP A 1188 63.54 -17.17 -17.43
CA ASP A 1188 63.77 -18.27 -16.48
C ASP A 1188 62.86 -18.19 -15.22
N ARG A 1189 61.94 -19.16 -15.09
CA ARG A 1189 61.01 -19.30 -13.95
C ARG A 1189 60.51 -20.72 -13.78
N ASP A 1190 59.92 -21.04 -12.63
CA ASP A 1190 59.27 -22.34 -12.41
C ASP A 1190 57.75 -22.27 -12.61
N ILE A 1191 57.16 -23.39 -13.07
CA ILE A 1191 55.74 -23.73 -12.92
C ILE A 1191 55.59 -25.03 -12.13
N LEU A 1192 54.38 -25.32 -11.63
CA LEU A 1192 54.03 -26.62 -11.04
C LEU A 1192 52.91 -27.27 -11.87
N ALA A 1193 53.17 -28.44 -12.46
CA ALA A 1193 52.16 -29.24 -13.13
C ALA A 1193 51.61 -30.30 -12.17
N GLU A 1194 50.29 -30.42 -12.04
CA GLU A 1194 49.63 -31.30 -11.08
C GLU A 1194 48.50 -32.15 -11.69
N ILE A 1195 48.30 -33.33 -11.09
CA ILE A 1195 47.08 -34.13 -11.18
C ILE A 1195 46.44 -34.07 -9.79
N GLN A 1196 45.28 -33.44 -9.65
CA GLN A 1196 44.66 -33.18 -8.34
C GLN A 1196 43.18 -33.51 -8.33
N GLN A 1197 42.66 -34.01 -7.22
CA GLN A 1197 41.22 -34.20 -7.00
C GLN A 1197 40.46 -32.89 -7.27
N ASN A 1198 39.31 -32.96 -7.95
CA ASN A 1198 38.55 -31.78 -8.39
C ASN A 1198 37.65 -31.15 -7.31
N ALA A 1199 37.79 -31.58 -6.06
CA ALA A 1199 37.01 -31.12 -4.92
C ALA A 1199 37.81 -31.32 -3.61
N ASP A 1200 37.37 -30.69 -2.53
CA ASP A 1200 37.94 -30.84 -1.18
C ASP A 1200 38.03 -32.33 -0.78
N PRO A 1201 39.16 -32.82 -0.20
CA PRO A 1201 40.33 -32.08 0.30
C PRO A 1201 41.44 -31.81 -0.74
N TYR A 1202 41.12 -31.77 -2.04
CA TYR A 1202 42.05 -31.45 -3.14
C TYR A 1202 43.31 -32.31 -3.15
N THR A 1203 43.14 -33.63 -2.98
CA THR A 1203 44.25 -34.60 -2.94
C THR A 1203 45.09 -34.55 -4.22
N THR A 1204 46.37 -34.17 -4.12
CA THR A 1204 47.32 -34.29 -5.25
C THR A 1204 47.71 -35.76 -5.46
N TYR A 1205 47.44 -36.29 -6.66
CA TYR A 1205 47.81 -37.65 -7.07
C TYR A 1205 49.23 -37.73 -7.63
N ALA A 1206 49.64 -36.71 -8.37
CA ALA A 1206 50.98 -36.52 -8.91
C ALA A 1206 51.27 -35.03 -9.11
N SER A 1207 52.52 -34.60 -8.96
CA SER A 1207 52.94 -33.25 -9.32
C SER A 1207 54.43 -33.19 -9.67
N GLU A 1208 54.78 -32.26 -10.55
CA GLU A 1208 56.15 -32.02 -11.01
C GLU A 1208 56.43 -30.51 -11.15
N ALA A 1209 57.50 -30.04 -10.51
CA ALA A 1209 57.95 -28.66 -10.62
C ALA A 1209 58.87 -28.53 -11.85
N VAL A 1210 58.43 -27.77 -12.85
CA VAL A 1210 59.13 -27.62 -14.13
C VAL A 1210 59.80 -26.26 -14.18
N ALA A 1211 61.14 -26.26 -14.23
CA ALA A 1211 61.92 -25.07 -14.51
C ALA A 1211 61.85 -24.75 -16.02
N LEU A 1212 61.26 -23.62 -16.37
CA LEU A 1212 61.15 -23.08 -17.73
C LEU A 1212 62.26 -22.08 -18.02
N ASP A 1213 62.60 -21.95 -19.30
CA ASP A 1213 63.43 -20.90 -19.87
C ASP A 1213 62.94 -20.64 -21.31
N GLY A 1214 63.66 -19.83 -22.10
CA GLY A 1214 63.28 -19.44 -23.47
C GLY A 1214 63.29 -20.55 -24.53
N ASN A 1215 63.43 -21.84 -24.17
CA ASN A 1215 63.37 -22.97 -25.09
C ASN A 1215 62.14 -23.84 -24.81
N LYS A 1216 61.39 -24.27 -25.84
CA LYS A 1216 60.29 -25.25 -25.74
C LYS A 1216 60.82 -26.56 -25.13
N LYS A 1217 60.30 -26.95 -23.95
CA LYS A 1217 60.65 -28.19 -23.24
C LYS A 1217 59.47 -29.15 -23.26
N HIS A 1218 59.71 -30.37 -23.75
CA HIS A 1218 58.78 -31.48 -23.59
C HIS A 1218 58.91 -32.10 -22.19
N VAL A 1219 57.79 -32.23 -21.48
CA VAL A 1219 57.70 -32.76 -20.11
C VAL A 1219 56.93 -34.09 -20.13
N THR A 1220 57.25 -35.01 -19.21
CA THR A 1220 56.62 -36.35 -19.18
C THR A 1220 56.48 -36.87 -17.74
N LEU A 1221 55.36 -36.54 -17.09
CA LEU A 1221 55.03 -36.97 -15.74
C LEU A 1221 54.31 -38.34 -15.75
N LYS A 1222 54.90 -39.35 -15.11
CA LYS A 1222 54.31 -40.70 -14.97
C LYS A 1222 53.82 -40.98 -13.56
N PHE A 1223 52.61 -41.51 -13.44
CA PHE A 1223 51.97 -41.80 -12.14
C PHE A 1223 51.04 -43.02 -12.19
N THR A 1224 50.67 -43.52 -11.02
CA THR A 1224 49.68 -44.60 -10.85
C THR A 1224 48.54 -44.07 -9.98
N MET A 1225 47.30 -44.16 -10.46
CA MET A 1225 46.14 -43.75 -9.66
C MET A 1225 45.85 -44.71 -8.51
N LYS A 1226 45.53 -44.17 -7.33
CA LYS A 1226 45.36 -44.95 -6.08
C LYS A 1226 43.90 -45.31 -5.80
N ASN A 1227 42.98 -44.53 -6.36
CA ASN A 1227 41.53 -44.64 -6.29
C ASN A 1227 40.96 -44.41 -7.70
N ASP A 1228 39.70 -44.80 -7.93
CA ASP A 1228 38.91 -44.33 -9.06
C ASP A 1228 38.41 -42.92 -8.72
N ASP A 1229 38.69 -41.94 -9.57
CA ASP A 1229 38.37 -40.52 -9.31
C ASP A 1229 38.22 -39.72 -10.62
N LYS A 1230 37.76 -38.46 -10.51
CA LYS A 1230 37.69 -37.47 -11.60
C LYS A 1230 38.64 -36.27 -11.36
N PRO A 1231 39.97 -36.45 -11.31
CA PRO A 1231 40.90 -35.35 -11.10
C PRO A 1231 40.96 -34.33 -12.25
N GLN A 1232 41.55 -33.18 -11.95
CA GLN A 1232 41.97 -32.13 -12.88
C GLN A 1232 43.47 -32.24 -13.23
N VAL A 1233 43.82 -31.89 -14.47
CA VAL A 1233 45.18 -31.58 -14.93
C VAL A 1233 45.36 -30.07 -14.82
N LYS A 1234 46.36 -29.62 -14.05
CA LYS A 1234 46.49 -28.23 -13.63
C LYS A 1234 47.91 -27.71 -13.78
N PHE A 1235 48.06 -26.49 -14.28
CA PHE A 1235 49.32 -25.77 -14.38
C PHE A 1235 49.28 -24.53 -13.48
N CYS A 1236 50.14 -24.50 -12.45
CA CYS A 1236 50.23 -23.42 -11.48
C CYS A 1236 51.35 -22.44 -11.87
N CYS A 1237 50.98 -21.17 -12.03
CA CYS A 1237 51.83 -20.12 -12.58
C CYS A 1237 52.04 -18.93 -11.61
N GLY A 1238 51.53 -19.04 -10.37
CA GLY A 1238 51.74 -18.08 -9.30
C GLY A 1238 53.13 -18.20 -8.64
N LYS A 1239 53.16 -18.20 -7.31
CA LYS A 1239 54.39 -18.21 -6.48
C LYS A 1239 55.00 -19.60 -6.32
N THR A 1240 55.75 -20.01 -7.34
CA THR A 1240 56.58 -21.23 -7.38
C THR A 1240 57.97 -21.01 -6.73
N ASN A 1241 58.90 -21.96 -6.84
CA ASN A 1241 60.23 -21.87 -6.19
C ASN A 1241 61.13 -20.77 -6.79
N ASN A 1242 61.10 -20.60 -8.12
CA ASN A 1242 61.64 -19.45 -8.85
C ASN A 1242 60.47 -18.67 -9.50
N PRO A 1243 59.75 -17.82 -8.74
CA PRO A 1243 58.58 -17.11 -9.23
C PRO A 1243 58.98 -15.80 -9.94
N LYS A 1244 58.41 -15.54 -11.12
CA LYS A 1244 58.73 -14.34 -11.89
C LYS A 1244 57.51 -13.85 -12.68
N ALA A 1245 57.33 -12.53 -12.71
CA ALA A 1245 56.37 -11.89 -13.60
C ALA A 1245 56.94 -11.91 -15.03
N THR A 1246 56.45 -12.84 -15.85
CA THR A 1246 56.87 -13.09 -17.24
C THR A 1246 55.84 -14.01 -17.91
N LYS A 1247 55.83 -14.06 -19.24
CA LYS A 1247 54.91 -14.89 -20.02
C LYS A 1247 55.36 -16.35 -20.05
N ILE A 1248 54.42 -17.24 -19.76
CA ILE A 1248 54.54 -18.70 -19.91
C ILE A 1248 53.76 -19.13 -21.16
N TYR A 1249 54.20 -20.21 -21.77
CA TYR A 1249 53.56 -20.84 -22.92
C TYR A 1249 53.38 -22.34 -22.63
N ILE A 1250 52.22 -22.90 -22.95
CA ILE A 1250 51.85 -24.31 -22.74
C ILE A 1250 51.15 -24.83 -24.00
N ASP A 1251 51.48 -26.05 -24.41
CA ASP A 1251 51.13 -26.63 -25.72
C ASP A 1251 51.15 -28.18 -25.65
N ASN A 1252 50.55 -28.86 -26.64
CA ASN A 1252 50.56 -30.32 -26.84
C ASN A 1252 50.22 -31.17 -25.59
N VAL A 1253 49.24 -30.76 -24.78
CA VAL A 1253 48.89 -31.44 -23.53
C VAL A 1253 48.15 -32.76 -23.78
N SER A 1254 48.70 -33.85 -23.27
CA SER A 1254 48.18 -35.21 -23.45
C SER A 1254 48.26 -36.04 -22.17
N LEU A 1255 47.11 -36.53 -21.68
CA LEU A 1255 47.03 -37.49 -20.59
C LEU A 1255 46.55 -38.84 -21.12
N LYS A 1256 47.39 -39.87 -21.06
CA LYS A 1256 47.10 -41.20 -21.65
C LYS A 1256 47.53 -42.35 -20.73
N VAL A 1257 46.93 -43.53 -20.93
CA VAL A 1257 47.34 -44.76 -20.22
C VAL A 1257 48.73 -45.21 -20.70
N ASP A 1258 49.63 -45.58 -19.78
CA ASP A 1258 50.96 -46.10 -20.12
C ASP A 1258 50.89 -47.56 -20.56
N GLN A 1259 50.73 -47.80 -21.87
CA GLN A 1259 50.55 -49.14 -22.46
C GLN A 1259 51.79 -50.06 -22.40
N ASN A 1260 52.83 -49.71 -21.63
CA ASN A 1260 54.11 -50.43 -21.58
C ASN A 1260 54.22 -51.47 -20.44
N LYS A 1261 53.16 -51.74 -19.67
CA LYS A 1261 53.10 -52.80 -18.64
C LYS A 1261 51.73 -53.44 -18.50
#